data_AF-P16950-F1
#
_entry.id   AF-P16950-F1
#
_cell.length_a   1.000
_cell.length_b   1.000
_cell.length_c   1.000
_cell.angle_alpha   90.00
_cell.angle_beta   90.00
_cell.angle_gamma   90.00
#
_symmetry.space_group_name_H-M   'P 1'
#
loop_
_entity.id
_entity.type
_entity.pdbx_description
1 polymer ?
#
loop_
_entity_poly.entity_id
_entity_poly.type
_entity_poly.pdbx_seq_one_letter_code
_entity_poly.pdbx_strand_id
1 'polypeptide(L)'
;MFKRRALGFLLAFLLVFTAVFGSMPMEFAKAETDTAPAIANVVGNFQSKLGDSDWNINSDKTIMTYKGNGFYEFTTPVALPAGDYEYKVALNHSWEGGGVPSQGNLSFHLDSDSVVTFYYNYNTSSITDSTKYTPIPEDKLPRLVGTIQPAIGAGDDWKPETSTAIMRDYKFNNVYEYTANVPKGNYEFKVTLGPSWDINYGLNGEQNGPNIPLNVAYDTKITFYYDSVSHNIWTDYNPPLTGPDNNIYYDDLRHDTHDPFFRSPFGAIKTGDTVTLRIQAKNHDIESAKISYWDDIKKTRIEVPMYRIGQSPDGKYEYWEVKLSFDHPTRIWYYFILKDGTKTAYYGDNDEQLGGVGKATDTENKDFELTVYDKNLDTPDWMKGSVMYQIFPDRFFNGDSSNDHLKKYSRGFDPVEYHSNWYELPDNPNDKNKLGYTGDGIWSNDFFGGDLKGIDDKLDYLKSLGISVIYLNPIFQSPSNHRYDTTDYTKIDELLGDLSTFKKLMEDAHAKGIKVILDGVFNHTSDDSIYFDRYGKYLNTGVLGAYQAWKQGDQSKSPYGDWYEIKPDGTYEGWWGFDSLPVIRQINGSEYNVKSWADFIINNPNAISKYWLNPDGDKNVGADGWRLDVANEVAHDFWVHFRGAINTVKPNAPMVAENWNDASLDLLGDSFNSVMNYLFRNAVIDFILDKSFDDGNVVHNPIDAAKLDQRLMSIYERYPLPVFYSTMNLLGSHDTMRILTVFGYNSADENQNSQAAKDLAVKRLKLAAILQMGYPGMPSIYYGDEAGQSGGKDPDNRRTFPWGREDTDLQTFFKKVVNIRNENQVLKTGDLETLYANGDVYAFGRRIINGKDTFGKSYPDSVAIVVINKGDAKQVSIDTTKFIRDGVAFTDALSGKTYTVQDGKIVVEVGSMDGAILISDTGQNLTAPQPITDLKAVSGNGKVDLSWSVVDKAVSYNIYRSTVKGGLYEKIASNVTQITYTDTEVTNGLKYVYAVTAVDNDGNESALSNEVEAYPAFPIGWAGNMNQVNTHVIGVNNPVEVYAEVWAQGLTDKPGQGENMIAQLGYRYIGDTVGDAVYNAVYNKVEGVEISKDWTWVDAQYVGDSGNNDKYMAKFVPDMVGTWEYIMRFSSNQGHDWTYTKGPDGKTDEAKQFTVVPSNDVETPTAPVLQQPGIESSRVTLNWSPSADDVAIFGYEIYKSSSETGPFIKIATVSDSVYNYVDTDVVNGNVYYYKVVAVDTSYNRTASNTVKATPDIIPIKVTFNVTIPDYTPDDGVNIAGNFPDAFWNPNANQMTKAGSNTYSITLTLNEGTQIEYKYARGSWDKVEKGEYGNEIDNRKITVVNQGSNTMVVNDTVQRWRDVPIYIYSPKDKTIVDANTSEIEIKGNTYKGAKVTINDESFVQQENGVFTKVVPLEYGVNTIKIHVEPSGDKNNELTKDITITVTREKPARRQNLLLLHQQKQQNHLKKYHKAK
;
A
#
# COMPACT_ATOMS: atom_id res chain seq x y z
N MET A 1 6.47 -77.69 29.28
CA MET A 1 5.70 -78.45 28.26
C MET A 1 4.39 -77.80 27.79
N PHE A 2 3.93 -76.65 28.32
CA PHE A 2 2.67 -76.00 27.85
C PHE A 2 2.81 -74.61 27.20
N LYS A 3 4.01 -74.01 27.08
CA LYS A 3 4.19 -72.67 26.47
C LYS A 3 4.53 -72.63 24.96
N ARG A 4 4.67 -73.77 24.27
CA ARG A 4 5.00 -73.82 22.82
C ARG A 4 3.79 -73.92 21.87
N ARG A 5 2.57 -74.19 22.36
CA ARG A 5 1.38 -74.35 21.50
C ARG A 5 0.74 -73.03 21.06
N ALA A 6 0.79 -71.99 21.89
CA ALA A 6 0.19 -70.68 21.55
C ALA A 6 0.95 -69.96 20.42
N LEU A 7 2.28 -70.01 20.43
CA LEU A 7 3.10 -69.39 19.37
C LEU A 7 2.92 -70.09 18.02
N GLY A 8 2.73 -71.42 18.03
CA GLY A 8 2.42 -72.18 16.83
C GLY A 8 1.04 -71.85 16.25
N PHE A 9 0.03 -71.61 17.10
CA PHE A 9 -1.29 -71.16 16.66
C PHE A 9 -1.25 -69.75 16.08
N LEU A 10 -0.48 -68.83 16.66
CA LEU A 10 -0.37 -67.46 16.15
C LEU A 10 0.38 -67.41 14.81
N LEU A 11 1.48 -68.17 14.67
CA LEU A 11 2.19 -68.29 13.38
C LEU A 11 1.37 -69.00 12.32
N ALA A 12 0.61 -70.05 12.68
CA ALA A 12 -0.28 -70.71 11.74
C ALA A 12 -1.45 -69.80 11.33
N PHE A 13 -1.99 -68.99 12.24
CA PHE A 13 -3.03 -68.02 11.91
C PHE A 13 -2.48 -66.95 10.97
N LEU A 14 -1.29 -66.39 11.22
CA LEU A 14 -0.63 -65.44 10.32
C LEU A 14 -0.31 -66.04 8.95
N LEU A 15 0.22 -67.28 8.89
CA LEU A 15 0.50 -67.97 7.62
C LEU A 15 -0.77 -68.29 6.83
N VAL A 16 -1.85 -68.71 7.49
CA VAL A 16 -3.15 -68.94 6.86
C VAL A 16 -3.79 -67.61 6.45
N PHE A 17 -3.63 -66.53 7.22
CA PHE A 17 -4.12 -65.20 6.82
C PHE A 17 -3.38 -64.69 5.59
N THR A 18 -2.05 -64.83 5.53
CA THR A 18 -1.26 -64.47 4.34
C THR A 18 -1.51 -65.40 3.15
N ALA A 19 -1.83 -66.68 3.39
CA ALA A 19 -2.15 -67.61 2.31
C ALA A 19 -3.55 -67.38 1.76
N VAL A 20 -4.55 -67.17 2.63
CA VAL A 20 -5.96 -66.95 2.23
C VAL A 20 -6.13 -65.58 1.57
N PHE A 21 -5.44 -64.53 2.04
CA PHE A 21 -5.49 -63.21 1.40
C PHE A 21 -4.44 -63.03 0.28
N GLY A 22 -3.32 -63.75 0.31
CA GLY A 22 -2.33 -63.75 -0.77
C GLY A 22 -2.70 -64.65 -1.96
N SER A 23 -3.65 -65.57 -1.78
CA SER A 23 -4.20 -66.42 -2.84
C SER A 23 -5.63 -66.07 -3.25
N MET A 24 -6.23 -65.00 -2.70
CA MET A 24 -7.32 -64.36 -3.43
C MET A 24 -6.68 -63.84 -4.71
N PRO A 25 -7.08 -64.32 -5.91
CA PRO A 25 -6.72 -63.60 -7.10
C PRO A 25 -7.28 -62.19 -6.89
N MET A 26 -6.40 -61.22 -6.69
CA MET A 26 -6.68 -59.90 -7.21
C MET A 26 -6.90 -60.17 -8.69
N GLU A 27 -8.17 -60.29 -9.08
CA GLU A 27 -8.57 -59.82 -10.39
C GLU A 27 -8.09 -58.37 -10.41
N PHE A 28 -6.84 -58.17 -10.83
CA PHE A 28 -6.53 -57.03 -11.67
C PHE A 28 -7.66 -57.08 -12.68
N ALA A 29 -8.60 -56.13 -12.57
CA ALA A 29 -9.60 -55.94 -13.59
C ALA A 29 -8.81 -56.03 -14.88
N LYS A 30 -9.04 -57.11 -15.64
CA LYS A 30 -8.58 -57.16 -17.02
C LYS A 30 -9.03 -55.83 -17.54
N ALA A 31 -8.10 -54.98 -17.99
CA ALA A 31 -8.44 -53.72 -18.62
C ALA A 31 -9.62 -54.04 -19.52
N GLU A 32 -10.81 -53.57 -19.14
CA GLU A 32 -11.98 -53.79 -19.97
C GLU A 32 -11.54 -53.22 -21.29
N THR A 33 -11.50 -54.08 -22.32
CA THR A 33 -11.20 -53.61 -23.66
C THR A 33 -12.20 -52.50 -23.87
N ASP A 34 -11.70 -51.28 -23.93
CA ASP A 34 -12.51 -50.08 -24.03
C ASP A 34 -13.24 -50.14 -25.38
N THR A 35 -14.45 -50.68 -25.33
CA THR A 35 -15.30 -50.88 -26.50
C THR A 35 -16.17 -49.65 -26.66
N ALA A 36 -16.40 -49.26 -27.91
CA ALA A 36 -17.27 -48.15 -28.25
C ALA A 36 -18.63 -48.30 -27.54
N PRO A 37 -19.05 -47.36 -26.67
CA PRO A 37 -20.33 -47.44 -25.95
C PRO A 37 -21.55 -47.31 -26.88
N ALA A 38 -21.36 -46.69 -28.05
CA ALA A 38 -22.38 -46.54 -29.08
C ALA A 38 -21.74 -46.46 -30.47
N ILE A 39 -22.56 -46.61 -31.52
CA ILE A 39 -22.19 -46.17 -32.86
C ILE A 39 -22.50 -44.66 -32.94
N ALA A 40 -21.50 -43.82 -33.17
CA ALA A 40 -21.68 -42.38 -33.35
C ALA A 40 -21.62 -42.03 -34.83
N ASN A 41 -22.62 -41.31 -35.34
CA ASN A 41 -22.67 -40.81 -36.71
C ASN A 41 -22.68 -39.29 -36.69
N VAL A 42 -21.78 -38.65 -37.43
CA VAL A 42 -21.86 -37.20 -37.67
C VAL A 42 -22.79 -36.93 -38.84
N VAL A 43 -23.88 -36.24 -38.57
CA VAL A 43 -25.03 -36.08 -39.47
C VAL A 43 -25.25 -34.60 -39.73
N GLY A 44 -25.44 -34.21 -40.99
CA GLY A 44 -25.52 -32.81 -41.36
C GLY A 44 -25.76 -32.58 -42.85
N ASN A 45 -25.78 -31.31 -43.26
CA ASN A 45 -25.98 -30.91 -44.66
C ASN A 45 -24.71 -31.03 -45.54
N PHE A 46 -23.62 -31.53 -44.98
CA PHE A 46 -22.39 -31.85 -45.72
C PHE A 46 -22.40 -33.26 -46.32
N GLN A 47 -23.31 -34.14 -45.89
CA GLN A 47 -23.35 -35.54 -46.29
C GLN A 47 -23.60 -35.71 -47.81
N SER A 48 -24.36 -34.80 -48.42
CA SER A 48 -24.53 -34.70 -49.89
C SER A 48 -23.22 -34.53 -50.63
N LYS A 49 -22.24 -33.84 -50.04
CA LYS A 49 -20.90 -33.65 -50.61
C LYS A 49 -20.03 -34.90 -50.51
N LEU A 50 -20.41 -35.85 -49.65
CA LEU A 50 -19.80 -37.17 -49.50
C LEU A 50 -20.56 -38.25 -50.31
N GLY A 51 -21.54 -37.84 -51.12
CA GLY A 51 -22.37 -38.72 -51.93
C GLY A 51 -23.40 -39.51 -51.13
N ASP A 52 -23.88 -38.98 -50.02
CA ASP A 52 -25.01 -39.50 -49.25
C ASP A 52 -26.19 -38.51 -49.30
N SER A 53 -27.29 -38.79 -48.61
CA SER A 53 -28.36 -37.80 -48.42
C SER A 53 -28.07 -36.93 -47.19
N ASP A 54 -28.33 -35.64 -47.28
CA ASP A 54 -28.21 -34.74 -46.12
C ASP A 54 -29.14 -35.19 -44.99
N TRP A 55 -28.64 -35.07 -43.76
CA TRP A 55 -29.30 -35.53 -42.54
C TRP A 55 -29.60 -37.03 -42.48
N ASN A 56 -28.91 -37.86 -43.27
CA ASN A 56 -29.05 -39.32 -43.21
C ASN A 56 -28.38 -39.88 -41.95
N ILE A 57 -29.20 -40.22 -40.96
CA ILE A 57 -28.78 -40.84 -39.70
C ILE A 57 -28.21 -42.26 -39.86
N ASN A 58 -28.61 -42.97 -40.92
CA ASN A 58 -28.14 -44.32 -41.26
C ASN A 58 -26.96 -44.29 -42.23
N SER A 59 -26.25 -43.17 -42.34
CA SER A 59 -25.15 -43.03 -43.28
C SER A 59 -23.95 -43.89 -42.85
N ASP A 60 -23.68 -44.97 -43.58
CA ASP A 60 -22.48 -45.79 -43.40
C ASP A 60 -21.18 -45.01 -43.68
N LYS A 61 -21.28 -43.86 -44.36
CA LYS A 61 -20.14 -43.02 -44.77
C LYS A 61 -19.66 -42.05 -43.70
N THR A 62 -20.49 -41.77 -42.69
CA THR A 62 -20.24 -40.75 -41.66
C THR A 62 -20.24 -41.30 -40.25
N ILE A 63 -20.00 -42.61 -40.13
CA ILE A 63 -19.72 -43.26 -38.85
C ILE A 63 -18.39 -42.72 -38.33
N MET A 64 -18.40 -42.17 -37.12
CA MET A 64 -17.21 -41.72 -36.42
C MET A 64 -16.44 -42.92 -35.88
N THR A 65 -15.13 -42.87 -36.00
CA THR A 65 -14.22 -43.91 -35.49
C THR A 65 -14.02 -43.72 -33.99
N TYR A 66 -14.32 -44.75 -33.21
CA TYR A 66 -14.00 -44.76 -31.78
C TYR A 66 -12.49 -44.84 -31.55
N LYS A 67 -11.96 -43.94 -30.73
CA LYS A 67 -10.53 -43.82 -30.40
C LYS A 67 -10.22 -44.19 -28.94
N GLY A 68 -11.25 -44.50 -28.15
CA GLY A 68 -11.14 -44.84 -26.73
C GLY A 68 -11.57 -43.70 -25.78
N ASN A 69 -11.90 -44.04 -24.53
CA ASN A 69 -12.35 -43.17 -23.44
C ASN A 69 -13.53 -42.25 -23.83
N GLY A 70 -14.48 -42.80 -24.56
CA GLY A 70 -15.63 -42.05 -25.08
C GLY A 70 -15.29 -41.18 -26.30
N PHE A 71 -14.04 -41.09 -26.75
CA PHE A 71 -13.65 -40.21 -27.86
C PHE A 71 -13.92 -40.84 -29.23
N TYR A 72 -14.56 -40.07 -30.11
CA TYR A 72 -14.89 -40.40 -31.49
C TYR A 72 -14.39 -39.30 -32.41
N GLU A 73 -13.91 -39.70 -33.58
CA GLU A 73 -13.39 -38.80 -34.62
C GLU A 73 -13.94 -39.20 -36.00
N PHE A 74 -14.31 -38.21 -36.80
CA PHE A 74 -14.57 -38.40 -38.23
C PHE A 74 -13.92 -37.29 -39.05
N THR A 75 -13.01 -37.66 -39.95
CA THR A 75 -12.43 -36.73 -40.92
C THR A 75 -13.07 -36.96 -42.28
N THR A 76 -13.50 -35.88 -42.94
CA THR A 76 -14.09 -36.00 -44.28
C THR A 76 -13.07 -36.57 -45.26
N PRO A 77 -13.40 -37.62 -46.05
CA PRO A 77 -12.46 -38.25 -46.98
C PRO A 77 -12.10 -37.37 -48.18
N VAL A 78 -12.88 -36.30 -48.40
CA VAL A 78 -12.67 -35.26 -49.41
C VAL A 78 -12.84 -33.90 -48.76
N ALA A 79 -12.28 -32.85 -49.37
CA ALA A 79 -12.53 -31.48 -48.96
C ALA A 79 -14.03 -31.14 -49.16
N LEU A 80 -14.64 -30.57 -48.13
CA LEU A 80 -15.95 -29.94 -48.26
C LEU A 80 -15.76 -28.59 -48.96
N PRO A 81 -16.58 -28.27 -49.98
CA PRO A 81 -16.52 -26.97 -50.63
C PRO A 81 -16.67 -25.80 -49.65
N ALA A 82 -16.11 -24.63 -49.98
CA ALA A 82 -16.38 -23.42 -49.23
C ALA A 82 -17.90 -23.17 -49.05
N GLY A 83 -18.31 -22.74 -47.86
CA GLY A 83 -19.71 -22.50 -47.52
C GLY A 83 -20.08 -22.80 -46.08
N ASP A 84 -21.37 -22.65 -45.78
CA ASP A 84 -21.96 -22.85 -44.46
C ASP A 84 -22.52 -24.27 -44.30
N TYR A 85 -22.16 -24.89 -43.17
CA TYR A 85 -22.58 -26.25 -42.84
C TYR A 85 -23.23 -26.31 -41.47
N GLU A 86 -24.18 -27.23 -41.35
CA GLU A 86 -24.82 -27.60 -40.09
C GLU A 86 -24.65 -29.09 -39.81
N TYR A 87 -24.43 -29.44 -38.54
CA TYR A 87 -24.24 -30.82 -38.12
C TYR A 87 -24.65 -31.09 -36.67
N LYS A 88 -24.81 -32.39 -36.38
CA LYS A 88 -25.00 -33.00 -35.06
C LYS A 88 -24.36 -34.39 -35.04
N VAL A 89 -24.25 -34.98 -33.85
CA VAL A 89 -23.98 -36.43 -33.71
C VAL A 89 -25.24 -37.18 -33.34
N ALA A 90 -25.54 -38.24 -34.08
CA ALA A 90 -26.56 -39.22 -33.76
C ALA A 90 -25.92 -40.47 -33.15
N LEU A 91 -26.59 -41.07 -32.18
CA LEU A 91 -26.11 -42.27 -31.50
C LEU A 91 -26.97 -43.47 -31.87
N ASN A 92 -26.33 -44.60 -32.18
CA ASN A 92 -26.97 -45.86 -32.60
C ASN A 92 -27.99 -45.69 -33.74
N HIS A 93 -27.67 -44.80 -34.69
CA HIS A 93 -28.57 -44.43 -35.78
C HIS A 93 -29.96 -43.92 -35.32
N SER A 94 -30.04 -43.32 -34.12
CA SER A 94 -31.26 -42.80 -33.52
C SER A 94 -31.15 -41.32 -33.13
N TRP A 95 -32.26 -40.59 -33.30
CA TRP A 95 -32.44 -39.24 -32.77
C TRP A 95 -33.07 -39.25 -31.37
N GLU A 96 -33.31 -40.42 -30.77
CA GLU A 96 -33.75 -40.47 -29.37
C GLU A 96 -32.74 -39.72 -28.47
N GLY A 97 -33.24 -38.70 -27.75
CA GLY A 97 -32.40 -37.74 -27.01
C GLY A 97 -32.09 -36.42 -27.74
N GLY A 98 -32.49 -36.26 -29.01
CA GLY A 98 -32.34 -35.03 -29.80
C GLY A 98 -31.02 -34.91 -30.59
N GLY A 99 -30.18 -35.96 -30.55
CA GLY A 99 -28.79 -35.90 -31.00
C GLY A 99 -27.89 -35.16 -30.02
N VAL A 100 -26.61 -35.02 -30.36
CA VAL A 100 -25.64 -34.23 -29.59
C VAL A 100 -25.16 -33.05 -30.46
N PRO A 101 -25.40 -31.78 -30.04
CA PRO A 101 -26.20 -31.39 -28.88
C PRO A 101 -27.70 -31.63 -29.13
N SER A 102 -28.46 -31.81 -28.05
CA SER A 102 -29.91 -32.03 -28.14
C SER A 102 -30.66 -30.76 -28.58
N GLN A 103 -30.14 -29.59 -28.23
CA GLN A 103 -30.69 -28.28 -28.55
C GLN A 103 -29.99 -27.65 -29.76
N GLY A 104 -30.72 -27.50 -30.87
CA GLY A 104 -30.22 -26.82 -32.08
C GLY A 104 -29.08 -27.53 -32.80
N ASN A 105 -28.77 -27.12 -34.03
CA ASN A 105 -27.67 -27.66 -34.83
C ASN A 105 -26.39 -26.86 -34.56
N LEU A 106 -25.22 -27.50 -34.66
CA LEU A 106 -23.96 -26.78 -34.69
C LEU A 106 -23.69 -26.28 -36.11
N SER A 107 -23.22 -25.05 -36.24
CA SER A 107 -22.86 -24.46 -37.53
C SER A 107 -21.37 -24.14 -37.61
N PHE A 108 -20.80 -24.24 -38.81
CA PHE A 108 -19.45 -23.74 -39.11
C PHE A 108 -19.38 -23.22 -40.54
N HIS A 109 -18.45 -22.30 -40.78
CA HIS A 109 -18.16 -21.69 -42.07
C HIS A 109 -16.80 -22.16 -42.58
N LEU A 110 -16.69 -22.45 -43.88
CA LEU A 110 -15.43 -22.71 -44.56
C LEU A 110 -15.17 -21.63 -45.61
N ASP A 111 -14.10 -20.85 -45.44
CA ASP A 111 -13.68 -19.82 -46.42
C ASP A 111 -13.16 -20.41 -47.74
N SER A 112 -12.67 -21.65 -47.69
CA SER A 112 -12.14 -22.39 -48.84
C SER A 112 -12.42 -23.88 -48.70
N ASP A 113 -12.32 -24.61 -49.81
CA ASP A 113 -12.45 -26.07 -49.83
C ASP A 113 -11.50 -26.71 -48.80
N SER A 114 -12.06 -27.31 -47.75
CA SER A 114 -11.29 -27.78 -46.59
C SER A 114 -11.72 -29.18 -46.16
N VAL A 115 -10.76 -29.99 -45.74
CA VAL A 115 -11.05 -31.23 -45.01
C VAL A 115 -11.44 -30.86 -43.59
N VAL A 116 -12.58 -31.35 -43.12
CA VAL A 116 -13.10 -31.07 -41.77
C VAL A 116 -12.99 -32.32 -40.93
N THR A 117 -12.49 -32.17 -39.71
CA THR A 117 -12.54 -33.23 -38.70
C THR A 117 -13.55 -32.87 -37.63
N PHE A 118 -14.44 -33.81 -37.34
CA PHE A 118 -15.46 -33.72 -36.31
C PHE A 118 -15.03 -34.54 -35.09
N TYR A 119 -15.17 -33.95 -33.92
CA TYR A 119 -14.79 -34.56 -32.65
C TYR A 119 -16.01 -34.70 -31.75
N TYR A 120 -16.15 -35.85 -31.11
CA TYR A 120 -17.24 -36.13 -30.18
C TYR A 120 -16.70 -36.92 -28.99
N ASN A 121 -17.10 -36.56 -27.78
CA ASN A 121 -16.85 -37.37 -26.60
C ASN A 121 -18.17 -37.81 -25.97
N TYR A 122 -18.37 -39.13 -25.88
CA TYR A 122 -19.56 -39.75 -25.33
C TYR A 122 -19.76 -39.48 -23.84
N ASN A 123 -18.68 -39.46 -23.06
CA ASN A 123 -18.75 -39.34 -21.60
C ASN A 123 -19.14 -37.93 -21.15
N THR A 124 -18.69 -36.91 -21.89
CA THR A 124 -18.97 -35.49 -21.62
C THR A 124 -20.14 -34.95 -22.44
N SER A 125 -20.59 -35.69 -23.47
CA SER A 125 -21.50 -35.20 -24.51
C SER A 125 -21.00 -33.93 -25.23
N SER A 126 -19.69 -33.69 -25.22
CA SER A 126 -19.05 -32.58 -25.94
C SER A 126 -18.84 -32.91 -27.41
N ILE A 127 -18.94 -31.90 -28.27
CA ILE A 127 -18.83 -32.03 -29.73
C ILE A 127 -18.26 -30.73 -30.31
N THR A 128 -17.35 -30.84 -31.27
CA THR A 128 -16.77 -29.69 -31.98
C THR A 128 -16.27 -30.10 -33.37
N ASP A 129 -15.68 -29.16 -34.08
CA ASP A 129 -15.12 -29.32 -35.41
C ASP A 129 -13.76 -28.60 -35.53
N SER A 130 -12.96 -29.00 -36.53
CA SER A 130 -11.60 -28.50 -36.73
C SER A 130 -11.50 -27.02 -37.11
N THR A 131 -12.62 -26.30 -37.29
CA THR A 131 -12.60 -24.83 -37.48
C THR A 131 -12.50 -24.08 -36.14
N LYS A 132 -12.86 -24.72 -35.03
CA LYS A 132 -12.89 -24.12 -33.68
C LYS A 132 -11.90 -24.75 -32.71
N TYR A 133 -11.47 -25.98 -33.00
CA TYR A 133 -10.65 -26.77 -32.09
C TYR A 133 -9.50 -27.44 -32.83
N THR A 134 -8.28 -27.24 -32.33
CA THR A 134 -7.07 -27.91 -32.79
C THR A 134 -6.50 -28.74 -31.63
N PRO A 135 -6.58 -30.07 -31.67
CA PRO A 135 -6.03 -30.90 -30.60
C PRO A 135 -4.50 -30.83 -30.60
N ILE A 136 -3.89 -30.80 -29.40
CA ILE A 136 -2.46 -31.03 -29.23
C ILE A 136 -2.08 -32.43 -29.78
N PRO A 137 -1.02 -32.57 -30.59
CA PRO A 137 -0.55 -33.87 -31.09
C PRO A 137 -0.26 -34.86 -29.95
N GLU A 138 -0.53 -36.15 -30.19
CA GLU A 138 -0.43 -37.21 -29.16
C GLU A 138 0.95 -37.27 -28.47
N ASP A 139 2.04 -37.02 -29.22
CA ASP A 139 3.41 -37.01 -28.70
C ASP A 139 3.75 -35.76 -27.87
N LYS A 140 2.89 -34.72 -27.94
CA LYS A 140 3.01 -33.43 -27.25
C LYS A 140 1.94 -33.20 -26.18
N LEU A 141 1.09 -34.21 -25.91
CA LEU A 141 0.05 -34.07 -24.89
C LEU A 141 0.64 -33.63 -23.54
N PRO A 142 -0.07 -32.75 -22.80
CA PRO A 142 0.37 -32.30 -21.49
C PRO A 142 0.50 -33.48 -20.51
N ARG A 143 1.51 -33.46 -19.64
CA ARG A 143 1.76 -34.50 -18.65
C ARG A 143 2.01 -33.92 -17.28
N LEU A 144 1.45 -34.54 -16.25
CA LEU A 144 1.75 -34.20 -14.86
C LEU A 144 3.11 -34.79 -14.47
N VAL A 145 4.02 -33.96 -13.96
CA VAL A 145 5.40 -34.35 -13.61
C VAL A 145 5.82 -33.73 -12.29
N GLY A 146 6.37 -34.52 -11.36
CA GLY A 146 6.80 -34.04 -10.04
C GLY A 146 6.81 -35.12 -8.96
N THR A 147 6.94 -34.72 -7.69
CA THR A 147 6.98 -35.64 -6.53
C THR A 147 5.66 -36.39 -6.33
N ILE A 148 4.59 -35.92 -6.99
CA ILE A 148 3.31 -36.61 -7.04
C ILE A 148 3.32 -37.90 -7.87
N GLN A 149 4.20 -38.03 -8.87
CA GLN A 149 4.17 -39.16 -9.82
C GLN A 149 4.23 -40.52 -9.15
N PRO A 150 5.17 -40.79 -8.21
CA PRO A 150 5.22 -42.09 -7.54
C PRO A 150 3.98 -42.32 -6.66
N ALA A 151 3.46 -41.27 -6.02
CA ALA A 151 2.34 -41.36 -5.10
C ALA A 151 1.03 -41.74 -5.80
N ILE A 152 0.85 -41.31 -7.05
CA ILE A 152 -0.30 -41.67 -7.89
C ILE A 152 -0.02 -42.86 -8.83
N GLY A 153 1.17 -43.46 -8.73
CA GLY A 153 1.59 -44.58 -9.57
C GLY A 153 1.78 -44.23 -11.06
N ALA A 154 2.11 -42.97 -11.38
CA ALA A 154 2.22 -42.46 -12.73
C ALA A 154 3.66 -42.19 -13.20
N GLY A 155 4.64 -42.95 -12.71
CA GLY A 155 6.04 -42.86 -13.11
C GLY A 155 6.99 -42.51 -11.96
N ASP A 156 8.24 -42.23 -12.32
CA ASP A 156 9.28 -41.82 -11.38
C ASP A 156 9.20 -40.32 -11.09
N ASP A 157 9.64 -39.93 -9.90
CA ASP A 157 9.73 -38.55 -9.44
C ASP A 157 10.53 -37.65 -10.42
N TRP A 158 9.93 -36.52 -10.82
CA TRP A 158 10.48 -35.52 -11.75
C TRP A 158 10.94 -36.07 -13.12
N LYS A 159 10.35 -37.16 -13.63
CA LYS A 159 10.70 -37.75 -14.94
C LYS A 159 9.55 -37.72 -15.95
N PRO A 160 9.49 -36.73 -16.87
CA PRO A 160 8.49 -36.64 -17.93
C PRO A 160 8.43 -37.88 -18.83
N GLU A 161 9.57 -38.51 -19.10
CA GLU A 161 9.70 -39.67 -19.98
C GLU A 161 9.02 -40.93 -19.42
N THR A 162 8.87 -40.99 -18.09
CA THR A 162 8.16 -42.09 -17.40
C THR A 162 6.74 -41.71 -17.01
N SER A 163 6.34 -40.44 -17.20
CA SER A 163 5.00 -39.98 -16.81
C SER A 163 3.92 -40.65 -17.65
N THR A 164 3.06 -41.42 -16.98
CA THR A 164 1.83 -41.98 -17.56
C THR A 164 0.62 -41.09 -17.28
N ALA A 165 0.80 -39.98 -16.56
CA ALA A 165 -0.25 -39.01 -16.24
C ALA A 165 -0.49 -38.03 -17.39
N ILE A 166 -0.97 -38.56 -18.52
CA ILE A 166 -1.24 -37.80 -19.75
C ILE A 166 -2.61 -37.12 -19.64
N MET A 167 -2.63 -35.79 -19.73
CA MET A 167 -3.85 -34.98 -19.65
C MET A 167 -4.57 -34.95 -21.00
N ARG A 168 -5.90 -34.95 -21.00
CA ARG A 168 -6.73 -34.95 -22.22
C ARG A 168 -7.83 -33.90 -22.12
N ASP A 169 -8.13 -33.25 -23.23
CA ASP A 169 -9.27 -32.35 -23.34
C ASP A 169 -10.53 -33.14 -23.76
N TYR A 170 -11.31 -33.57 -22.77
CA TYR A 170 -12.56 -34.30 -23.01
C TYR A 170 -13.74 -33.39 -23.39
N LYS A 171 -13.59 -32.06 -23.26
CA LYS A 171 -14.67 -31.07 -23.47
C LYS A 171 -14.49 -30.23 -24.73
N PHE A 172 -13.32 -30.33 -25.37
CA PHE A 172 -12.89 -29.58 -26.55
C PHE A 172 -12.86 -28.05 -26.32
N ASN A 173 -12.46 -27.63 -25.13
CA ASN A 173 -12.39 -26.23 -24.71
C ASN A 173 -10.96 -25.73 -24.46
N ASN A 174 -9.95 -26.48 -24.94
CA ASN A 174 -8.52 -26.25 -24.73
C ASN A 174 -8.04 -26.45 -23.28
N VAL A 175 -8.90 -26.98 -22.40
CA VAL A 175 -8.54 -27.34 -21.03
C VAL A 175 -8.34 -28.86 -20.95
N TYR A 176 -7.09 -29.26 -20.76
CA TYR A 176 -6.68 -30.64 -20.62
C TYR A 176 -6.78 -31.05 -19.15
N GLU A 177 -7.38 -32.21 -18.88
CA GLU A 177 -7.58 -32.72 -17.53
C GLU A 177 -6.96 -34.12 -17.31
N TYR A 178 -6.52 -34.39 -16.09
CA TYR A 178 -6.09 -35.72 -15.63
C TYR A 178 -6.56 -35.94 -14.20
N THR A 179 -7.18 -37.08 -13.90
CA THR A 179 -7.71 -37.37 -12.56
C THR A 179 -7.00 -38.57 -11.93
N ALA A 180 -6.56 -38.43 -10.69
CA ALA A 180 -5.92 -39.49 -9.91
C ALA A 180 -6.41 -39.54 -8.47
N ASN A 181 -6.30 -40.70 -7.83
CA ASN A 181 -6.39 -40.79 -6.37
C ASN A 181 -5.01 -40.39 -5.81
N VAL A 182 -4.97 -39.29 -5.07
CA VAL A 182 -3.75 -38.72 -4.51
C VAL A 182 -3.73 -39.02 -3.01
N PRO A 183 -2.73 -39.76 -2.50
CA PRO A 183 -2.59 -39.99 -1.06
C PRO A 183 -2.32 -38.70 -0.30
N LYS A 184 -2.65 -38.66 0.99
CA LYS A 184 -2.26 -37.58 1.89
C LYS A 184 -0.75 -37.31 1.81
N GLY A 185 -0.35 -36.06 1.65
CA GLY A 185 1.06 -35.69 1.60
C GLY A 185 1.30 -34.33 0.94
N ASN A 186 2.54 -33.86 1.06
CA ASN A 186 3.02 -32.68 0.36
C ASN A 186 3.64 -33.10 -0.96
N TYR A 187 3.17 -32.52 -2.06
CA TYR A 187 3.67 -32.77 -3.39
C TYR A 187 4.05 -31.46 -4.08
N GLU A 188 4.87 -31.59 -5.10
CA GLU A 188 5.20 -30.54 -6.04
C GLU A 188 5.04 -31.10 -7.45
N PHE A 189 4.57 -30.29 -8.38
CA PHE A 189 4.39 -30.70 -9.77
C PHE A 189 4.52 -29.57 -10.77
N LYS A 190 4.63 -29.96 -12.05
CA LYS A 190 4.61 -29.12 -13.25
C LYS A 190 3.85 -29.87 -14.35
N VAL A 191 3.55 -29.14 -15.43
CA VAL A 191 3.01 -29.74 -16.66
C VAL A 191 4.03 -29.64 -17.79
N THR A 192 4.39 -30.76 -18.41
CA THR A 192 5.25 -30.80 -19.62
C THR A 192 4.44 -31.07 -20.88
N LEU A 193 4.81 -30.49 -22.02
CA LEU A 193 4.21 -30.83 -23.32
C LEU A 193 5.01 -31.93 -24.03
N GLY A 194 4.66 -33.19 -23.73
CA GLY A 194 5.36 -34.38 -24.19
C GLY A 194 6.34 -34.98 -23.16
N PRO A 195 7.06 -36.05 -23.53
CA PRO A 195 7.93 -36.83 -22.65
C PRO A 195 9.32 -36.20 -22.44
N SER A 196 9.43 -34.87 -22.40
CA SER A 196 10.69 -34.14 -22.17
C SER A 196 10.43 -32.82 -21.43
N TRP A 197 11.50 -32.20 -20.93
CA TRP A 197 11.44 -30.90 -20.26
C TRP A 197 11.49 -29.70 -21.23
N ASP A 198 11.57 -29.93 -22.54
CA ASP A 198 11.79 -28.89 -23.55
C ASP A 198 10.75 -27.76 -23.49
N ILE A 199 9.50 -28.12 -23.18
CA ILE A 199 8.41 -27.18 -22.94
C ILE A 199 7.68 -27.63 -21.67
N ASN A 200 7.76 -26.83 -20.62
CA ASN A 200 7.10 -27.08 -19.35
C ASN A 200 6.57 -25.77 -18.76
N TYR A 201 5.49 -25.87 -18.02
CA TYR A 201 4.84 -24.77 -17.34
C TYR A 201 4.72 -25.08 -15.84
N GLY A 202 5.02 -24.06 -15.03
CA GLY A 202 5.02 -24.12 -13.58
C GLY A 202 3.95 -23.22 -12.96
N LEU A 203 4.23 -22.74 -11.76
CA LEU A 203 3.39 -21.80 -11.03
C LEU A 203 3.04 -20.58 -11.93
N ASN A 204 1.79 -20.13 -11.85
CA ASN A 204 1.22 -19.04 -12.66
C ASN A 204 1.24 -19.27 -14.19
N GLY A 205 1.43 -20.51 -14.64
CA GLY A 205 1.50 -20.82 -16.08
C GLY A 205 2.78 -20.34 -16.77
N GLU A 206 3.82 -20.01 -16.00
CA GLU A 206 5.09 -19.53 -16.55
C GLU A 206 5.88 -20.67 -17.21
N GLN A 207 6.40 -20.43 -18.41
CA GLN A 207 7.28 -21.38 -19.08
C GLN A 207 8.60 -21.51 -18.29
N ASN A 208 8.96 -22.73 -17.89
CA ASN A 208 10.04 -23.00 -16.94
C ASN A 208 9.84 -22.36 -15.55
N GLY A 209 8.59 -22.01 -15.20
CA GLY A 209 8.25 -21.38 -13.93
C GLY A 209 8.57 -22.25 -12.70
N PRO A 210 8.35 -21.73 -11.49
CA PRO A 210 8.51 -22.48 -10.24
C PRO A 210 7.66 -23.76 -10.18
N ASN A 211 8.00 -24.69 -9.29
CA ASN A 211 7.17 -25.87 -9.04
C ASN A 211 5.82 -25.45 -8.41
N ILE A 212 4.74 -26.15 -8.73
CA ILE A 212 3.42 -25.94 -8.14
C ILE A 212 3.32 -26.82 -6.88
N PRO A 213 3.21 -26.26 -5.68
CA PRO A 213 2.98 -27.04 -4.47
C PRO A 213 1.52 -27.54 -4.39
N LEU A 214 1.33 -28.74 -3.84
CA LEU A 214 0.03 -29.33 -3.52
C LEU A 214 0.12 -30.08 -2.19
N ASN A 215 -0.50 -29.55 -1.15
CA ASN A 215 -0.65 -30.28 0.12
C ASN A 215 -2.02 -30.97 0.16
N VAL A 216 -2.02 -32.30 0.15
CA VAL A 216 -3.23 -33.11 0.24
C VAL A 216 -3.43 -33.53 1.70
N ALA A 217 -4.43 -32.97 2.36
CA ALA A 217 -4.76 -33.20 3.77
C ALA A 217 -5.25 -34.62 4.09
N TYR A 218 -5.87 -35.30 3.12
CA TYR A 218 -6.39 -36.67 3.23
C TYR A 218 -6.45 -37.32 1.85
N ASP A 219 -6.28 -38.65 1.79
CA ASP A 219 -6.39 -39.43 0.55
C ASP A 219 -7.69 -39.07 -0.19
N THR A 220 -7.58 -38.51 -1.39
CA THR A 220 -8.75 -38.07 -2.15
C THR A 220 -8.51 -38.16 -3.65
N LYS A 221 -9.60 -38.06 -4.42
CA LYS A 221 -9.54 -37.97 -5.87
C LYS A 221 -9.37 -36.51 -6.28
N ILE A 222 -8.35 -36.23 -7.08
CA ILE A 222 -8.01 -34.88 -7.56
C ILE A 222 -7.96 -34.90 -9.10
N THR A 223 -8.63 -33.95 -9.72
CA THR A 223 -8.52 -33.60 -11.14
C THR A 223 -7.58 -32.41 -11.29
N PHE A 224 -6.56 -32.59 -12.11
CA PHE A 224 -5.59 -31.58 -12.53
C PHE A 224 -6.04 -31.01 -13.87
N TYR A 225 -5.88 -29.71 -14.07
CA TYR A 225 -6.26 -28.99 -15.27
C TYR A 225 -5.08 -28.20 -15.82
N TYR A 226 -4.98 -28.12 -17.15
CA TYR A 226 -4.03 -27.30 -17.88
C TYR A 226 -4.74 -26.63 -19.06
N ASP A 227 -4.77 -25.30 -19.09
CA ASP A 227 -5.28 -24.54 -20.23
C ASP A 227 -4.16 -24.32 -21.25
N SER A 228 -4.34 -24.81 -22.48
CA SER A 228 -3.30 -24.69 -23.52
C SER A 228 -3.18 -23.29 -24.15
N VAL A 229 -4.13 -22.39 -23.88
CA VAL A 229 -4.13 -21.00 -24.38
C VAL A 229 -3.45 -20.07 -23.37
N SER A 230 -3.83 -20.16 -22.09
CA SER A 230 -3.26 -19.33 -21.02
C SER A 230 -2.05 -19.95 -20.33
N HIS A 231 -1.82 -21.25 -20.50
CA HIS A 231 -0.83 -22.06 -19.78
C HIS A 231 -1.06 -22.21 -18.27
N ASN A 232 -2.19 -21.70 -17.75
CA ASN A 232 -2.55 -21.84 -16.35
C ASN A 232 -2.80 -23.31 -15.97
N ILE A 233 -2.37 -23.67 -14.76
CA ILE A 233 -2.47 -25.02 -14.19
C ILE A 233 -3.17 -24.94 -12.84
N TRP A 234 -4.19 -25.77 -12.61
CA TRP A 234 -4.92 -25.81 -11.33
C TRP A 234 -5.49 -27.20 -11.04
N THR A 235 -6.12 -27.38 -9.87
CA THR A 235 -6.78 -28.63 -9.48
C THR A 235 -8.19 -28.40 -8.95
N ASP A 236 -9.05 -29.41 -8.96
CA ASP A 236 -10.34 -29.40 -8.23
C ASP A 236 -10.19 -29.66 -6.72
N TYR A 237 -8.96 -29.93 -6.25
CA TYR A 237 -8.70 -30.19 -4.85
C TYR A 237 -9.03 -28.97 -3.99
N ASN A 238 -10.09 -29.12 -3.22
CA ASN A 238 -10.61 -28.10 -2.31
C ASN A 238 -10.99 -28.81 -1.00
N PRO A 239 -10.04 -29.04 -0.07
CA PRO A 239 -10.35 -29.70 1.18
C PRO A 239 -11.39 -28.88 1.96
N PRO A 240 -12.28 -29.50 2.75
CA PRO A 240 -12.87 -28.86 3.90
C PRO A 240 -11.70 -28.49 4.82
N LEU A 241 -11.28 -27.24 4.74
CA LEU A 241 -10.20 -26.69 5.54
C LEU A 241 -10.62 -26.83 7.01
N THR A 242 -10.09 -27.82 7.69
CA THR A 242 -10.33 -28.09 9.11
C THR A 242 -8.96 -28.30 9.74
N GLY A 243 -8.34 -27.18 10.12
CA GLY A 243 -6.97 -27.11 10.61
C GLY A 243 -5.95 -26.71 9.53
N PRO A 244 -4.67 -26.51 9.93
CA PRO A 244 -3.68 -25.90 9.04
C PRO A 244 -3.26 -26.81 7.88
N ASP A 245 -3.25 -26.28 6.66
CA ASP A 245 -2.75 -26.94 5.45
C ASP A 245 -1.49 -26.29 4.87
N ASN A 246 -0.92 -25.29 5.56
CA ASN A 246 0.25 -24.53 5.12
C ASN A 246 0.06 -23.88 3.75
N ASN A 247 -1.17 -23.50 3.41
CA ASN A 247 -1.50 -22.78 2.20
C ASN A 247 -2.39 -21.57 2.53
N ILE A 248 -2.34 -20.53 1.69
CA ILE A 248 -3.21 -19.36 1.80
C ILE A 248 -3.59 -18.95 0.38
N TYR A 249 -4.89 -18.86 0.08
CA TYR A 249 -5.40 -18.51 -1.26
C TYR A 249 -5.39 -17.00 -1.47
N TYR A 250 -4.34 -16.49 -2.15
CA TYR A 250 -4.09 -15.05 -2.29
C TYR A 250 -5.22 -14.29 -3.02
N ASP A 251 -5.85 -14.92 -4.01
CA ASP A 251 -6.95 -14.30 -4.77
C ASP A 251 -8.24 -14.15 -3.95
N ASP A 252 -8.39 -14.92 -2.87
CA ASP A 252 -9.53 -14.83 -1.95
C ASP A 252 -9.28 -13.83 -0.81
N LEU A 253 -8.05 -13.32 -0.68
CA LEU A 253 -7.70 -12.27 0.27
C LEU A 253 -8.16 -10.90 -0.25
N ARG A 254 -8.91 -10.18 0.60
CA ARG A 254 -9.38 -8.83 0.23
C ARG A 254 -9.45 -7.89 1.43
N HIS A 255 -8.81 -6.73 1.28
CA HIS A 255 -9.07 -5.53 2.05
C HIS A 255 -9.16 -4.36 1.07
N ASP A 256 -10.27 -3.63 1.12
CA ASP A 256 -10.57 -2.51 0.24
C ASP A 256 -10.85 -1.27 1.08
N THR A 257 -9.91 -0.34 1.15
CA THR A 257 -10.04 0.81 2.06
C THR A 257 -11.13 1.80 1.66
N HIS A 258 -11.61 1.72 0.41
CA HIS A 258 -12.70 2.56 -0.10
C HIS A 258 -14.08 1.94 0.13
N ASP A 259 -14.13 0.70 0.61
CA ASP A 259 -15.35 0.01 1.02
C ASP A 259 -15.54 0.13 2.56
N PRO A 260 -16.60 0.81 3.02
CA PRO A 260 -16.89 1.00 4.45
C PRO A 260 -17.02 -0.29 5.26
N PHE A 261 -17.21 -1.45 4.62
CA PHE A 261 -17.20 -2.73 5.32
C PHE A 261 -15.79 -3.11 5.82
N PHE A 262 -14.75 -2.85 5.02
CA PHE A 262 -13.37 -3.22 5.32
C PHE A 262 -12.64 -2.17 6.15
N ARG A 263 -12.99 -0.90 5.99
CA ARG A 263 -12.45 0.23 6.78
C ARG A 263 -13.56 1.18 7.19
N SER A 264 -13.81 1.30 8.50
CA SER A 264 -14.86 2.17 9.03
C SER A 264 -14.43 2.92 10.29
N PRO A 265 -14.60 4.26 10.37
CA PRO A 265 -15.11 5.13 9.31
C PRO A 265 -14.13 5.25 8.11
N PHE A 266 -14.66 5.68 6.96
CA PHE A 266 -13.83 5.97 5.79
C PHE A 266 -12.95 7.21 6.03
N GLY A 267 -11.76 7.21 5.42
CA GLY A 267 -10.85 8.35 5.38
C GLY A 267 -10.05 8.58 6.65
N ALA A 268 -9.60 9.84 6.83
CA ALA A 268 -8.87 10.29 8.00
C ALA A 268 -9.78 10.35 9.24
N ILE A 269 -9.27 9.92 10.39
CA ILE A 269 -10.02 9.86 11.65
C ILE A 269 -9.49 10.86 12.69
N LYS A 270 -10.32 11.23 13.67
CA LYS A 270 -9.86 12.11 14.76
C LYS A 270 -9.13 11.30 15.83
N THR A 271 -8.22 11.95 16.55
CA THR A 271 -7.67 11.39 17.80
C THR A 271 -8.79 10.92 18.74
N GLY A 272 -8.70 9.68 19.21
CA GLY A 272 -9.70 9.04 20.08
C GLY A 272 -10.87 8.37 19.35
N ASP A 273 -11.04 8.59 18.04
CA ASP A 273 -11.98 7.80 17.26
C ASP A 273 -11.47 6.34 17.17
N THR A 274 -12.39 5.40 17.01
CA THR A 274 -12.07 4.00 16.76
C THR A 274 -12.24 3.70 15.28
N VAL A 275 -11.20 3.18 14.64
CA VAL A 275 -11.28 2.61 13.30
C VAL A 275 -11.41 1.10 13.39
N THR A 276 -12.34 0.54 12.62
CA THR A 276 -12.51 -0.88 12.40
C THR A 276 -11.84 -1.24 11.09
N LEU A 277 -10.91 -2.18 11.13
CA LEU A 277 -10.20 -2.70 9.96
C LEU A 277 -10.48 -4.20 9.84
N ARG A 278 -10.87 -4.64 8.64
CA ARG A 278 -11.22 -6.03 8.37
C ARG A 278 -10.47 -6.59 7.18
N ILE A 279 -10.18 -7.88 7.19
CA ILE A 279 -9.68 -8.59 6.02
C ILE A 279 -10.53 -9.82 5.73
N GLN A 280 -10.81 -10.05 4.46
CA GLN A 280 -11.44 -11.26 3.94
C GLN A 280 -10.38 -12.31 3.67
N ALA A 281 -10.69 -13.56 3.96
CA ALA A 281 -9.99 -14.73 3.45
C ALA A 281 -11.00 -15.77 2.96
N LYS A 282 -10.55 -16.76 2.20
CA LYS A 282 -11.38 -17.94 1.94
C LYS A 282 -11.77 -18.59 3.27
N ASN A 283 -13.00 -19.06 3.36
CA ASN A 283 -13.52 -19.60 4.61
C ASN A 283 -12.68 -20.79 5.09
N HIS A 284 -12.26 -20.73 6.36
CA HIS A 284 -11.37 -21.69 7.03
C HIS A 284 -9.92 -21.77 6.51
N ASP A 285 -9.50 -20.84 5.66
CA ASP A 285 -8.16 -20.86 5.03
C ASP A 285 -7.05 -20.39 5.95
N ILE A 286 -7.34 -19.48 6.88
CA ILE A 286 -6.31 -18.92 7.76
C ILE A 286 -6.55 -19.30 9.22
N GLU A 287 -5.47 -19.72 9.89
CA GLU A 287 -5.47 -20.06 11.31
C GLU A 287 -5.47 -18.80 12.18
N SER A 288 -4.76 -17.75 11.74
CA SER A 288 -4.67 -16.49 12.48
C SER A 288 -4.38 -15.29 11.57
N ALA A 289 -4.81 -14.11 12.01
CA ALA A 289 -4.52 -12.84 11.36
C ALA A 289 -4.04 -11.82 12.39
N LYS A 290 -3.12 -10.95 11.97
CA LYS A 290 -2.66 -9.76 12.69
C LYS A 290 -2.65 -8.56 11.77
N ILE A 291 -2.70 -7.38 12.36
CA ILE A 291 -2.30 -6.14 11.71
C ILE A 291 -0.92 -5.72 12.23
N SER A 292 -0.03 -5.27 11.35
CA SER A 292 1.23 -4.62 11.68
C SER A 292 1.11 -3.17 11.24
N TYR A 293 1.26 -2.22 12.17
CA TYR A 293 1.17 -0.80 11.85
C TYR A 293 2.38 -0.02 12.37
N TRP A 294 2.86 0.94 11.59
CA TRP A 294 3.88 1.92 11.90
C TRP A 294 3.26 3.28 12.19
N ASP A 295 3.72 3.92 13.26
CA ASP A 295 3.32 5.26 13.68
C ASP A 295 4.39 6.28 13.28
N ASP A 296 4.06 7.21 12.39
CA ASP A 296 5.02 8.20 11.88
C ASP A 296 5.51 9.19 12.92
N ILE A 297 4.79 9.42 14.01
CA ILE A 297 5.20 10.38 15.06
C ILE A 297 5.93 9.64 16.18
N LYS A 298 5.39 8.52 16.67
CA LYS A 298 6.07 7.70 17.70
C LYS A 298 7.27 6.94 17.15
N LYS A 299 7.37 6.78 15.82
CA LYS A 299 8.43 6.03 15.12
C LYS A 299 8.53 4.57 15.60
N THR A 300 7.38 3.92 15.77
CA THR A 300 7.28 2.53 16.27
C THR A 300 6.38 1.68 15.38
N ARG A 301 6.75 0.41 15.14
CA ARG A 301 5.88 -0.61 14.53
C ARG A 301 5.30 -1.53 15.60
N ILE A 302 4.00 -1.76 15.56
CA ILE A 302 3.23 -2.55 16.55
C ILE A 302 2.40 -3.60 15.80
N GLU A 303 2.39 -4.82 16.31
CA GLU A 303 1.51 -5.89 15.83
C GLU A 303 0.33 -6.10 16.80
N VAL A 304 -0.89 -6.21 16.26
CA VAL A 304 -2.12 -6.45 17.04
C VAL A 304 -2.88 -7.63 16.44
N PRO A 305 -3.32 -8.62 17.25
CA PRO A 305 -4.11 -9.75 16.74
C PRO A 305 -5.48 -9.29 16.25
N MET A 306 -5.95 -9.94 15.18
CA MET A 306 -7.30 -9.81 14.65
C MET A 306 -8.15 -11.01 15.07
N TYR A 307 -9.46 -10.84 15.09
CA TYR A 307 -10.41 -11.88 15.50
C TYR A 307 -11.39 -12.19 14.37
N ARG A 308 -11.65 -13.47 14.14
CA ARG A 308 -12.67 -13.92 13.18
C ARG A 308 -14.06 -13.48 13.64
N ILE A 309 -14.79 -12.74 12.80
CA ILE A 309 -16.11 -12.17 13.13
C ILE A 309 -17.29 -12.84 12.43
N GLY A 310 -17.05 -13.67 11.42
CA GLY A 310 -18.10 -14.38 10.70
C GLY A 310 -17.69 -14.84 9.30
N GLN A 311 -18.68 -15.27 8.52
CA GLN A 311 -18.55 -15.77 7.16
C GLN A 311 -19.45 -14.98 6.20
N SER A 312 -19.17 -14.99 4.90
CA SER A 312 -20.05 -14.40 3.89
C SER A 312 -21.42 -15.11 3.85
N PRO A 313 -22.50 -14.46 3.35
CA PRO A 313 -23.81 -15.08 3.24
C PRO A 313 -23.83 -16.38 2.41
N ASP A 314 -22.93 -16.49 1.41
CA ASP A 314 -22.75 -17.68 0.58
C ASP A 314 -21.76 -18.72 1.17
N GLY A 315 -21.20 -18.47 2.36
CA GLY A 315 -20.30 -19.35 3.09
C GLY A 315 -18.90 -19.50 2.49
N LYS A 316 -18.56 -18.75 1.43
CA LYS A 316 -17.27 -18.86 0.73
C LYS A 316 -16.11 -18.19 1.44
N TYR A 317 -16.38 -17.10 2.15
CA TYR A 317 -15.34 -16.30 2.79
C TYR A 317 -15.54 -16.23 4.28
N GLU A 318 -14.45 -15.97 5.00
CA GLU A 318 -14.44 -15.55 6.39
C GLU A 318 -13.83 -14.16 6.54
N TYR A 319 -14.17 -13.50 7.64
CA TYR A 319 -13.75 -12.13 7.90
C TYR A 319 -13.08 -12.03 9.27
N TRP A 320 -11.96 -11.32 9.31
CA TRP A 320 -11.18 -11.04 10.50
C TRP A 320 -11.18 -9.54 10.77
N GLU A 321 -11.30 -9.13 12.04
CA GLU A 321 -11.47 -7.73 12.45
C GLU A 321 -10.47 -7.34 13.54
N VAL A 322 -10.02 -6.09 13.48
CA VAL A 322 -9.39 -5.37 14.59
C VAL A 322 -10.00 -3.98 14.72
N LYS A 323 -10.03 -3.48 15.95
CA LYS A 323 -10.43 -2.10 16.27
C LYS A 323 -9.25 -1.38 16.88
N LEU A 324 -8.83 -0.29 16.26
CA LEU A 324 -7.72 0.53 16.69
C LEU A 324 -8.19 1.92 17.06
N SER A 325 -7.55 2.53 18.06
CA SER A 325 -7.75 3.93 18.41
C SER A 325 -6.42 4.53 18.82
N PHE A 326 -6.22 5.80 18.46
CA PHE A 326 -4.96 6.50 18.61
C PHE A 326 -5.15 7.76 19.45
N ASP A 327 -4.22 8.00 20.37
CA ASP A 327 -4.30 9.03 21.41
C ASP A 327 -3.63 10.36 21.04
N HIS A 328 -3.04 10.45 19.85
CA HIS A 328 -2.31 11.62 19.36
C HIS A 328 -2.42 11.70 17.83
N PRO A 329 -2.30 12.91 17.22
CA PRO A 329 -2.28 13.06 15.78
C PRO A 329 -1.03 12.38 15.19
N THR A 330 -1.19 11.61 14.13
CA THR A 330 -0.11 10.87 13.45
C THR A 330 -0.60 10.36 12.10
N ARG A 331 0.33 9.84 11.31
CA ARG A 331 0.01 9.02 10.12
C ARG A 331 0.39 7.57 10.43
N ILE A 332 -0.57 6.67 10.24
CA ILE A 332 -0.43 5.25 10.46
C ILE A 332 -0.25 4.55 9.13
N TRP A 333 0.77 3.71 9.05
CA TRP A 333 1.07 2.87 7.89
C TRP A 333 0.83 1.41 8.28
N TYR A 334 -0.07 0.67 7.63
CA TYR A 334 -0.39 -0.69 8.06
C TYR A 334 -0.49 -1.74 6.95
N TYR A 335 -0.20 -2.99 7.28
CA TYR A 335 -0.50 -4.18 6.49
C TYR A 335 -0.96 -5.33 7.40
N PHE A 336 -1.52 -6.38 6.79
CA PHE A 336 -1.98 -7.58 7.48
C PHE A 336 -0.96 -8.71 7.37
N ILE A 337 -0.79 -9.48 8.45
CA ILE A 337 0.00 -10.70 8.50
C ILE A 337 -0.97 -11.85 8.72
N LEU A 338 -1.06 -12.75 7.75
CA LEU A 338 -1.98 -13.87 7.75
C LEU A 338 -1.18 -15.16 7.81
N LYS A 339 -1.61 -16.10 8.64
CA LYS A 339 -0.87 -17.33 8.87
C LYS A 339 -1.79 -18.53 8.83
N ASP A 340 -1.30 -19.56 8.14
CA ASP A 340 -1.84 -20.91 8.19
C ASP A 340 -0.68 -21.91 8.37
N GLY A 341 -0.56 -22.49 9.56
CA GLY A 341 0.53 -23.42 9.88
C GLY A 341 1.92 -22.79 9.76
N THR A 342 2.69 -23.19 8.75
CA THR A 342 4.02 -22.67 8.41
C THR A 342 4.00 -21.60 7.32
N LYS A 343 2.88 -21.45 6.60
CA LYS A 343 2.72 -20.42 5.57
C LYS A 343 2.35 -19.10 6.23
N THR A 344 3.00 -18.03 5.79
CA THR A 344 2.68 -16.66 6.17
C THR A 344 2.54 -15.84 4.90
N ALA A 345 1.48 -15.04 4.84
CA ALA A 345 1.21 -14.10 3.77
C ALA A 345 1.11 -12.68 4.35
N TYR A 346 1.52 -11.71 3.56
CA TYR A 346 1.42 -10.30 3.90
C TYR A 346 0.44 -9.64 2.92
N TYR A 347 -0.57 -8.95 3.44
CA TYR A 347 -1.53 -8.23 2.62
C TYR A 347 -1.45 -6.74 2.90
N GLY A 348 -1.13 -5.94 1.89
CA GLY A 348 -0.91 -4.51 2.01
C GLY A 348 -1.49 -3.75 0.83
N ASP A 349 -1.19 -2.46 0.74
CA ASP A 349 -1.56 -1.65 -0.42
C ASP A 349 -0.89 -2.21 -1.69
N ASN A 350 -1.48 -1.94 -2.83
CA ASN A 350 -0.94 -2.33 -4.12
C ASN A 350 0.30 -1.47 -4.49
N ASP A 351 0.88 -1.78 -5.65
CA ASP A 351 2.14 -1.15 -6.07
C ASP A 351 2.03 0.36 -6.29
N GLU A 352 0.83 0.90 -6.53
CA GLU A 352 0.60 2.32 -6.75
C GLU A 352 0.41 3.12 -5.47
N GLN A 353 0.15 2.48 -4.33
CA GLN A 353 -0.13 3.12 -3.05
C GLN A 353 -1.18 4.22 -3.17
N LEU A 354 -2.40 3.87 -3.60
CA LEU A 354 -3.54 4.79 -3.72
C LEU A 354 -4.71 4.42 -2.79
N GLY A 355 -4.49 3.47 -1.87
CA GLY A 355 -5.57 2.82 -1.15
C GLY A 355 -6.45 1.96 -2.08
N GLY A 356 -7.67 1.69 -1.63
CA GLY A 356 -8.60 0.77 -2.28
C GLY A 356 -8.20 -0.68 -2.04
N VAL A 357 -8.34 -1.52 -3.08
CA VAL A 357 -8.02 -2.95 -3.02
C VAL A 357 -6.51 -3.17 -2.93
N GLY A 358 -6.09 -3.92 -1.91
CA GLY A 358 -4.70 -4.30 -1.70
C GLY A 358 -4.22 -5.50 -2.51
N LYS A 359 -3.07 -6.04 -2.09
CA LYS A 359 -2.39 -7.16 -2.73
C LYS A 359 -1.75 -8.07 -1.69
N ALA A 360 -1.72 -9.38 -1.95
CA ALA A 360 -1.03 -10.37 -1.14
C ALA A 360 0.39 -10.66 -1.66
N THR A 361 1.34 -10.88 -0.76
CA THR A 361 2.74 -11.21 -1.06
C THR A 361 3.33 -12.18 -0.02
N ASP A 362 4.39 -12.90 -0.40
CA ASP A 362 5.15 -13.79 0.50
C ASP A 362 6.12 -13.04 1.43
N THR A 363 6.45 -11.80 1.09
CA THR A 363 7.30 -10.90 1.88
C THR A 363 6.49 -9.71 2.35
N GLU A 364 6.98 -8.96 3.33
CA GLU A 364 6.35 -7.71 3.79
C GLU A 364 5.94 -6.84 2.59
N ASN A 365 4.67 -6.44 2.56
CA ASN A 365 4.10 -5.66 1.48
C ASN A 365 4.11 -4.17 1.82
N LYS A 366 3.75 -3.33 0.84
CA LYS A 366 3.54 -1.90 1.02
C LYS A 366 2.40 -1.64 2.01
N ASP A 367 2.57 -0.66 2.89
CA ASP A 367 1.55 -0.27 3.86
C ASP A 367 0.41 0.53 3.19
N PHE A 368 -0.81 0.31 3.67
CA PHE A 368 -1.92 1.26 3.55
C PHE A 368 -1.71 2.46 4.46
N GLU A 369 -2.34 3.59 4.14
CA GLU A 369 -2.25 4.82 4.93
C GLU A 369 -3.54 5.15 5.69
N LEU A 370 -3.42 5.48 6.97
CA LEU A 370 -4.48 6.02 7.82
C LEU A 370 -4.00 7.29 8.53
N THR A 371 -4.57 8.43 8.15
CA THR A 371 -4.32 9.70 8.84
C THR A 371 -5.17 9.80 10.11
N VAL A 372 -4.52 10.11 11.23
CA VAL A 372 -5.13 10.44 12.52
C VAL A 372 -4.85 11.91 12.81
N TYR A 373 -5.87 12.77 12.80
CA TYR A 373 -5.68 14.22 12.98
C TYR A 373 -6.26 14.73 14.30
N ASP A 374 -5.81 15.90 14.76
CA ASP A 374 -6.32 16.54 15.98
C ASP A 374 -7.84 16.70 15.88
N LYS A 375 -8.58 16.18 16.86
CA LYS A 375 -10.04 16.31 16.94
C LYS A 375 -10.57 17.76 16.89
N ASN A 376 -9.72 18.75 17.21
CA ASN A 376 -10.03 20.18 17.18
C ASN A 376 -9.61 20.86 15.87
N LEU A 377 -8.96 20.15 14.94
CA LEU A 377 -8.65 20.68 13.62
C LEU A 377 -9.94 21.06 12.89
N ASP A 378 -10.01 22.31 12.48
CA ASP A 378 -11.02 22.81 11.57
C ASP A 378 -10.39 23.85 10.63
N THR A 379 -11.06 24.10 9.51
CA THR A 379 -10.70 25.14 8.55
C THR A 379 -11.72 26.29 8.62
N PRO A 380 -11.30 27.53 8.30
CA PRO A 380 -12.24 28.64 8.23
C PRO A 380 -13.39 28.34 7.27
N ASP A 381 -14.63 28.56 7.71
CA ASP A 381 -15.83 28.24 6.94
C ASP A 381 -15.90 28.92 5.58
N TRP A 382 -15.31 30.11 5.46
CA TRP A 382 -15.24 30.83 4.19
C TRP A 382 -14.31 30.15 3.18
N MET A 383 -13.46 29.20 3.55
CA MET A 383 -12.68 28.42 2.58
C MET A 383 -13.52 27.30 1.95
N LYS A 384 -14.40 26.67 2.74
CA LYS A 384 -15.15 25.47 2.36
C LYS A 384 -16.09 25.78 1.19
N GLY A 385 -15.68 25.39 -0.01
CA GLY A 385 -16.45 25.58 -1.24
C GLY A 385 -16.30 26.93 -1.94
N SER A 386 -15.41 27.80 -1.47
CA SER A 386 -15.12 29.09 -2.13
C SER A 386 -14.45 28.91 -3.50
N VAL A 387 -14.40 29.98 -4.28
CA VAL A 387 -13.64 30.03 -5.53
C VAL A 387 -12.49 31.00 -5.36
N MET A 388 -11.28 30.46 -5.45
CA MET A 388 -10.01 31.17 -5.34
C MET A 388 -9.53 31.65 -6.71
N TYR A 389 -8.89 32.81 -6.72
CA TYR A 389 -8.29 33.40 -7.90
C TYR A 389 -6.84 33.80 -7.59
N GLN A 390 -5.88 33.16 -8.26
CA GLN A 390 -4.46 33.44 -8.10
C GLN A 390 -4.04 34.58 -9.03
N ILE A 391 -3.40 35.61 -8.48
CA ILE A 391 -2.93 36.80 -9.21
C ILE A 391 -1.42 36.94 -9.08
N PHE A 392 -0.76 37.08 -10.23
CA PHE A 392 0.61 37.60 -10.32
C PHE A 392 0.52 39.13 -10.51
N PRO A 393 0.83 39.96 -9.48
CA PRO A 393 0.46 41.38 -9.46
C PRO A 393 0.95 42.19 -10.66
N ASP A 394 2.24 42.09 -11.01
CA ASP A 394 2.87 42.82 -12.15
C ASP A 394 2.21 42.54 -13.50
N ARG A 395 1.50 41.42 -13.60
CA ARG A 395 0.93 40.90 -14.85
C ARG A 395 -0.58 41.04 -14.89
N PHE A 396 -1.22 41.52 -13.82
CA PHE A 396 -2.67 41.56 -13.75
C PHE A 396 -3.27 42.83 -14.32
N PHE A 397 -3.02 44.01 -13.76
CA PHE A 397 -3.52 45.29 -14.30
C PHE A 397 -2.69 46.45 -13.74
N ASN A 398 -2.36 47.44 -14.57
CA ASN A 398 -1.67 48.67 -14.16
C ASN A 398 -2.70 49.74 -13.75
N GLY A 399 -2.83 49.99 -12.45
CA GLY A 399 -3.76 50.99 -11.89
C GLY A 399 -3.10 52.33 -11.55
N ASP A 400 -1.81 52.37 -11.24
CA ASP A 400 -1.04 53.57 -10.91
C ASP A 400 0.28 53.68 -11.70
N SER A 401 0.20 54.24 -12.90
CA SER A 401 1.41 54.45 -13.72
C SER A 401 2.46 55.41 -13.12
N SER A 402 2.20 56.04 -11.97
CA SER A 402 3.20 56.86 -11.29
C SER A 402 4.28 56.03 -10.56
N ASN A 403 4.00 54.75 -10.27
CA ASN A 403 4.94 53.85 -9.60
C ASN A 403 5.78 53.00 -10.59
N ASP A 404 5.39 52.91 -11.87
CA ASP A 404 5.98 52.03 -12.91
C ASP A 404 7.50 52.12 -13.07
N HIS A 405 8.11 53.26 -12.75
CA HIS A 405 9.53 53.53 -12.98
C HIS A 405 10.30 53.95 -11.72
N LEU A 406 9.82 53.57 -10.53
CA LEU A 406 10.48 53.93 -9.26
C LEU A 406 11.83 53.22 -9.06
N LYS A 407 12.06 52.10 -9.74
CA LYS A 407 13.33 51.37 -9.70
C LYS A 407 14.18 51.68 -10.93
N LYS A 408 15.48 51.86 -10.73
CA LYS A 408 16.45 51.95 -11.84
C LYS A 408 17.20 50.64 -12.05
N TYR A 409 17.50 49.95 -10.96
CA TYR A 409 18.24 48.70 -10.93
C TYR A 409 17.37 47.64 -10.26
N SER A 410 17.41 46.43 -10.80
CA SER A 410 16.80 45.24 -10.21
C SER A 410 17.75 44.72 -9.12
N ARG A 411 18.59 43.74 -9.46
CA ARG A 411 19.58 43.12 -8.57
C ARG A 411 20.95 43.77 -8.73
N GLY A 412 21.51 44.29 -7.64
CA GLY A 412 22.82 44.95 -7.70
C GLY A 412 22.82 46.14 -8.65
N PHE A 413 23.50 46.01 -9.80
CA PHE A 413 23.53 47.05 -10.85
C PHE A 413 22.83 46.62 -12.15
N ASP A 414 22.18 45.47 -12.17
CA ASP A 414 21.43 45.01 -13.33
C ASP A 414 20.27 45.98 -13.58
N PRO A 415 20.06 46.42 -14.83
CA PRO A 415 18.99 47.35 -15.15
C PRO A 415 17.62 46.69 -14.95
N VAL A 416 16.60 47.51 -14.73
CA VAL A 416 15.20 47.07 -14.88
C VAL A 416 14.81 47.17 -16.36
N GLU A 417 14.22 46.11 -16.90
CA GLU A 417 13.58 46.13 -18.21
C GLU A 417 12.10 46.49 -18.05
N TYR A 418 11.66 47.58 -18.68
CA TYR A 418 10.28 48.05 -18.60
C TYR A 418 9.57 47.86 -19.95
N HIS A 419 8.48 47.10 -19.95
CA HIS A 419 7.67 46.90 -21.15
C HIS A 419 6.67 48.04 -21.35
N SER A 420 6.79 48.74 -22.48
CA SER A 420 5.84 49.81 -22.86
C SER A 420 4.54 49.30 -23.48
N ASN A 421 4.53 48.05 -23.96
CA ASN A 421 3.38 47.40 -24.55
C ASN A 421 2.95 46.23 -23.69
N TRP A 422 1.77 46.35 -23.09
CA TRP A 422 1.17 45.35 -22.20
C TRP A 422 1.10 43.94 -22.79
N TYR A 423 1.04 43.78 -24.12
CA TYR A 423 0.86 42.47 -24.78
C TYR A 423 2.16 41.87 -25.33
N GLU A 424 3.33 42.40 -24.94
CA GLU A 424 4.60 41.73 -25.21
C GLU A 424 4.70 40.41 -24.42
N LEU A 425 5.44 39.45 -24.97
CA LEU A 425 5.79 38.24 -24.24
C LEU A 425 6.83 38.60 -23.17
N PRO A 426 6.79 37.96 -21.99
CA PRO A 426 7.85 38.08 -21.00
C PRO A 426 9.21 37.78 -21.59
N ASP A 427 10.25 38.49 -21.15
CA ASP A 427 11.60 38.22 -21.64
C ASP A 427 12.05 36.82 -21.21
N ASN A 428 12.57 36.03 -22.16
CA ASN A 428 13.07 34.68 -21.90
C ASN A 428 14.58 34.63 -22.18
N PRO A 429 15.44 34.69 -21.15
CA PRO A 429 16.89 34.69 -21.32
C PRO A 429 17.46 33.46 -22.03
N ASN A 430 16.74 32.34 -22.09
CA ASN A 430 17.14 31.18 -22.90
C ASN A 430 17.18 31.50 -24.40
N ASP A 431 16.41 32.50 -24.82
CA ASP A 431 16.27 32.90 -26.22
C ASP A 431 17.27 33.99 -26.62
N LYS A 432 18.20 34.39 -25.73
CA LYS A 432 19.17 35.48 -25.99
C LYS A 432 20.02 35.31 -27.24
N ASN A 433 20.24 34.07 -27.66
CA ASN A 433 21.02 33.72 -28.84
C ASN A 433 20.16 33.46 -30.09
N LYS A 434 18.82 33.50 -29.97
CA LYS A 434 17.89 33.34 -31.10
C LYS A 434 17.85 34.60 -31.94
N LEU A 435 17.72 34.43 -33.26
CA LEU A 435 17.59 35.54 -34.20
C LEU A 435 16.30 36.32 -33.91
N GLY A 436 16.41 37.63 -33.69
CA GLY A 436 15.26 38.51 -33.42
C GLY A 436 14.93 38.70 -31.94
N TYR A 437 15.71 38.13 -31.01
CA TYR A 437 15.60 38.41 -29.59
C TYR A 437 15.88 39.89 -29.27
N THR A 438 15.02 40.51 -28.47
CA THR A 438 15.08 41.94 -28.12
C THR A 438 15.28 42.24 -26.64
N GLY A 439 15.19 41.24 -25.76
CA GLY A 439 15.41 41.38 -24.32
C GLY A 439 16.90 41.57 -23.97
N ASP A 440 17.19 41.73 -22.68
CA ASP A 440 18.55 41.95 -22.20
C ASP A 440 19.30 40.67 -21.79
N GLY A 441 18.59 39.54 -21.69
CA GLY A 441 19.15 38.23 -21.34
C GLY A 441 19.37 38.05 -19.84
N ILE A 442 18.79 38.90 -19.00
CA ILE A 442 18.82 38.86 -17.54
C ILE A 442 17.51 38.23 -17.05
N TRP A 443 17.60 37.41 -16.00
CA TRP A 443 16.43 36.72 -15.46
C TRP A 443 15.61 37.63 -14.55
N SER A 444 14.29 37.62 -14.77
CA SER A 444 13.27 38.15 -13.86
C SER A 444 13.31 39.67 -13.60
N ASN A 445 14.05 40.44 -14.39
CA ASN A 445 14.15 41.91 -14.26
C ASN A 445 13.20 42.68 -15.20
N ASP A 446 12.30 41.98 -15.90
CA ASP A 446 11.28 42.54 -16.80
C ASP A 446 9.95 42.81 -16.08
N PHE A 447 9.44 44.04 -16.19
CA PHE A 447 8.23 44.52 -15.51
C PHE A 447 7.22 45.12 -16.49
N PHE A 448 5.95 44.84 -16.26
CA PHE A 448 4.82 45.32 -17.09
C PHE A 448 3.98 46.40 -16.39
N GLY A 449 4.22 46.67 -15.10
CA GLY A 449 3.59 47.77 -14.37
C GLY A 449 2.26 47.42 -13.71
N GLY A 450 1.91 46.13 -13.61
CA GLY A 450 0.76 45.73 -12.81
C GLY A 450 0.98 45.97 -11.31
N ASP A 451 -0.06 46.42 -10.59
CA ASP A 451 0.09 46.87 -9.21
C ASP A 451 -1.14 46.62 -8.32
N LEU A 452 -1.02 46.88 -7.01
CA LEU A 452 -2.11 46.62 -6.05
C LEU A 452 -3.33 47.52 -6.33
N LYS A 453 -3.11 48.75 -6.80
CA LYS A 453 -4.20 49.63 -7.21
C LYS A 453 -4.95 49.03 -8.40
N GLY A 454 -4.24 48.41 -9.34
CA GLY A 454 -4.86 47.79 -10.50
C GLY A 454 -5.69 46.56 -10.13
N ILE A 455 -5.28 45.80 -9.12
CA ILE A 455 -6.12 44.73 -8.55
C ILE A 455 -7.39 45.32 -7.92
N ASP A 456 -7.25 46.41 -7.14
CA ASP A 456 -8.38 47.13 -6.52
C ASP A 456 -9.41 47.60 -7.57
N ASP A 457 -8.93 48.22 -8.65
CA ASP A 457 -9.74 48.69 -9.78
C ASP A 457 -10.48 47.56 -10.52
N LYS A 458 -10.07 46.30 -10.32
CA LYS A 458 -10.65 45.10 -10.94
C LYS A 458 -11.42 44.20 -9.98
N LEU A 459 -11.61 44.60 -8.72
CA LEU A 459 -12.41 43.81 -7.77
C LEU A 459 -13.85 43.60 -8.24
N ASP A 460 -14.45 44.56 -8.96
CA ASP A 460 -15.79 44.40 -9.54
C ASP A 460 -15.83 43.32 -10.63
N TYR A 461 -14.76 43.21 -11.43
CA TYR A 461 -14.62 42.14 -12.41
C TYR A 461 -14.54 40.78 -11.72
N LEU A 462 -13.67 40.64 -10.72
CA LEU A 462 -13.53 39.40 -9.94
C LEU A 462 -14.83 39.03 -9.22
N LYS A 463 -15.54 40.02 -8.67
CA LYS A 463 -16.85 39.79 -8.07
C LYS A 463 -17.88 39.31 -9.09
N SER A 464 -17.87 39.89 -10.30
CA SER A 464 -18.76 39.46 -11.40
C SER A 464 -18.46 38.05 -11.92
N LEU A 465 -17.22 37.57 -11.73
CA LEU A 465 -16.80 36.19 -12.00
C LEU A 465 -17.26 35.22 -10.90
N GLY A 466 -17.62 35.73 -9.72
CA GLY A 466 -18.03 34.94 -8.56
C GLY A 466 -16.89 34.55 -7.62
N ILE A 467 -15.74 35.23 -7.72
CA ILE A 467 -14.57 35.00 -6.85
C ILE A 467 -14.87 35.47 -5.42
N SER A 468 -14.40 34.69 -4.45
CA SER A 468 -14.52 34.97 -3.01
C SER A 468 -13.19 34.95 -2.27
N VAL A 469 -12.12 34.43 -2.88
CA VAL A 469 -10.77 34.44 -2.32
C VAL A 469 -9.77 34.85 -3.40
N ILE A 470 -8.89 35.79 -3.10
CA ILE A 470 -7.73 36.14 -3.92
C ILE A 470 -6.50 35.57 -3.24
N TYR A 471 -5.65 34.88 -4.00
CA TYR A 471 -4.30 34.53 -3.61
C TYR A 471 -3.34 35.41 -4.41
N LEU A 472 -2.54 36.22 -3.71
CA LEU A 472 -1.50 37.04 -4.33
C LEU A 472 -0.17 36.32 -4.26
N ASN A 473 0.51 36.20 -5.40
CA ASN A 473 1.96 35.96 -5.41
C ASN A 473 2.69 37.04 -4.59
N PRO A 474 3.98 36.84 -4.21
CA PRO A 474 4.65 37.71 -3.25
C PRO A 474 4.56 39.20 -3.61
N ILE A 475 4.34 40.04 -2.60
CA ILE A 475 4.16 41.50 -2.74
C ILE A 475 5.24 42.32 -2.03
N PHE A 476 6.13 41.66 -1.30
CA PHE A 476 7.18 42.33 -0.54
C PHE A 476 8.30 42.81 -1.45
N GLN A 477 9.06 43.81 -0.97
CA GLN A 477 10.11 44.44 -1.75
C GLN A 477 11.12 43.42 -2.27
N SER A 478 11.36 43.37 -3.58
CA SER A 478 12.27 42.42 -4.23
C SER A 478 12.93 43.03 -5.47
N PRO A 479 14.07 42.50 -5.97
CA PRO A 479 14.62 42.92 -7.26
C PRO A 479 13.90 42.30 -8.47
N SER A 480 13.19 41.18 -8.31
CA SER A 480 12.54 40.45 -9.40
C SER A 480 11.06 40.80 -9.59
N ASN A 481 10.52 40.52 -10.77
CA ASN A 481 9.10 40.69 -11.07
C ASN A 481 8.17 39.75 -10.28
N HIS A 482 8.67 38.57 -9.86
CA HIS A 482 7.90 37.52 -9.18
C HIS A 482 8.02 37.61 -7.65
N ARG A 483 9.03 38.34 -7.15
CA ARG A 483 9.18 38.72 -5.75
C ARG A 483 9.48 37.61 -4.74
N TYR A 484 9.87 36.42 -5.22
CA TYR A 484 10.29 35.30 -4.38
C TYR A 484 11.66 35.51 -3.72
N ASP A 485 12.51 36.35 -4.32
CA ASP A 485 13.75 36.86 -3.73
C ASP A 485 13.48 38.13 -2.90
N THR A 486 12.85 37.99 -1.74
CA THR A 486 12.50 39.14 -0.88
C THR A 486 13.75 39.88 -0.36
N THR A 487 13.79 41.19 -0.53
CA THR A 487 14.82 42.10 0.02
C THR A 487 14.46 42.70 1.38
N ASP A 488 13.18 42.97 1.63
CA ASP A 488 12.68 43.53 2.90
C ASP A 488 11.20 43.12 3.12
N TYR A 489 10.96 42.18 4.03
CA TYR A 489 9.61 41.69 4.37
C TYR A 489 8.71 42.75 5.03
N THR A 490 9.27 43.87 5.49
CA THR A 490 8.51 44.91 6.20
C THR A 490 7.86 45.92 5.26
N LYS A 491 8.14 45.84 3.94
CA LYS A 491 7.68 46.79 2.94
C LYS A 491 7.01 46.09 1.77
N ILE A 492 5.97 46.74 1.25
CA ILE A 492 5.44 46.46 -0.09
C ILE A 492 6.48 46.91 -1.11
N ASP A 493 6.62 46.16 -2.19
CA ASP A 493 7.45 46.53 -3.33
C ASP A 493 6.97 47.85 -3.93
N GLU A 494 7.87 48.82 -4.10
CA GLU A 494 7.51 50.15 -4.56
C GLU A 494 6.87 50.19 -5.96
N LEU A 495 7.12 49.20 -6.82
CA LEU A 495 6.46 49.08 -8.12
C LEU A 495 5.01 48.55 -8.01
N LEU A 496 4.61 48.02 -6.85
CA LEU A 496 3.22 47.58 -6.59
C LEU A 496 2.41 48.60 -5.78
N GLY A 497 3.08 49.56 -5.14
CA GLY A 497 2.46 50.58 -4.28
C GLY A 497 3.12 50.65 -2.91
N ASP A 498 2.31 50.90 -1.87
CA ASP A 498 2.78 51.03 -0.50
C ASP A 498 1.79 50.42 0.50
N LEU A 499 2.07 50.58 1.80
CA LEU A 499 1.18 50.09 2.86
C LEU A 499 -0.23 50.70 2.80
N SER A 500 -0.37 51.95 2.34
CA SER A 500 -1.68 52.60 2.21
C SER A 500 -2.49 51.97 1.07
N THR A 501 -1.85 51.69 -0.07
CA THR A 501 -2.46 50.98 -1.19
C THR A 501 -2.88 49.57 -0.78
N PHE A 502 -2.02 48.85 -0.05
CA PHE A 502 -2.35 47.51 0.47
C PHE A 502 -3.58 47.54 1.39
N LYS A 503 -3.61 48.45 2.37
CA LYS A 503 -4.75 48.58 3.29
C LYS A 503 -6.04 48.92 2.56
N LYS A 504 -5.95 49.76 1.52
CA LYS A 504 -7.10 50.13 0.70
C LYS A 504 -7.66 48.93 -0.06
N LEU A 505 -6.79 48.14 -0.69
CA LEU A 505 -7.17 46.90 -1.35
C LEU A 505 -7.86 45.91 -0.39
N MET A 506 -7.33 45.75 0.84
CA MET A 506 -7.96 44.89 1.85
C MET A 506 -9.36 45.40 2.23
N GLU A 507 -9.49 46.70 2.51
CA GLU A 507 -10.80 47.33 2.83
C GLU A 507 -11.83 47.07 1.72
N ASP A 508 -11.47 47.35 0.47
CA ASP A 508 -12.39 47.28 -0.66
C ASP A 508 -12.69 45.83 -1.11
N ALA A 509 -11.73 44.91 -0.98
CA ALA A 509 -11.95 43.48 -1.17
C ALA A 509 -12.91 42.93 -0.11
N HIS A 510 -12.67 43.23 1.17
CA HIS A 510 -13.54 42.82 2.27
C HIS A 510 -14.96 43.39 2.12
N ALA A 511 -15.11 44.65 1.69
CA ALA A 511 -16.40 45.27 1.42
C ALA A 511 -17.21 44.52 0.33
N LYS A 512 -16.53 43.81 -0.58
CA LYS A 512 -17.13 42.96 -1.62
C LYS A 512 -17.27 41.49 -1.21
N GLY A 513 -16.90 41.14 0.03
CA GLY A 513 -16.90 39.77 0.53
C GLY A 513 -15.81 38.90 -0.09
N ILE A 514 -14.71 39.51 -0.52
CA ILE A 514 -13.53 38.83 -1.07
C ILE A 514 -12.46 38.79 0.02
N LYS A 515 -11.91 37.60 0.26
CA LYS A 515 -10.80 37.35 1.18
C LYS A 515 -9.48 37.40 0.45
N VAL A 516 -8.39 37.80 1.11
CA VAL A 516 -7.06 37.86 0.47
C VAL A 516 -6.03 37.04 1.24
N ILE A 517 -5.36 36.12 0.56
CA ILE A 517 -4.26 35.30 1.07
C ILE A 517 -2.95 35.81 0.43
N LEU A 518 -1.93 35.99 1.26
CA LEU A 518 -0.61 36.43 0.82
C LEU A 518 0.35 35.24 0.67
N ASP A 519 1.26 35.34 -0.28
CA ASP A 519 2.42 34.47 -0.35
C ASP A 519 3.51 34.84 0.67
N GLY A 520 4.01 33.85 1.39
CA GLY A 520 5.12 33.98 2.33
C GLY A 520 6.27 33.06 1.97
N VAL A 521 7.41 33.66 1.64
CA VAL A 521 8.66 32.96 1.28
C VAL A 521 9.62 33.02 2.46
N PHE A 522 9.80 31.92 3.20
CA PHE A 522 10.59 31.92 4.45
C PHE A 522 11.74 30.90 4.47
N ASN A 523 11.94 30.15 3.39
CA ASN A 523 13.10 29.28 3.24
C ASN A 523 14.38 30.06 2.88
N HIS A 524 14.24 31.13 2.09
CA HIS A 524 15.36 31.90 1.56
C HIS A 524 15.01 33.39 1.43
N THR A 525 16.03 34.20 1.16
CA THR A 525 15.91 35.65 0.92
C THR A 525 16.69 36.04 -0.33
N SER A 526 16.62 37.29 -0.78
CA SER A 526 17.50 37.79 -1.84
C SER A 526 18.96 37.93 -1.37
N ASP A 527 19.93 37.63 -2.25
CA ASP A 527 21.32 38.03 -2.02
C ASP A 527 21.53 39.57 -2.04
N ASP A 528 20.61 40.32 -2.64
CA ASP A 528 20.56 41.80 -2.62
C ASP A 528 19.60 42.35 -1.55
N SER A 529 19.31 41.55 -0.51
CA SER A 529 18.47 41.96 0.63
C SER A 529 19.23 42.81 1.66
N ILE A 530 18.50 43.52 2.52
CA ILE A 530 19.08 44.16 3.71
C ILE A 530 19.70 43.14 4.68
N TYR A 531 19.26 41.88 4.59
CA TYR A 531 19.68 40.77 5.45
C TYR A 531 21.02 40.18 5.01
N PHE A 532 21.20 39.94 3.70
CA PHE A 532 22.39 39.32 3.14
C PHE A 532 23.40 40.35 2.60
N ASP A 533 22.95 41.31 1.79
CA ASP A 533 23.70 42.45 1.24
C ASP A 533 24.97 42.09 0.44
N ARG A 534 24.91 41.14 -0.51
CA ARG A 534 26.07 40.70 -1.32
C ARG A 534 26.78 41.86 -2.02
N TYR A 535 26.00 42.81 -2.50
CA TYR A 535 26.45 43.95 -3.32
C TYR A 535 26.79 45.22 -2.52
N GLY A 536 26.52 45.28 -1.21
CA GLY A 536 26.86 46.43 -0.36
C GLY A 536 25.92 47.63 -0.57
N LYS A 537 24.66 47.36 -0.92
CA LYS A 537 23.60 48.34 -1.20
C LYS A 537 23.16 49.08 0.07
N TYR A 538 23.29 48.46 1.24
CA TYR A 538 22.75 48.97 2.51
C TYR A 538 23.83 49.52 3.47
N LEU A 539 25.09 49.66 3.03
CA LEU A 539 26.21 50.12 3.86
C LEU A 539 25.99 51.52 4.49
N ASN A 540 25.15 52.37 3.89
CA ASN A 540 24.83 53.71 4.39
C ASN A 540 23.78 53.71 5.51
N THR A 541 23.09 52.58 5.76
CA THR A 541 22.07 52.47 6.80
C THR A 541 22.65 52.34 8.22
N GLY A 542 23.94 52.02 8.32
CA GLY A 542 24.61 51.68 9.57
C GLY A 542 24.39 50.24 10.03
N VAL A 543 23.58 49.45 9.32
CA VAL A 543 23.36 48.02 9.54
C VAL A 543 24.06 47.24 8.44
N LEU A 544 24.88 46.25 8.80
CA LEU A 544 25.55 45.37 7.85
C LEU A 544 24.68 44.15 7.55
N GLY A 545 24.53 43.81 6.27
CA GLY A 545 24.06 42.46 5.89
C GLY A 545 25.12 41.39 6.19
N ALA A 546 24.68 40.13 6.29
CA ALA A 546 25.52 39.00 6.68
C ALA A 546 26.77 38.85 5.80
N TYR A 547 26.65 39.06 4.48
CA TYR A 547 27.76 38.96 3.54
C TYR A 547 28.79 40.08 3.70
N GLN A 548 28.35 41.31 3.98
CA GLN A 548 29.26 42.43 4.26
C GLN A 548 29.97 42.27 5.60
N ALA A 549 29.30 41.72 6.61
CA ALA A 549 29.93 41.41 7.89
C ALA A 549 30.97 40.28 7.74
N TRP A 550 30.64 39.22 7.00
CA TRP A 550 31.57 38.15 6.63
C TRP A 550 32.80 38.69 5.88
N LYS A 551 32.63 39.59 4.89
CA LYS A 551 33.74 40.27 4.19
C LYS A 551 34.68 41.03 5.13
N GLN A 552 34.18 41.49 6.28
CA GLN A 552 34.97 42.15 7.33
C GLN A 552 35.60 41.15 8.33
N GLY A 553 35.59 39.86 8.02
CA GLY A 553 36.18 38.77 8.80
C GLY A 553 35.37 38.32 10.00
N ASP A 554 34.16 38.86 10.21
CA ASP A 554 33.33 38.55 11.37
C ASP A 554 31.85 38.78 11.05
N GLN A 555 31.16 37.70 10.70
CA GLN A 555 29.73 37.70 10.36
C GLN A 555 28.84 38.13 11.54
N SER A 556 29.31 37.99 12.80
CA SER A 556 28.56 38.39 13.99
C SER A 556 28.37 39.91 14.12
N LYS A 557 29.07 40.71 13.30
CA LYS A 557 28.85 42.15 13.17
C LYS A 557 27.51 42.50 12.51
N SER A 558 26.89 41.57 11.78
CA SER A 558 25.55 41.73 11.24
C SER A 558 24.51 41.21 12.23
N PRO A 559 23.39 41.94 12.47
CA PRO A 559 22.27 41.39 13.24
C PRO A 559 21.57 40.22 12.55
N TYR A 560 21.85 40.00 11.26
CA TYR A 560 21.35 38.90 10.43
C TYR A 560 22.44 37.85 10.17
N GLY A 561 23.63 38.05 10.74
CA GLY A 561 24.78 37.20 10.50
C GLY A 561 24.50 35.75 10.86
N ASP A 562 23.72 35.50 11.90
CA ASP A 562 23.38 34.15 12.32
C ASP A 562 22.23 33.53 11.50
N TRP A 563 21.74 34.15 10.42
CA TRP A 563 20.70 33.59 9.54
C TRP A 563 21.28 32.72 8.45
N TYR A 564 22.55 32.89 8.09
CA TYR A 564 23.17 32.23 6.94
C TYR A 564 24.46 31.53 7.32
N GLU A 565 24.82 30.47 6.61
CA GLU A 565 26.14 29.85 6.69
C GLU A 565 26.98 30.25 5.48
N ILE A 566 27.90 31.21 5.66
CA ILE A 566 28.81 31.66 4.61
C ILE A 566 30.17 30.99 4.83
N LYS A 567 30.62 30.21 3.84
CA LYS A 567 31.88 29.46 3.88
C LYS A 567 33.08 30.41 3.81
N PRO A 568 34.29 29.99 4.27
CA PRO A 568 35.48 30.84 4.26
C PRO A 568 35.91 31.38 2.88
N ASP A 569 35.49 30.74 1.79
CA ASP A 569 35.74 31.17 0.41
C ASP A 569 34.68 32.16 -0.13
N GLY A 570 33.63 32.45 0.65
CA GLY A 570 32.55 33.37 0.30
C GLY A 570 31.39 32.71 -0.44
N THR A 571 31.41 31.39 -0.59
CA THR A 571 30.26 30.62 -1.07
C THR A 571 29.28 30.33 0.07
N TYR A 572 28.03 30.03 -0.25
CA TYR A 572 26.95 29.76 0.68
C TYR A 572 25.94 28.83 0.01
N GLU A 573 25.00 28.31 0.77
CA GLU A 573 23.90 27.53 0.24
C GLU A 573 22.86 28.45 -0.39
N GLY A 574 22.64 28.27 -1.70
CA GLY A 574 21.55 28.89 -2.44
C GLY A 574 20.47 27.87 -2.73
N TRP A 575 19.20 28.29 -2.71
CA TRP A 575 18.06 27.41 -2.96
C TRP A 575 18.22 26.73 -4.32
N TRP A 576 18.27 25.39 -4.35
CA TRP A 576 18.54 24.59 -5.56
C TRP A 576 19.81 25.01 -6.33
N GLY A 577 20.79 25.61 -5.64
CA GLY A 577 22.03 26.12 -6.23
C GLY A 577 21.93 27.52 -6.86
N PHE A 578 20.76 28.16 -6.82
CA PHE A 578 20.61 29.56 -7.24
C PHE A 578 21.27 30.48 -6.21
N ASP A 579 22.46 31.00 -6.52
CA ASP A 579 23.23 31.88 -5.62
C ASP A 579 22.51 33.22 -5.34
N SER A 580 21.53 33.56 -6.16
CA SER A 580 20.58 34.64 -5.98
C SER A 580 19.65 34.49 -4.77
N LEU A 581 19.53 33.27 -4.22
CA LEU A 581 18.58 32.90 -3.17
C LEU A 581 19.28 32.25 -1.95
N PRO A 582 20.06 32.99 -1.15
CA PRO A 582 20.65 32.48 0.09
C PRO A 582 19.59 31.84 1.01
N VAL A 583 19.81 30.57 1.35
CA VAL A 583 18.93 29.78 2.22
C VAL A 583 19.14 30.17 3.69
N ILE A 584 18.05 30.22 4.44
CA ILE A 584 18.09 30.39 5.90
C ILE A 584 18.64 29.12 6.51
N ARG A 585 19.71 29.24 7.30
CA ARG A 585 20.34 28.08 7.92
C ARG A 585 19.41 27.42 8.94
N GLN A 586 19.60 26.12 9.12
CA GLN A 586 18.94 25.35 10.17
C GLN A 586 19.92 25.08 11.34
N ILE A 587 19.46 25.23 12.58
CA ILE A 587 20.17 24.71 13.77
C ILE A 587 19.40 23.50 14.28
N ASN A 588 20.08 22.36 14.46
CA ASN A 588 19.44 21.10 14.84
C ASN A 588 18.25 20.72 13.94
N GLY A 589 18.36 20.99 12.62
CA GLY A 589 17.34 20.67 11.63
C GLY A 589 16.14 21.62 11.57
N SER A 590 16.20 22.81 12.18
CA SER A 590 15.13 23.81 12.11
C SER A 590 15.61 25.25 12.02
N GLU A 591 14.97 26.03 11.16
CA GLU A 591 15.11 27.49 11.05
C GLU A 591 14.59 28.20 12.30
N TYR A 592 13.63 27.60 13.03
CA TYR A 592 13.09 28.18 14.27
C TYR A 592 14.15 28.30 15.37
N ASN A 593 15.16 27.43 15.34
CA ASN A 593 16.29 27.47 16.27
C ASN A 593 17.28 28.61 15.98
N VAL A 594 17.18 29.27 14.83
CA VAL A 594 17.87 30.54 14.57
C VAL A 594 17.09 31.66 15.26
N LYS A 595 17.42 31.93 16.52
CA LYS A 595 16.62 32.79 17.40
C LYS A 595 16.25 34.16 16.80
N SER A 596 17.20 34.87 16.20
CA SER A 596 16.97 36.20 15.62
C SER A 596 16.02 36.15 14.41
N TRP A 597 16.10 35.09 13.60
CA TRP A 597 15.18 34.82 12.48
C TRP A 597 13.78 34.47 12.99
N ALA A 598 13.69 33.52 13.92
CA ALA A 598 12.44 33.12 14.55
C ALA A 598 11.76 34.30 15.27
N ASP A 599 12.52 35.16 15.93
CA ASP A 599 12.00 36.38 16.54
C ASP A 599 11.44 37.34 15.47
N PHE A 600 12.13 37.49 14.34
CA PHE A 600 11.71 38.37 13.25
C PHE A 600 10.45 37.87 12.50
N ILE A 601 10.36 36.57 12.22
CA ILE A 601 9.23 36.00 11.45
C ILE A 601 8.06 35.60 12.35
N ILE A 602 8.31 35.10 13.56
CA ILE A 602 7.29 34.43 14.41
C ILE A 602 7.12 35.08 15.79
N ASN A 603 8.18 35.19 16.60
CA ASN A 603 7.99 35.41 18.05
C ASN A 603 7.67 36.86 18.42
N ASN A 604 8.34 37.85 17.82
CA ASN A 604 8.19 39.26 18.22
C ASN A 604 6.74 39.76 18.04
N PRO A 605 6.25 40.71 18.84
CA PRO A 605 4.88 41.23 18.72
C PRO A 605 4.50 41.70 17.30
N ASN A 606 5.46 42.31 16.60
CA ASN A 606 5.32 42.79 15.21
C ASN A 606 6.00 41.85 14.19
N ALA A 607 6.16 40.58 14.51
CA ALA A 607 6.79 39.62 13.60
C ALA A 607 6.02 39.51 12.27
N ILE A 608 6.72 39.22 11.18
CA ILE A 608 6.19 39.26 9.80
C ILE A 608 4.90 38.45 9.64
N SER A 609 4.86 37.23 10.20
CA SER A 609 3.67 36.36 10.20
C SER A 609 2.40 37.04 10.72
N LYS A 610 2.55 37.91 11.75
CA LYS A 610 1.46 38.59 12.46
C LYS A 610 1.13 39.95 11.85
N TYR A 611 2.16 40.71 11.47
CA TYR A 611 2.03 42.10 11.06
C TYR A 611 1.12 42.24 9.83
N TRP A 612 1.30 41.43 8.80
CA TRP A 612 0.52 41.55 7.55
C TRP A 612 -0.95 41.10 7.66
N LEU A 613 -1.29 40.32 8.68
CA LEU A 613 -2.68 39.98 9.02
C LEU A 613 -3.36 41.05 9.88
N ASN A 614 -2.60 42.00 10.43
CA ASN A 614 -3.07 43.01 11.39
C ASN A 614 -2.18 44.27 11.37
N PRO A 615 -2.00 44.92 10.20
CA PRO A 615 -1.08 46.04 10.06
C PRO A 615 -1.57 47.21 10.91
N ASP A 616 -0.65 47.83 11.66
CA ASP A 616 -0.93 48.86 12.67
C ASP A 616 -1.99 48.47 13.72
N GLY A 617 -2.22 47.17 13.94
CA GLY A 617 -3.20 46.68 14.91
C GLY A 617 -4.65 46.64 14.41
N ASP A 618 -4.88 46.84 13.10
CA ASP A 618 -6.21 46.70 12.49
C ASP A 618 -6.31 45.49 11.56
N LYS A 619 -7.06 44.47 11.99
CA LYS A 619 -7.29 43.20 11.26
C LYS A 619 -8.19 43.35 10.04
N ASN A 620 -8.93 44.46 9.92
CA ASN A 620 -9.84 44.69 8.80
C ASN A 620 -9.11 45.19 7.55
N VAL A 621 -7.90 45.73 7.72
CA VAL A 621 -7.04 46.20 6.63
C VAL A 621 -5.79 45.32 6.46
N GLY A 622 -5.80 44.13 7.05
CA GLY A 622 -4.80 43.09 6.88
C GLY A 622 -5.33 41.91 6.07
N ALA A 623 -4.42 41.07 5.59
CA ALA A 623 -4.77 39.86 4.85
C ALA A 623 -5.52 38.83 5.74
N ASP A 624 -6.09 37.82 5.09
CA ASP A 624 -6.88 36.77 5.74
C ASP A 624 -6.10 35.50 6.02
N GLY A 625 -4.97 35.24 5.35
CA GLY A 625 -4.16 34.05 5.56
C GLY A 625 -2.86 34.06 4.77
N TRP A 626 -2.16 32.94 4.80
CA TRP A 626 -0.88 32.74 4.13
C TRP A 626 -0.90 31.51 3.21
N ARG A 627 -0.39 31.64 1.99
CA ARG A 627 0.18 30.55 1.18
C ARG A 627 1.68 30.57 1.41
N LEU A 628 2.28 29.42 1.67
CA LEU A 628 3.67 29.34 2.12
C LEU A 628 4.50 28.55 1.11
N ASP A 629 5.53 29.22 0.60
CA ASP A 629 6.46 28.73 -0.42
C ASP A 629 7.35 27.61 0.10
N VAL A 630 7.63 26.61 -0.76
CA VAL A 630 8.49 25.45 -0.49
C VAL A 630 8.30 24.89 0.92
N ALA A 631 7.04 24.74 1.32
CA ALA A 631 6.65 24.43 2.70
C ALA A 631 7.29 23.14 3.22
N ASN A 632 7.52 22.17 2.34
CA ASN A 632 8.16 20.89 2.62
C ASN A 632 9.70 20.96 2.72
N GLU A 633 10.32 22.10 2.42
CA GLU A 633 11.77 22.33 2.57
C GLU A 633 12.12 23.08 3.86
N VAL A 634 11.12 23.63 4.57
CA VAL A 634 11.25 24.28 5.87
C VAL A 634 10.82 23.31 6.98
N ALA A 635 11.49 23.34 8.13
CA ALA A 635 11.21 22.38 9.20
C ALA A 635 9.77 22.49 9.73
N HIS A 636 9.10 21.34 9.94
CA HIS A 636 7.70 21.30 10.41
C HIS A 636 7.48 22.07 11.71
N ASP A 637 8.43 22.02 12.66
CA ASP A 637 8.32 22.74 13.92
C ASP A 637 8.31 24.26 13.73
N PHE A 638 8.98 24.80 12.71
CA PHE A 638 8.87 26.20 12.33
C PHE A 638 7.42 26.55 11.97
N TRP A 639 6.75 25.70 11.19
CA TRP A 639 5.35 25.90 10.80
C TRP A 639 4.38 25.77 11.97
N VAL A 640 4.64 24.88 12.94
CA VAL A 640 3.85 24.79 14.18
C VAL A 640 3.92 26.11 14.98
N HIS A 641 5.12 26.68 15.13
CA HIS A 641 5.27 27.97 15.80
C HIS A 641 4.67 29.13 14.98
N PHE A 642 4.80 29.10 13.66
CA PHE A 642 4.17 30.06 12.75
C PHE A 642 2.65 30.06 12.89
N ARG A 643 2.04 28.86 12.88
CA ARG A 643 0.61 28.65 13.11
C ARG A 643 0.17 29.22 14.45
N GLY A 644 0.92 28.93 15.51
CA GLY A 644 0.70 29.51 16.84
C GLY A 644 0.72 31.03 16.83
N ALA A 645 1.69 31.64 16.16
CA ALA A 645 1.83 33.10 16.09
C ALA A 645 0.67 33.77 15.36
N ILE A 646 0.27 33.31 14.17
CA ILE A 646 -0.84 33.92 13.43
C ILE A 646 -2.16 33.79 14.19
N ASN A 647 -2.38 32.68 14.90
CA ASN A 647 -3.59 32.45 15.68
C ASN A 647 -3.73 33.42 16.86
N THR A 648 -2.64 33.99 17.39
CA THR A 648 -2.72 35.05 18.41
C THR A 648 -3.37 36.34 17.91
N VAL A 649 -3.35 36.53 16.58
CA VAL A 649 -3.85 37.75 15.93
C VAL A 649 -5.16 37.45 15.19
N LYS A 650 -5.21 36.42 14.35
CA LYS A 650 -6.40 36.05 13.58
C LYS A 650 -6.60 34.53 13.69
N PRO A 651 -7.37 34.04 14.68
CA PRO A 651 -7.53 32.60 14.95
C PRO A 651 -8.04 31.76 13.78
N ASN A 652 -8.74 32.39 12.83
CA ASN A 652 -9.29 31.74 11.62
C ASN A 652 -8.49 32.11 10.35
N ALA A 653 -7.24 32.54 10.47
CA ALA A 653 -6.39 32.75 9.29
C ALA A 653 -5.83 31.41 8.82
N PRO A 654 -6.01 30.99 7.55
CA PRO A 654 -5.47 29.72 7.09
C PRO A 654 -3.99 29.81 6.72
N MET A 655 -3.31 28.67 6.84
CA MET A 655 -2.03 28.39 6.17
C MET A 655 -2.26 27.38 5.05
N VAL A 656 -1.84 27.70 3.84
CA VAL A 656 -1.90 26.85 2.64
C VAL A 656 -0.46 26.45 2.27
N ALA A 657 -0.13 25.16 2.34
CA ALA A 657 1.19 24.67 1.98
C ALA A 657 1.37 24.62 0.45
N GLU A 658 2.53 25.05 -0.04
CA GLU A 658 3.05 24.51 -1.30
C GLU A 658 3.68 23.14 -1.02
N ASN A 659 2.93 22.08 -1.31
CA ASN A 659 3.44 20.72 -1.34
C ASN A 659 2.91 20.04 -2.60
N TRP A 660 3.83 19.57 -3.44
CA TRP A 660 3.52 18.94 -4.74
C TRP A 660 3.07 17.48 -4.60
N ASN A 661 3.38 16.86 -3.47
CA ASN A 661 3.10 15.46 -3.17
C ASN A 661 2.00 15.35 -2.10
N ASP A 662 1.89 14.18 -1.49
CA ASP A 662 0.99 13.95 -0.36
C ASP A 662 1.36 14.81 0.85
N ALA A 663 0.42 15.65 1.27
CA ALA A 663 0.56 16.57 2.39
C ALA A 663 -0.08 16.04 3.69
N SER A 664 -0.50 14.77 3.77
CA SER A 664 -1.22 14.24 4.94
C SER A 664 -0.53 14.50 6.29
N LEU A 665 0.80 14.46 6.33
CA LEU A 665 1.61 14.75 7.51
C LEU A 665 1.60 16.24 7.92
N ASP A 666 1.49 17.15 6.95
CA ASP A 666 1.41 18.60 7.17
C ASP A 666 0.01 19.05 7.64
N LEU A 667 -0.97 18.14 7.56
CA LEU A 667 -2.39 18.44 7.77
C LEU A 667 -2.94 17.84 9.07
N LEU A 668 -2.09 17.38 9.99
CA LEU A 668 -2.50 16.72 11.24
C LEU A 668 -3.16 17.66 12.27
N GLY A 669 -3.03 18.98 12.09
CA GLY A 669 -3.75 20.02 12.83
C GLY A 669 -2.91 20.98 13.66
N ASP A 670 -1.58 20.80 13.65
CA ASP A 670 -0.60 21.65 14.33
C ASP A 670 0.04 22.71 13.43
N SER A 671 0.01 22.54 12.10
CA SER A 671 0.57 23.49 11.12
C SER A 671 -0.44 23.99 10.07
N PHE A 672 -0.69 23.26 8.99
CA PHE A 672 -1.44 23.75 7.81
C PHE A 672 -2.94 23.45 7.85
N ASN A 673 -3.72 24.27 7.13
CA ASN A 673 -5.18 24.10 6.99
C ASN A 673 -5.59 23.65 5.58
N SER A 674 -4.67 23.71 4.62
CA SER A 674 -4.89 23.42 3.21
C SER A 674 -3.55 23.25 2.50
N VAL A 675 -3.61 22.81 1.25
CA VAL A 675 -2.47 22.60 0.37
C VAL A 675 -2.82 23.02 -1.06
N MET A 676 -1.82 23.44 -1.83
CA MET A 676 -1.89 23.52 -3.29
C MET A 676 -2.06 22.11 -3.85
N ASN A 677 -3.26 21.77 -4.31
CA ASN A 677 -3.64 20.40 -4.61
C ASN A 677 -3.13 19.92 -5.98
N TYR A 678 -1.81 19.79 -6.13
CA TYR A 678 -1.16 19.30 -7.35
C TYR A 678 -1.55 17.85 -7.68
N LEU A 679 -1.92 17.04 -6.67
CA LEU A 679 -2.47 15.69 -6.89
C LEU A 679 -3.80 15.76 -7.66
N PHE A 680 -4.72 16.65 -7.27
CA PHE A 680 -5.96 16.91 -8.02
C PHE A 680 -5.67 17.42 -9.43
N ARG A 681 -4.76 18.41 -9.55
CA ARG A 681 -4.35 18.96 -10.86
C ARG A 681 -3.93 17.84 -11.80
N ASN A 682 -3.00 17.00 -11.36
CA ASN A 682 -2.39 15.97 -12.19
C ASN A 682 -3.41 14.89 -12.55
N ALA A 683 -4.28 14.48 -11.61
CA ALA A 683 -5.34 13.53 -11.89
C ALA A 683 -6.32 14.04 -12.97
N VAL A 684 -6.74 15.30 -12.89
CA VAL A 684 -7.67 15.90 -13.87
C VAL A 684 -7.02 16.06 -15.23
N ILE A 685 -5.77 16.53 -15.29
CA ILE A 685 -5.03 16.69 -16.55
C ILE A 685 -4.80 15.33 -17.22
N ASP A 686 -4.31 14.34 -16.48
CA ASP A 686 -4.05 13.00 -16.98
C ASP A 686 -5.33 12.35 -17.52
N PHE A 687 -6.49 12.61 -16.89
CA PHE A 687 -7.75 12.13 -17.43
C PHE A 687 -8.09 12.79 -18.75
N ILE A 688 -7.97 14.12 -18.85
CA ILE A 688 -8.42 14.89 -20.03
C ILE A 688 -7.51 14.73 -21.26
N LEU A 689 -6.23 14.42 -21.07
CA LEU A 689 -5.29 14.25 -22.16
C LEU A 689 -5.43 12.88 -22.85
N ASP A 690 -5.32 12.88 -24.19
CA ASP A 690 -5.37 11.66 -25.01
C ASP A 690 -3.97 11.10 -25.33
N LYS A 691 -2.91 11.84 -25.00
CA LYS A 691 -1.51 11.47 -25.24
C LYS A 691 -0.63 12.01 -24.12
N SER A 692 0.51 11.36 -23.87
CA SER A 692 1.47 11.85 -22.89
C SER A 692 1.98 13.25 -23.24
N PHE A 693 2.22 14.05 -22.21
CA PHE A 693 2.68 15.44 -22.34
C PHE A 693 3.61 15.80 -21.17
N ASP A 694 4.79 16.32 -21.48
CA ASP A 694 5.72 16.86 -20.47
C ASP A 694 5.47 18.36 -20.32
N ASP A 695 4.90 18.77 -19.18
CA ASP A 695 4.65 20.18 -18.87
C ASP A 695 5.85 20.88 -18.21
N GLY A 696 6.95 20.16 -17.99
CA GLY A 696 8.16 20.62 -17.34
C GLY A 696 8.26 20.38 -15.85
N ASN A 697 7.13 20.16 -15.17
CA ASN A 697 7.10 19.78 -13.76
C ASN A 697 6.81 18.28 -13.62
N VAL A 698 5.92 17.74 -14.46
CA VAL A 698 5.55 16.33 -14.48
C VAL A 698 5.30 15.84 -15.91
N VAL A 699 5.58 14.56 -16.14
CA VAL A 699 5.17 13.88 -17.37
C VAL A 699 3.75 13.35 -17.17
N HIS A 700 2.79 14.04 -17.76
CA HIS A 700 1.39 13.63 -17.78
C HIS A 700 1.20 12.43 -18.69
N ASN A 701 0.49 11.41 -18.20
CA ASN A 701 0.19 10.19 -18.95
C ASN A 701 -1.32 9.95 -18.92
N PRO A 702 -1.98 9.68 -20.07
CA PRO A 702 -3.42 9.46 -20.14
C PRO A 702 -3.92 8.39 -19.18
N ILE A 703 -5.03 8.67 -18.50
CA ILE A 703 -5.75 7.72 -17.64
C ILE A 703 -7.22 7.64 -18.01
N ASP A 704 -7.89 6.54 -17.62
CA ASP A 704 -9.34 6.41 -17.71
C ASP A 704 -10.05 6.91 -16.44
N ALA A 705 -11.38 6.85 -16.44
CA ALA A 705 -12.20 7.32 -15.33
C ALA A 705 -12.04 6.49 -14.06
N ALA A 706 -11.74 5.19 -14.16
CA ALA A 706 -11.50 4.34 -13.00
C ALA A 706 -10.21 4.74 -12.28
N LYS A 707 -9.15 5.04 -13.04
CA LYS A 707 -7.89 5.55 -12.48
C LYS A 707 -8.04 7.00 -11.97
N LEU A 708 -8.83 7.84 -12.63
CA LEU A 708 -9.17 9.18 -12.10
C LEU A 708 -9.81 9.05 -10.71
N ASP A 709 -10.82 8.20 -10.59
CA ASP A 709 -11.52 7.93 -9.33
C ASP A 709 -10.54 7.47 -8.24
N GLN A 710 -9.70 6.46 -8.51
CA GLN A 710 -8.69 5.97 -7.57
C GLN A 710 -7.78 7.10 -7.04
N ARG A 711 -7.29 7.99 -7.92
CA ARG A 711 -6.41 9.11 -7.52
C ARG A 711 -7.16 10.14 -6.68
N LEU A 712 -8.40 10.46 -7.04
CA LEU A 712 -9.23 11.41 -6.30
C LEU A 712 -9.66 10.85 -4.94
N MET A 713 -10.05 9.58 -4.89
CA MET A 713 -10.39 8.86 -3.66
C MET A 713 -9.18 8.71 -2.74
N SER A 714 -7.97 8.54 -3.27
CA SER A 714 -6.74 8.55 -2.47
C SER A 714 -6.54 9.89 -1.74
N ILE A 715 -6.85 11.03 -2.36
CA ILE A 715 -6.77 12.34 -1.69
C ILE A 715 -7.85 12.44 -0.60
N TYR A 716 -9.08 12.02 -0.92
CA TYR A 716 -10.21 12.05 0.01
C TYR A 716 -9.99 11.16 1.23
N GLU A 717 -9.36 10.00 1.04
CA GLU A 717 -9.04 9.04 2.09
C GLU A 717 -7.98 9.56 3.07
N ARG A 718 -7.00 10.32 2.58
CA ARG A 718 -5.83 10.74 3.38
C ARG A 718 -6.02 12.07 4.08
N TYR A 719 -6.75 13.00 3.47
CA TYR A 719 -6.83 14.37 4.00
C TYR A 719 -7.95 14.49 5.04
N PRO A 720 -7.70 15.14 6.19
CA PRO A 720 -8.74 15.44 7.16
C PRO A 720 -9.92 16.16 6.51
N LEU A 721 -11.15 15.74 6.85
CA LEU A 721 -12.36 16.18 6.15
C LEU A 721 -12.52 17.72 6.04
N PRO A 722 -12.25 18.54 7.09
CA PRO A 722 -12.28 20.00 6.94
C PRO A 722 -11.25 20.52 5.93
N VAL A 723 -10.07 19.91 5.90
CA VAL A 723 -8.98 20.26 4.99
C VAL A 723 -9.30 19.85 3.56
N PHE A 724 -9.80 18.63 3.33
CA PHE A 724 -10.20 18.15 2.01
C PHE A 724 -11.19 19.10 1.31
N TYR A 725 -12.17 19.63 2.05
CA TYR A 725 -13.14 20.61 1.54
C TYR A 725 -12.58 22.03 1.38
N SER A 726 -11.32 22.25 1.75
CA SER A 726 -10.64 23.56 1.73
C SER A 726 -9.34 23.54 0.90
N THR A 727 -9.02 22.43 0.23
CA THR A 727 -7.83 22.28 -0.64
C THR A 727 -7.87 23.26 -1.82
N MET A 728 -6.72 23.81 -2.21
CA MET A 728 -6.63 24.69 -3.38
C MET A 728 -6.57 23.85 -4.65
N ASN A 729 -7.74 23.55 -5.24
CA ASN A 729 -7.88 22.73 -6.43
C ASN A 729 -7.51 23.52 -7.69
N LEU A 730 -6.23 23.60 -7.99
CA LEU A 730 -5.67 24.30 -9.15
C LEU A 730 -5.63 23.43 -10.42
N LEU A 731 -5.60 24.08 -11.59
CA LEU A 731 -5.28 23.45 -12.88
C LEU A 731 -4.00 24.06 -13.50
N GLY A 732 -3.82 25.37 -13.34
CA GLY A 732 -2.58 26.08 -13.63
C GLY A 732 -2.17 26.94 -12.42
N SER A 733 -0.91 27.37 -12.43
CA SER A 733 -0.35 28.35 -11.51
C SER A 733 0.84 29.06 -12.15
N HIS A 734 1.44 29.99 -11.42
CA HIS A 734 2.68 30.66 -11.81
C HIS A 734 3.94 29.77 -11.89
N ASP A 735 3.89 28.51 -11.44
CA ASP A 735 5.02 27.56 -11.52
C ASP A 735 4.82 26.46 -12.57
N THR A 736 3.62 26.39 -13.16
CA THR A 736 3.28 25.40 -14.18
C THR A 736 2.99 26.10 -15.50
N MET A 737 3.09 25.39 -16.63
CA MET A 737 2.53 25.89 -17.90
C MET A 737 1.06 26.29 -17.73
N ARG A 738 0.60 27.24 -18.55
CA ARG A 738 -0.82 27.59 -18.61
C ARG A 738 -1.63 26.37 -19.01
N ILE A 739 -2.77 26.15 -18.34
CA ILE A 739 -3.60 24.95 -18.56
C ILE A 739 -4.04 24.83 -20.03
N LEU A 740 -4.30 25.95 -20.70
CA LEU A 740 -4.66 25.97 -22.12
C LEU A 740 -3.54 25.45 -23.03
N THR A 741 -2.28 25.68 -22.64
CA THR A 741 -1.09 25.15 -23.31
C THR A 741 -0.87 23.68 -23.02
N VAL A 742 -1.08 23.23 -21.79
CA VAL A 742 -1.10 21.79 -21.48
C VAL A 742 -2.16 21.06 -22.31
N PHE A 743 -3.33 21.68 -22.53
CA PHE A 743 -4.38 21.13 -23.40
C PHE A 743 -4.14 21.31 -24.90
N GLY A 744 -2.99 21.83 -25.31
CA GLY A 744 -2.48 21.80 -26.68
C GLY A 744 -2.59 23.10 -27.47
N TYR A 745 -2.81 24.25 -26.81
CA TYR A 745 -2.82 25.56 -27.46
C TYR A 745 -1.85 26.55 -26.81
N ASN A 746 -0.88 27.03 -27.59
CA ASN A 746 -0.04 28.17 -27.23
C ASN A 746 0.00 29.14 -28.41
N SER A 747 -0.44 30.38 -28.19
CA SER A 747 -0.50 31.41 -29.24
C SER A 747 0.86 31.79 -29.83
N ALA A 748 1.96 31.56 -29.10
CA ALA A 748 3.32 31.84 -29.55
C ALA A 748 4.04 30.63 -30.19
N ASP A 749 3.48 29.41 -30.06
CA ASP A 749 4.03 28.21 -30.71
C ASP A 749 3.31 27.96 -32.04
N GLU A 750 4.03 28.10 -33.16
CA GLU A 750 3.49 27.88 -34.51
C GLU A 750 2.87 26.48 -34.71
N ASN A 751 3.30 25.48 -33.91
CA ASN A 751 2.76 24.13 -33.98
C ASN A 751 1.46 23.95 -33.17
N GLN A 752 1.14 24.90 -32.28
CA GLN A 752 0.02 24.83 -31.36
C GLN A 752 -0.95 26.02 -31.48
N ASN A 753 -0.69 27.01 -32.34
CA ASN A 753 -1.49 28.23 -32.43
C ASN A 753 -2.67 28.17 -33.43
N SER A 754 -2.98 26.99 -33.99
CA SER A 754 -4.11 26.84 -34.93
C SER A 754 -5.46 27.02 -34.25
N GLN A 755 -6.48 27.47 -34.99
CA GLN A 755 -7.85 27.59 -34.46
C GLN A 755 -8.40 26.24 -33.98
N ALA A 756 -8.12 25.15 -34.69
CA ALA A 756 -8.55 23.81 -34.29
C ALA A 756 -7.91 23.37 -32.96
N ALA A 757 -6.63 23.69 -32.75
CA ALA A 757 -5.95 23.46 -31.48
C ALA A 757 -6.57 24.30 -30.36
N LYS A 758 -6.87 25.58 -30.63
CA LYS A 758 -7.58 26.46 -29.68
C LYS A 758 -8.94 25.89 -29.30
N ASP A 759 -9.75 25.52 -30.29
CA ASP A 759 -11.11 25.00 -30.07
C ASP A 759 -11.11 23.73 -29.21
N LEU A 760 -10.17 22.81 -29.46
CA LEU A 760 -10.01 21.59 -28.67
C LEU A 760 -9.52 21.90 -27.25
N ALA A 761 -8.51 22.75 -27.10
CA ALA A 761 -7.96 23.12 -25.80
C ALA A 761 -9.01 23.84 -24.92
N VAL A 762 -9.82 24.71 -25.52
CA VAL A 762 -10.94 25.39 -24.84
C VAL A 762 -12.01 24.38 -24.42
N LYS A 763 -12.36 23.38 -25.25
CA LYS A 763 -13.30 22.31 -24.84
C LYS A 763 -12.77 21.51 -23.64
N ARG A 764 -11.49 21.13 -23.67
CA ARG A 764 -10.82 20.46 -22.54
C ARG A 764 -10.84 21.31 -21.27
N LEU A 765 -10.57 22.61 -21.38
CA LEU A 765 -10.62 23.53 -20.24
C LEU A 765 -12.04 23.68 -19.67
N LYS A 766 -13.07 23.75 -20.53
CA LYS A 766 -14.47 23.76 -20.09
C LYS A 766 -14.82 22.48 -19.34
N LEU A 767 -14.41 21.32 -19.85
CA LEU A 767 -14.62 20.02 -19.19
C LEU A 767 -13.91 19.95 -17.82
N ALA A 768 -12.66 20.38 -17.75
CA ALA A 768 -11.89 20.46 -16.50
C ALA A 768 -12.58 21.36 -15.47
N ALA A 769 -13.07 22.53 -15.90
CA ALA A 769 -13.76 23.49 -15.04
C ALA A 769 -15.10 22.96 -14.50
N ILE A 770 -15.82 22.12 -15.25
CA ILE A 770 -17.04 21.45 -14.76
C ILE A 770 -16.71 20.54 -13.57
N LEU A 771 -15.70 19.67 -13.72
CA LEU A 771 -15.23 18.82 -12.61
C LEU A 771 -14.75 19.70 -11.44
N GLN A 772 -13.88 20.67 -11.72
CA GLN A 772 -13.29 21.55 -10.72
C GLN A 772 -14.37 22.22 -9.86
N MET A 773 -15.40 22.80 -10.48
CA MET A 773 -16.48 23.51 -9.78
C MET A 773 -17.52 22.59 -9.14
N GLY A 774 -17.60 21.32 -9.55
CA GLY A 774 -18.49 20.32 -8.96
C GLY A 774 -17.90 19.62 -7.74
N TYR A 775 -16.58 19.48 -7.67
CA TYR A 775 -15.86 18.67 -6.68
C TYR A 775 -15.68 19.41 -5.31
N PRO A 776 -15.51 18.69 -4.18
CA PRO A 776 -15.12 19.29 -2.91
C PRO A 776 -13.76 20.01 -2.99
N GLY A 777 -13.55 21.01 -2.12
CA GLY A 777 -12.35 21.86 -2.12
C GLY A 777 -12.65 23.29 -2.54
N MET A 778 -11.59 24.04 -2.86
CA MET A 778 -11.63 25.42 -3.32
C MET A 778 -11.05 25.49 -4.74
N PRO A 779 -11.91 25.50 -5.78
CA PRO A 779 -11.48 25.72 -7.15
C PRO A 779 -10.59 26.95 -7.25
N SER A 780 -9.39 26.78 -7.82
CA SER A 780 -8.42 27.85 -7.97
C SER A 780 -8.19 28.15 -9.44
N ILE A 781 -8.50 29.38 -9.85
CA ILE A 781 -8.31 29.90 -11.20
C ILE A 781 -7.04 30.74 -11.22
N TYR A 782 -6.10 30.43 -12.11
CA TYR A 782 -4.94 31.29 -12.34
C TYR A 782 -5.30 32.42 -13.32
N TYR A 783 -4.94 33.65 -12.99
CA TYR A 783 -5.48 34.83 -13.68
C TYR A 783 -5.37 34.75 -15.20
N GLY A 784 -6.48 34.96 -15.91
CA GLY A 784 -6.51 34.95 -17.37
C GLY A 784 -6.72 33.58 -18.00
N ASP A 785 -6.68 32.48 -17.24
CA ASP A 785 -7.09 31.16 -17.76
C ASP A 785 -8.55 31.20 -18.22
N GLU A 786 -9.42 31.90 -17.49
CA GLU A 786 -10.82 32.14 -17.86
C GLU A 786 -10.97 33.07 -19.07
N ALA A 787 -9.92 33.83 -19.39
CA ALA A 787 -9.85 34.74 -20.53
C ALA A 787 -9.14 34.12 -21.75
N GLY A 788 -8.78 32.83 -21.69
CA GLY A 788 -8.12 32.10 -22.77
C GLY A 788 -6.63 32.41 -22.91
N GLN A 789 -5.97 32.83 -21.82
CA GLN A 789 -4.53 33.07 -21.83
C GLN A 789 -3.77 31.74 -21.98
N SER A 790 -2.75 31.75 -22.84
CA SER A 790 -1.85 30.61 -23.07
C SER A 790 -0.41 30.99 -22.73
N GLY A 791 0.48 30.00 -22.54
CA GLY A 791 1.87 30.23 -22.14
C GLY A 791 2.57 28.94 -21.75
N GLY A 792 3.78 28.76 -22.28
CA GLY A 792 4.68 27.63 -22.00
C GLY A 792 5.32 27.71 -20.60
N LYS A 793 6.53 27.18 -20.44
CA LYS A 793 7.25 27.19 -19.15
C LYS A 793 7.61 28.62 -18.73
N ASP A 794 7.91 28.82 -17.44
CA ASP A 794 8.47 30.07 -16.91
C ASP A 794 9.60 30.57 -17.82
N PRO A 795 9.55 31.82 -18.32
CA PRO A 795 8.62 32.91 -17.96
C PRO A 795 7.35 33.06 -18.80
N ASP A 796 7.14 32.23 -19.82
CA ASP A 796 6.01 32.36 -20.74
C ASP A 796 4.64 32.08 -20.09
N ASN A 797 4.57 31.32 -18.99
CA ASN A 797 3.32 31.15 -18.22
C ASN A 797 2.91 32.41 -17.44
N ARG A 798 3.79 33.40 -17.29
CA ARG A 798 3.57 34.64 -16.52
C ARG A 798 3.20 35.83 -17.42
N ARG A 799 2.64 35.61 -18.62
CA ARG A 799 2.13 36.68 -19.49
C ARG A 799 1.13 37.58 -18.79
N THR A 800 1.03 38.83 -19.23
CA THR A 800 0.01 39.77 -18.75
C THR A 800 -1.42 39.29 -19.00
N PHE A 801 -2.39 39.73 -18.19
CA PHE A 801 -3.80 39.45 -18.44
C PHE A 801 -4.21 40.07 -19.80
N PRO A 802 -4.96 39.35 -20.66
CA PRO A 802 -5.26 39.80 -22.02
C PRO A 802 -6.42 40.82 -22.07
N TRP A 803 -6.34 41.92 -21.30
CA TRP A 803 -7.42 42.92 -21.21
C TRP A 803 -7.84 43.44 -22.60
N GLY A 804 -9.14 43.47 -22.89
CA GLY A 804 -9.66 43.85 -24.21
C GLY A 804 -9.35 42.86 -25.35
N ARG A 805 -8.70 41.72 -25.07
CA ARG A 805 -8.41 40.63 -25.99
C ARG A 805 -8.87 39.27 -25.43
N GLU A 806 -9.78 39.28 -24.47
CA GLU A 806 -10.25 38.09 -23.76
C GLU A 806 -11.11 37.20 -24.66
N ASP A 807 -11.04 35.89 -24.43
CA ASP A 807 -12.04 34.95 -24.93
C ASP A 807 -13.36 35.12 -24.14
N THR A 808 -14.25 35.96 -24.66
CA THR A 808 -15.50 36.34 -23.98
C THR A 808 -16.47 35.16 -23.80
N ASP A 809 -16.41 34.18 -24.70
CA ASP A 809 -17.25 32.98 -24.62
C ASP A 809 -16.77 32.06 -23.49
N LEU A 810 -15.45 31.93 -23.33
CA LEU A 810 -14.85 31.22 -22.21
C LEU A 810 -15.13 31.94 -20.88
N GLN A 811 -14.99 33.26 -20.82
CA GLN A 811 -15.34 34.04 -19.62
C GLN A 811 -16.82 33.87 -19.24
N THR A 812 -17.72 33.90 -20.23
CA THR A 812 -19.15 33.68 -19.99
C THR A 812 -19.41 32.29 -19.43
N PHE A 813 -18.69 31.28 -19.93
CA PHE A 813 -18.76 29.93 -19.40
C PHE A 813 -18.25 29.84 -17.96
N PHE A 814 -17.08 30.42 -17.64
CA PHE A 814 -16.55 30.44 -16.27
C PHE A 814 -17.50 31.15 -15.31
N LYS A 815 -18.03 32.33 -15.68
CA LYS A 815 -19.07 33.02 -14.91
C LYS A 815 -20.26 32.12 -14.63
N LYS A 816 -20.73 31.37 -15.64
CA LYS A 816 -21.86 30.45 -15.49
C LYS A 816 -21.54 29.34 -14.50
N VAL A 817 -20.44 28.60 -14.69
CA VAL A 817 -20.14 27.43 -13.84
C VAL A 817 -19.76 27.82 -12.41
N VAL A 818 -19.07 28.96 -12.22
CA VAL A 818 -18.79 29.51 -10.88
C VAL A 818 -20.08 29.93 -10.19
N ASN A 819 -21.03 30.56 -10.91
CA ASN A 819 -22.32 30.92 -10.33
C ASN A 819 -23.16 29.69 -9.97
N ILE A 820 -23.14 28.63 -10.79
CA ILE A 820 -23.77 27.35 -10.45
C ILE A 820 -23.23 26.83 -9.11
N ARG A 821 -21.90 26.80 -8.91
CA ARG A 821 -21.31 26.44 -7.60
C ARG A 821 -21.76 27.38 -6.49
N ASN A 822 -21.70 28.68 -6.73
CA ASN A 822 -21.99 29.70 -5.71
C ASN A 822 -23.44 29.69 -5.24
N GLU A 823 -24.38 29.38 -6.12
CA GLU A 823 -25.82 29.33 -5.84
C GLU A 823 -26.26 28.00 -5.23
N ASN A 824 -25.46 26.94 -5.35
CA ASN A 824 -25.82 25.59 -4.89
C ASN A 824 -24.91 25.12 -3.76
N GLN A 825 -25.40 25.23 -2.52
CA GLN A 825 -24.66 24.82 -1.31
C GLN A 825 -24.20 23.36 -1.35
N VAL A 826 -24.97 22.48 -1.99
CA VAL A 826 -24.61 21.05 -2.15
C VAL A 826 -23.27 20.85 -2.86
N LEU A 827 -22.89 21.73 -3.79
CA LEU A 827 -21.58 21.67 -4.47
C LEU A 827 -20.44 22.16 -3.57
N LYS A 828 -20.74 22.92 -2.51
CA LYS A 828 -19.75 23.44 -1.56
C LYS A 828 -19.49 22.47 -0.42
N THR A 829 -20.54 22.05 0.28
CA THR A 829 -20.43 21.29 1.55
C THR A 829 -21.21 19.99 1.59
N GLY A 830 -21.87 19.58 0.49
CA GLY A 830 -22.50 18.26 0.42
C GLY A 830 -21.49 17.13 0.49
N ASP A 831 -21.93 15.92 0.86
CA ASP A 831 -21.09 14.72 0.86
C ASP A 831 -20.58 14.39 -0.55
N LEU A 832 -19.69 13.41 -0.68
CA LEU A 832 -19.14 12.98 -1.96
C LEU A 832 -19.32 11.47 -2.10
N GLU A 833 -19.87 11.04 -3.23
CA GLU A 833 -19.99 9.63 -3.60
C GLU A 833 -19.69 9.45 -5.09
N THR A 834 -18.78 8.55 -5.45
CA THR A 834 -18.57 8.18 -6.86
C THR A 834 -19.74 7.33 -7.32
N LEU A 835 -20.39 7.72 -8.42
CA LEU A 835 -21.58 7.03 -8.96
C LEU A 835 -21.28 6.27 -10.25
N TYR A 836 -20.26 6.71 -11.00
CA TYR A 836 -19.84 6.06 -12.24
C TYR A 836 -18.39 6.41 -12.57
N ALA A 837 -17.56 5.40 -12.80
CA ALA A 837 -16.17 5.60 -13.22
C ALA A 837 -15.78 4.49 -14.21
N ASN A 838 -15.99 4.73 -15.50
CA ASN A 838 -15.69 3.72 -16.54
C ASN A 838 -15.33 4.37 -17.88
N GLY A 839 -14.17 4.00 -18.43
CA GLY A 839 -13.65 4.52 -19.69
C GLY A 839 -13.52 6.03 -19.68
N ASP A 840 -14.17 6.72 -20.61
CA ASP A 840 -14.10 8.19 -20.74
C ASP A 840 -15.08 8.98 -19.87
N VAL A 841 -15.87 8.31 -19.02
CA VAL A 841 -16.94 8.96 -18.25
C VAL A 841 -16.72 8.78 -16.77
N TYR A 842 -16.69 9.92 -16.07
CA TYR A 842 -16.66 10.00 -14.62
C TYR A 842 -17.88 10.79 -14.13
N ALA A 843 -18.58 10.25 -13.12
CA ALA A 843 -19.70 10.90 -12.47
C ALA A 843 -19.64 10.71 -10.96
N PHE A 844 -19.88 11.80 -10.23
CA PHE A 844 -19.96 11.80 -8.78
C PHE A 844 -21.19 12.57 -8.31
N GLY A 845 -21.72 12.12 -7.19
CA GLY A 845 -22.85 12.68 -6.49
C GLY A 845 -22.41 13.57 -5.32
N ARG A 846 -23.21 14.60 -5.05
CA ARG A 846 -23.11 15.46 -3.88
C ARG A 846 -24.46 15.55 -3.19
N ARG A 847 -24.55 15.40 -1.85
CA ARG A 847 -25.82 15.50 -1.12
C ARG A 847 -25.74 16.36 0.13
N ILE A 848 -26.80 17.11 0.35
CA ILE A 848 -27.23 17.61 1.65
C ILE A 848 -28.57 16.93 1.89
N ILE A 849 -28.65 16.11 2.93
CA ILE A 849 -29.83 15.32 3.28
C ILE A 849 -30.10 15.43 4.78
N ASN A 850 -31.36 15.26 5.17
CA ASN A 850 -31.79 15.38 6.57
C ASN A 850 -31.51 16.77 7.20
N GLY A 851 -31.55 17.80 6.35
CA GLY A 851 -31.33 19.19 6.69
C GLY A 851 -29.91 19.51 7.10
N LYS A 852 -28.93 18.66 6.79
CA LYS A 852 -27.54 18.80 7.24
C LYS A 852 -26.53 18.51 6.13
N ASP A 853 -25.49 19.34 6.08
CA ASP A 853 -24.33 19.11 5.23
C ASP A 853 -23.29 18.17 5.88
N THR A 854 -22.17 17.93 5.19
CA THR A 854 -21.08 17.06 5.67
C THR A 854 -20.51 17.47 7.04
N PHE A 855 -20.63 18.74 7.42
CA PHE A 855 -20.13 19.28 8.69
C PHE A 855 -21.22 19.39 9.75
N GLY A 856 -22.42 18.88 9.47
CA GLY A 856 -23.57 18.89 10.37
C GLY A 856 -24.29 20.24 10.46
N LYS A 857 -23.99 21.20 9.58
CA LYS A 857 -24.64 22.52 9.55
C LYS A 857 -25.97 22.46 8.83
N SER A 858 -26.92 23.26 9.30
CA SER A 858 -28.28 23.25 8.76
C SER A 858 -28.38 23.93 7.40
N TYR A 859 -28.76 23.14 6.39
CA TYR A 859 -29.07 23.59 5.03
C TYR A 859 -30.27 22.82 4.48
N PRO A 860 -31.06 23.41 3.55
CA PRO A 860 -32.11 22.67 2.86
C PRO A 860 -31.54 21.47 2.11
N ASP A 861 -32.31 20.38 2.08
CA ASP A 861 -31.91 19.20 1.32
C ASP A 861 -31.77 19.53 -0.16
N SER A 862 -30.70 19.02 -0.76
CA SER A 862 -30.36 19.24 -2.16
C SER A 862 -29.37 18.18 -2.60
N VAL A 863 -29.49 17.73 -3.84
CA VAL A 863 -28.63 16.72 -4.43
C VAL A 863 -28.10 17.25 -5.75
N ALA A 864 -26.83 16.96 -6.05
CA ALA A 864 -26.25 17.21 -7.34
C ALA A 864 -25.55 15.95 -7.89
N ILE A 865 -25.58 15.79 -9.21
CA ILE A 865 -24.79 14.79 -9.94
C ILE A 865 -23.98 15.53 -11.00
N VAL A 866 -22.66 15.42 -10.92
CA VAL A 866 -21.74 16.03 -11.89
C VAL A 866 -21.21 14.91 -12.78
N VAL A 867 -21.34 15.10 -14.09
CA VAL A 867 -20.92 14.11 -15.10
C VAL A 867 -19.96 14.78 -16.07
N ILE A 868 -18.84 14.13 -16.37
CA ILE A 868 -17.91 14.56 -17.41
C ILE A 868 -17.64 13.43 -18.40
N ASN A 869 -17.54 13.76 -19.69
CA ASN A 869 -17.26 12.82 -20.76
C ASN A 869 -16.15 13.37 -21.68
N LYS A 870 -14.98 12.74 -21.62
CA LYS A 870 -13.87 13.02 -22.55
C LYS A 870 -13.95 12.19 -23.84
N GLY A 871 -14.99 11.40 -24.04
CA GLY A 871 -15.13 10.53 -25.22
C GLY A 871 -16.06 11.11 -26.27
N ASP A 872 -16.58 10.23 -27.12
CA ASP A 872 -17.70 10.52 -28.00
C ASP A 872 -19.00 10.72 -27.21
N ALA A 873 -19.95 11.44 -27.81
CA ALA A 873 -21.27 11.65 -27.23
C ALA A 873 -21.98 10.30 -27.00
N LYS A 874 -22.52 10.11 -25.80
CA LYS A 874 -23.16 8.85 -25.40
C LYS A 874 -24.25 9.07 -24.36
N GLN A 875 -25.12 8.08 -24.20
CA GLN A 875 -26.01 7.98 -23.04
C GLN A 875 -25.33 7.15 -21.95
N VAL A 876 -25.31 7.66 -20.74
CA VAL A 876 -24.68 7.03 -19.58
C VAL A 876 -25.77 6.66 -18.60
N SER A 877 -25.83 5.39 -18.22
CA SER A 877 -26.72 4.91 -17.17
C SER A 877 -25.94 4.86 -15.85
N ILE A 878 -26.27 5.76 -14.94
CA ILE A 878 -25.59 5.94 -13.65
C ILE A 878 -26.45 5.26 -12.57
N ASP A 879 -25.84 4.40 -11.75
CA ASP A 879 -26.49 3.77 -10.61
C ASP A 879 -26.66 4.80 -9.48
N THR A 880 -27.88 4.92 -8.96
CA THR A 880 -28.22 5.81 -7.86
C THR A 880 -28.83 5.07 -6.67
N THR A 881 -28.83 3.73 -6.66
CA THR A 881 -29.49 2.90 -5.64
C THR A 881 -29.01 3.18 -4.21
N LYS A 882 -27.72 3.46 -4.03
CA LYS A 882 -27.12 3.84 -2.74
C LYS A 882 -27.06 5.36 -2.53
N PHE A 883 -27.50 6.13 -3.53
CA PHE A 883 -27.33 7.56 -3.57
C PHE A 883 -28.62 8.35 -3.29
N ILE A 884 -29.66 8.14 -4.10
CA ILE A 884 -30.94 8.83 -4.02
C ILE A 884 -32.09 7.96 -4.56
N ARG A 885 -33.30 8.15 -4.03
CA ARG A 885 -34.50 7.38 -4.41
C ARG A 885 -34.98 7.66 -5.85
N ASP A 886 -35.81 6.75 -6.34
CA ASP A 886 -36.56 6.92 -7.59
C ASP A 886 -37.54 8.10 -7.57
N GLY A 887 -37.80 8.67 -8.74
CA GLY A 887 -38.72 9.77 -8.94
C GLY A 887 -38.13 11.15 -8.67
N VAL A 888 -36.89 11.26 -8.17
CA VAL A 888 -36.22 12.56 -8.01
C VAL A 888 -35.88 13.12 -9.39
N ALA A 889 -36.43 14.29 -9.69
CA ALA A 889 -36.14 15.05 -10.90
C ALA A 889 -34.94 15.98 -10.69
N PHE A 890 -34.11 16.09 -11.72
CA PHE A 890 -32.95 16.94 -11.79
C PHE A 890 -33.02 17.83 -13.03
N THR A 891 -32.51 19.05 -12.91
CA THR A 891 -32.26 19.94 -14.04
C THR A 891 -30.75 20.12 -14.21
N ASP A 892 -30.24 19.90 -15.41
CA ASP A 892 -28.87 20.25 -15.76
C ASP A 892 -28.72 21.77 -15.78
N ALA A 893 -27.96 22.33 -14.84
CA ALA A 893 -27.72 23.76 -14.74
C ALA A 893 -26.91 24.31 -15.94
N LEU A 894 -26.26 23.44 -16.73
CA LEU A 894 -25.55 23.83 -17.95
C LEU A 894 -26.49 23.90 -19.16
N SER A 895 -27.27 22.87 -19.47
CA SER A 895 -28.12 22.83 -20.67
C SER A 895 -29.60 23.16 -20.45
N GLY A 896 -30.09 23.08 -19.22
CA GLY A 896 -31.52 23.17 -18.87
C GLY A 896 -32.33 21.90 -19.17
N LYS A 897 -31.68 20.82 -19.63
CA LYS A 897 -32.33 19.51 -19.80
C LYS A 897 -32.72 18.93 -18.44
N THR A 898 -33.82 18.20 -18.40
CA THR A 898 -34.31 17.54 -17.19
C THR A 898 -34.12 16.03 -17.29
N TYR A 899 -33.82 15.42 -16.14
CA TYR A 899 -33.59 14.00 -15.97
C TYR A 899 -34.33 13.53 -14.72
N THR A 900 -34.72 12.26 -14.65
CA THR A 900 -35.44 11.72 -13.48
C THR A 900 -34.90 10.34 -13.17
N VAL A 901 -34.69 10.07 -11.89
CA VAL A 901 -34.26 8.74 -11.42
C VAL A 901 -35.40 7.74 -11.60
N GLN A 902 -35.10 6.60 -12.24
CA GLN A 902 -36.03 5.49 -12.44
C GLN A 902 -35.27 4.16 -12.32
N ASP A 903 -35.87 3.19 -11.63
CA ASP A 903 -35.32 1.85 -11.44
C ASP A 903 -33.90 1.86 -10.84
N GLY A 904 -33.67 2.76 -9.88
CA GLY A 904 -32.38 2.95 -9.21
C GLY A 904 -31.30 3.58 -10.09
N LYS A 905 -31.66 4.20 -11.21
CA LYS A 905 -30.72 4.75 -12.19
C LYS A 905 -31.14 6.11 -12.72
N ILE A 906 -30.17 6.89 -13.17
CA ILE A 906 -30.40 8.10 -13.98
C ILE A 906 -29.67 7.94 -15.32
N VAL A 907 -30.39 8.15 -16.43
CA VAL A 907 -29.83 8.05 -17.78
C VAL A 907 -29.55 9.44 -18.32
N VAL A 908 -28.28 9.79 -18.46
CA VAL A 908 -27.83 11.13 -18.84
C VAL A 908 -27.25 11.11 -20.25
N GLU A 909 -27.75 11.98 -21.12
CA GLU A 909 -27.13 12.25 -22.42
C GLU A 909 -25.99 13.25 -22.23
N VAL A 910 -24.76 12.82 -22.48
CA VAL A 910 -23.57 13.67 -22.34
C VAL A 910 -22.88 13.80 -23.70
N GLY A 911 -22.62 15.05 -24.11
CA GLY A 911 -21.94 15.37 -25.36
C GLY A 911 -20.49 14.89 -25.38
N SER A 912 -19.84 15.02 -26.54
CA SER A 912 -18.40 14.77 -26.68
C SER A 912 -17.60 15.95 -26.14
N MET A 913 -16.56 15.68 -25.33
CA MET A 913 -15.78 16.72 -24.64
C MET A 913 -16.68 17.68 -23.84
N ASP A 914 -17.68 17.12 -23.16
CA ASP A 914 -18.74 17.88 -22.50
C ASP A 914 -19.12 17.25 -21.15
N GLY A 915 -19.87 17.98 -20.35
CA GLY A 915 -20.32 17.55 -19.04
C GLY A 915 -21.69 18.11 -18.67
N ALA A 916 -22.23 17.65 -17.55
CA ALA A 916 -23.51 18.08 -17.00
C ALA A 916 -23.37 18.33 -15.49
N ILE A 917 -24.12 19.31 -14.97
CA ILE A 917 -24.25 19.56 -13.53
C ILE A 917 -25.74 19.48 -13.21
N LEU A 918 -26.19 18.28 -12.85
CA LEU A 918 -27.58 18.00 -12.54
C LEU A 918 -27.87 18.44 -11.12
N ILE A 919 -28.77 19.39 -10.91
CA ILE A 919 -29.22 19.84 -9.59
C ILE A 919 -30.65 19.35 -9.38
N SER A 920 -30.95 18.76 -8.21
CA SER A 920 -32.29 18.31 -7.85
C SER A 920 -33.28 19.47 -7.87
N ASP A 921 -34.43 19.30 -8.54
CA ASP A 921 -35.45 20.34 -8.64
C ASP A 921 -36.02 20.72 -7.25
N THR A 922 -36.26 22.01 -7.03
CA THR A 922 -36.73 22.54 -5.75
C THR A 922 -38.13 22.03 -5.39
N GLY A 923 -38.39 21.82 -4.09
CA GLY A 923 -39.72 21.45 -3.58
C GLY A 923 -39.98 19.94 -3.52
N GLN A 924 -39.02 19.12 -3.94
CA GLN A 924 -39.07 17.67 -3.73
C GLN A 924 -38.68 17.32 -2.30
N ASN A 925 -39.39 16.36 -1.69
CA ASN A 925 -39.03 15.82 -0.38
C ASN A 925 -37.85 14.85 -0.53
N LEU A 926 -36.69 15.23 0.00
CA LEU A 926 -35.45 14.42 0.02
C LEU A 926 -35.04 14.02 1.44
N THR A 927 -35.86 14.38 2.44
CA THR A 927 -35.58 14.09 3.85
C THR A 927 -36.09 12.69 4.18
N ALA A 928 -35.20 11.80 4.61
CA ALA A 928 -35.59 10.48 5.05
C ALA A 928 -36.29 10.50 6.43
N PRO A 929 -37.15 9.51 6.73
CA PRO A 929 -37.59 9.25 8.10
C PRO A 929 -36.41 9.05 9.06
N GLN A 930 -36.68 9.22 10.35
CA GLN A 930 -35.68 8.86 11.36
C GLN A 930 -35.43 7.34 11.35
N PRO A 931 -34.19 6.89 11.60
CA PRO A 931 -33.91 5.46 11.68
C PRO A 931 -34.67 4.81 12.86
N ILE A 932 -35.01 3.54 12.71
CA ILE A 932 -35.53 2.71 13.81
C ILE A 932 -34.44 2.60 14.87
N THR A 933 -34.80 2.72 16.16
CA THR A 933 -33.83 2.67 17.27
C THR A 933 -34.06 1.53 18.26
N ASP A 934 -35.16 0.78 18.12
CA ASP A 934 -35.60 -0.25 19.05
C ASP A 934 -35.89 -1.60 18.38
N LEU A 935 -35.19 -1.90 17.27
CA LEU A 935 -35.30 -3.20 16.59
C LEU A 935 -34.96 -4.32 17.58
N LYS A 936 -35.74 -5.41 17.54
CA LYS A 936 -35.57 -6.64 18.33
C LYS A 936 -35.70 -7.87 17.44
N ALA A 937 -34.93 -8.90 17.75
CA ALA A 937 -35.03 -10.23 17.14
C ALA A 937 -35.31 -11.30 18.20
N VAL A 938 -36.17 -12.27 17.87
CA VAL A 938 -36.43 -13.47 18.66
C VAL A 938 -36.16 -14.68 17.78
N SER A 939 -35.16 -15.47 18.14
CA SER A 939 -34.80 -16.70 17.43
C SER A 939 -35.81 -17.81 17.70
N GLY A 940 -36.17 -18.54 16.65
CA GLY A 940 -36.99 -19.74 16.72
C GLY A 940 -36.40 -20.90 15.90
N ASN A 941 -37.13 -22.00 15.81
CA ASN A 941 -36.76 -23.15 14.98
C ASN A 941 -37.08 -22.85 13.51
N GLY A 942 -36.04 -22.64 12.69
CA GLY A 942 -36.16 -22.32 11.26
C GLY A 942 -36.76 -20.95 11.00
N LYS A 943 -36.71 -20.03 11.97
CA LYS A 943 -37.23 -18.68 11.83
C LYS A 943 -36.61 -17.65 12.79
N VAL A 944 -36.73 -16.37 12.43
CA VAL A 944 -36.47 -15.22 13.30
C VAL A 944 -37.65 -14.27 13.25
N ASP A 945 -38.23 -13.95 14.41
CA ASP A 945 -39.29 -12.96 14.53
C ASP A 945 -38.69 -11.59 14.89
N LEU A 946 -38.87 -10.59 14.02
CA LEU A 946 -38.41 -9.21 14.19
C LEU A 946 -39.57 -8.31 14.63
N SER A 947 -39.27 -7.31 15.47
CA SER A 947 -40.23 -6.27 15.87
C SER A 947 -39.57 -4.93 16.18
N TRP A 948 -40.28 -3.82 15.93
CA TRP A 948 -39.84 -2.45 16.19
C TRP A 948 -41.03 -1.50 16.43
N SER A 949 -40.78 -0.26 16.85
CA SER A 949 -41.82 0.77 16.99
C SER A 949 -42.12 1.50 15.68
N VAL A 950 -43.34 2.04 15.54
CA VAL A 950 -43.71 2.90 14.40
C VAL A 950 -42.82 4.15 14.37
N VAL A 951 -42.24 4.45 13.20
CA VAL A 951 -41.49 5.67 12.94
C VAL A 951 -42.40 6.74 12.33
N ASP A 952 -42.30 7.99 12.80
CA ASP A 952 -43.06 9.11 12.23
C ASP A 952 -42.73 9.31 10.74
N LYS A 953 -43.75 9.60 9.92
CA LYS A 953 -43.70 9.72 8.45
C LYS A 953 -43.34 8.46 7.65
N ALA A 954 -42.97 7.35 8.30
CA ALA A 954 -42.74 6.09 7.62
C ALA A 954 -44.08 5.44 7.18
N VAL A 955 -44.15 4.98 5.93
CA VAL A 955 -45.29 4.23 5.38
C VAL A 955 -44.99 2.75 5.20
N SER A 956 -43.70 2.39 5.10
CA SER A 956 -43.22 1.02 4.99
C SER A 956 -41.80 0.87 5.55
N TYR A 957 -41.33 -0.37 5.61
CA TYR A 957 -40.01 -0.74 6.11
C TYR A 957 -39.32 -1.71 5.16
N ASN A 958 -38.00 -1.61 5.04
CA ASN A 958 -37.16 -2.62 4.37
C ASN A 958 -36.34 -3.39 5.41
N ILE A 959 -36.25 -4.70 5.23
CA ILE A 959 -35.61 -5.61 6.18
C ILE A 959 -34.31 -6.09 5.55
N TYR A 960 -33.24 -5.95 6.31
CA TYR A 960 -31.90 -6.34 5.92
C TYR A 960 -31.38 -7.43 6.83
N ARG A 961 -30.65 -8.38 6.24
CA ARG A 961 -30.02 -9.50 6.93
C ARG A 961 -28.57 -9.62 6.51
N SER A 962 -27.70 -9.94 7.46
CA SER A 962 -26.30 -10.28 7.23
C SER A 962 -25.92 -11.48 8.11
N THR A 963 -24.80 -12.12 7.80
CA THR A 963 -24.12 -13.12 8.64
C THR A 963 -22.96 -12.49 9.44
N VAL A 964 -22.62 -11.23 9.16
CA VAL A 964 -21.52 -10.48 9.76
C VAL A 964 -22.03 -9.16 10.34
N LYS A 965 -21.61 -8.84 11.56
CA LYS A 965 -21.97 -7.58 12.20
C LYS A 965 -21.26 -6.40 11.53
N GLY A 966 -21.94 -5.29 11.34
CA GLY A 966 -21.37 -4.07 10.77
C GLY A 966 -21.25 -4.07 9.25
N GLY A 967 -21.97 -4.93 8.52
CA GLY A 967 -22.08 -4.85 7.05
C GLY A 967 -22.47 -6.15 6.37
N LEU A 968 -22.31 -6.24 5.05
CA LEU A 968 -22.78 -7.35 4.18
C LEU A 968 -24.30 -7.61 4.25
N TYR A 969 -25.07 -6.53 4.43
CA TYR A 969 -26.51 -6.58 4.52
C TYR A 969 -27.17 -6.82 3.15
N GLU A 970 -27.94 -7.89 3.05
CA GLU A 970 -28.85 -8.18 1.95
C GLU A 970 -30.27 -7.71 2.29
N LYS A 971 -30.93 -7.02 1.37
CA LYS A 971 -32.35 -6.64 1.51
C LYS A 971 -33.22 -7.87 1.26
N ILE A 972 -33.77 -8.46 2.31
CA ILE A 972 -34.58 -9.69 2.24
C ILE A 972 -36.08 -9.41 2.12
N ALA A 973 -36.53 -8.22 2.50
CA ALA A 973 -37.91 -7.77 2.28
C ALA A 973 -37.98 -6.26 2.08
N SER A 974 -38.95 -5.82 1.30
CA SER A 974 -39.24 -4.41 1.04
C SER A 974 -40.72 -4.13 1.18
N ASN A 975 -41.06 -2.85 1.38
CA ASN A 975 -42.46 -2.39 1.49
C ASN A 975 -43.28 -3.08 2.59
N VAL A 976 -42.64 -3.52 3.68
CA VAL A 976 -43.33 -4.12 4.81
C VAL A 976 -44.09 -3.03 5.56
N THR A 977 -45.42 -3.12 5.63
CA THR A 977 -46.28 -2.12 6.29
C THR A 977 -46.56 -2.45 7.76
N GLN A 978 -46.21 -3.66 8.20
CA GLN A 978 -46.30 -4.10 9.58
C GLN A 978 -45.04 -3.68 10.35
N ILE A 979 -45.16 -3.58 11.68
CA ILE A 979 -44.04 -3.35 12.60
C ILE A 979 -43.39 -4.65 13.11
N THR A 980 -43.68 -5.75 12.41
CA THR A 980 -43.18 -7.09 12.68
C THR A 980 -42.88 -7.78 11.37
N TYR A 981 -41.86 -8.63 11.35
CA TYR A 981 -41.53 -9.46 10.20
C TYR A 981 -40.98 -10.81 10.68
N THR A 982 -41.40 -11.91 10.06
CA THR A 982 -40.84 -13.23 10.35
C THR A 982 -39.99 -13.66 9.17
N ASP A 983 -38.68 -13.77 9.39
CA ASP A 983 -37.77 -14.40 8.44
C ASP A 983 -37.86 -15.92 8.62
N THR A 984 -38.23 -16.65 7.57
CA THR A 984 -38.30 -18.12 7.55
C THR A 984 -37.25 -18.76 6.64
N GLU A 985 -36.40 -17.96 6.01
CA GLU A 985 -35.33 -18.42 5.12
C GLU A 985 -33.98 -18.45 5.86
N VAL A 986 -33.99 -19.03 7.07
CA VAL A 986 -32.84 -19.12 7.95
C VAL A 986 -32.50 -20.57 8.28
N THR A 987 -31.22 -20.85 8.41
CA THR A 987 -30.70 -22.15 8.82
C THR A 987 -30.41 -22.14 10.32
N ASN A 988 -30.92 -23.14 11.03
CA ASN A 988 -30.61 -23.29 12.46
C ASN A 988 -29.11 -23.52 12.68
N GLY A 989 -28.57 -22.94 13.74
CA GLY A 989 -27.17 -23.05 14.09
C GLY A 989 -26.26 -22.05 13.39
N LEU A 990 -26.81 -21.13 12.58
CA LEU A 990 -26.06 -20.01 12.00
C LEU A 990 -26.40 -18.69 12.70
N LYS A 991 -25.42 -17.78 12.72
CA LYS A 991 -25.61 -16.41 13.19
C LYS A 991 -26.21 -15.56 12.08
N TYR A 992 -27.23 -14.78 12.43
CA TYR A 992 -27.79 -13.73 11.60
C TYR A 992 -27.77 -12.40 12.33
N VAL A 993 -27.56 -11.33 11.58
CA VAL A 993 -27.62 -9.94 12.03
C VAL A 993 -28.69 -9.24 11.21
N TYR A 994 -29.61 -8.54 11.87
CA TYR A 994 -30.69 -7.83 11.21
C TYR A 994 -30.61 -6.34 11.47
N ALA A 995 -30.99 -5.58 10.44
CA ALA A 995 -31.22 -4.16 10.50
C ALA A 995 -32.46 -3.82 9.67
N VAL A 996 -33.13 -2.73 10.02
CA VAL A 996 -34.36 -2.28 9.34
C VAL A 996 -34.22 -0.80 9.00
N THR A 997 -34.77 -0.40 7.86
CA THR A 997 -34.93 1.01 7.48
C THR A 997 -36.40 1.37 7.40
N ALA A 998 -36.71 2.64 7.65
CA ALA A 998 -38.01 3.23 7.46
C ALA A 998 -38.06 3.95 6.10
N VAL A 999 -39.18 3.83 5.39
CA VAL A 999 -39.39 4.44 4.08
C VAL A 999 -40.63 5.34 4.15
N ASP A 1000 -40.51 6.59 3.68
CA ASP A 1000 -41.64 7.52 3.60
C ASP A 1000 -42.49 7.31 2.32
N ASN A 1001 -43.54 8.12 2.17
CA ASN A 1001 -44.47 8.03 1.03
C ASN A 1001 -43.83 8.38 -0.32
N ASP A 1002 -42.72 9.12 -0.31
CA ASP A 1002 -42.00 9.50 -1.53
C ASP A 1002 -40.92 8.47 -1.89
N GLY A 1003 -40.59 7.55 -0.97
CA GLY A 1003 -39.57 6.52 -1.13
C GLY A 1003 -38.23 6.88 -0.49
N ASN A 1004 -38.13 7.93 0.34
CA ASN A 1004 -36.90 8.24 1.05
C ASN A 1004 -36.67 7.19 2.14
N GLU A 1005 -35.51 6.53 2.07
CA GLU A 1005 -35.13 5.46 2.98
C GLU A 1005 -34.22 5.99 4.09
N SER A 1006 -34.51 5.66 5.34
CA SER A 1006 -33.69 6.05 6.50
C SER A 1006 -32.35 5.33 6.51
N ALA A 1007 -31.42 5.80 7.36
CA ALA A 1007 -30.29 4.98 7.77
C ALA A 1007 -30.75 3.65 8.41
N LEU A 1008 -29.85 2.66 8.43
CA LEU A 1008 -30.07 1.38 9.10
C LEU A 1008 -30.35 1.59 10.60
N SER A 1009 -31.20 0.73 11.16
CA SER A 1009 -31.49 0.69 12.58
C SER A 1009 -30.29 0.29 13.44
N ASN A 1010 -30.49 0.21 14.76
CA ASN A 1010 -29.62 -0.62 15.59
C ASN A 1010 -29.57 -2.07 15.06
N GLU A 1011 -28.40 -2.69 15.12
CA GLU A 1011 -28.21 -4.08 14.71
C GLU A 1011 -28.68 -5.03 15.81
N VAL A 1012 -29.38 -6.11 15.45
CA VAL A 1012 -29.74 -7.20 16.37
C VAL A 1012 -29.26 -8.54 15.85
N GLU A 1013 -28.78 -9.38 16.76
CA GLU A 1013 -28.30 -10.72 16.44
C GLU A 1013 -29.38 -11.76 16.74
N ALA A 1014 -29.42 -12.82 15.92
CA ALA A 1014 -30.30 -13.95 16.10
C ALA A 1014 -29.56 -15.25 15.74
N TYR A 1015 -29.86 -16.31 16.50
CA TYR A 1015 -29.33 -17.65 16.31
C TYR A 1015 -30.49 -18.65 16.29
N PRO A 1016 -31.15 -18.84 15.14
CA PRO A 1016 -32.18 -19.86 14.96
C PRO A 1016 -31.65 -21.22 15.42
N ALA A 1017 -32.48 -22.00 16.10
CA ALA A 1017 -32.01 -23.17 16.82
C ALA A 1017 -33.05 -24.29 16.79
N PHE A 1018 -32.58 -25.53 16.68
CA PHE A 1018 -33.41 -26.68 17.00
C PHE A 1018 -33.65 -26.73 18.51
N PRO A 1019 -34.89 -26.93 18.98
CA PRO A 1019 -35.11 -27.22 20.39
C PRO A 1019 -34.44 -28.56 20.73
N ILE A 1020 -33.40 -28.52 21.56
CA ILE A 1020 -32.80 -29.75 22.09
C ILE A 1020 -33.77 -30.31 23.13
N GLY A 1021 -34.44 -31.41 22.78
CA GLY A 1021 -35.44 -32.02 23.64
C GLY A 1021 -34.82 -32.82 24.78
N TRP A 1022 -33.63 -33.40 24.56
CA TRP A 1022 -32.93 -34.21 25.55
C TRP A 1022 -31.44 -34.34 25.25
N ALA A 1023 -30.61 -34.43 26.29
CA ALA A 1023 -29.20 -34.81 26.21
C ALA A 1023 -28.88 -35.74 27.40
N GLY A 1024 -28.16 -36.84 27.17
CA GLY A 1024 -27.90 -37.83 28.21
C GLY A 1024 -27.08 -39.02 27.74
N ASN A 1025 -27.35 -40.21 28.31
CA ASN A 1025 -26.59 -41.45 28.08
C ASN A 1025 -25.05 -41.27 28.20
N MET A 1026 -24.62 -40.35 29.08
CA MET A 1026 -23.21 -40.15 29.33
C MET A 1026 -22.60 -41.41 29.97
N ASN A 1027 -21.51 -41.96 29.44
CA ASN A 1027 -20.89 -43.16 30.01
C ASN A 1027 -20.32 -42.89 31.42
N GLN A 1028 -20.33 -43.91 32.28
CA GLN A 1028 -19.64 -43.85 33.57
C GLN A 1028 -18.17 -44.22 33.38
N VAL A 1029 -17.28 -43.30 33.73
CA VAL A 1029 -15.85 -43.57 33.84
C VAL A 1029 -15.64 -44.26 35.18
N ASN A 1030 -15.04 -45.45 35.17
CA ASN A 1030 -14.68 -46.17 36.38
C ASN A 1030 -13.38 -45.58 36.97
N THR A 1031 -12.82 -46.23 37.99
CA THR A 1031 -11.49 -45.88 38.49
C THR A 1031 -10.47 -45.83 37.33
N HIS A 1032 -9.80 -44.70 37.18
CA HIS A 1032 -8.86 -44.43 36.10
C HIS A 1032 -7.45 -44.33 36.65
N VAL A 1033 -6.45 -44.88 35.97
CA VAL A 1033 -5.04 -44.75 36.40
C VAL A 1033 -4.46 -43.51 35.74
N ILE A 1034 -3.83 -42.64 36.53
CA ILE A 1034 -3.16 -41.43 36.02
C ILE A 1034 -2.08 -41.80 34.98
N GLY A 1035 -2.01 -41.04 33.89
CA GLY A 1035 -0.96 -41.21 32.88
C GLY A 1035 -1.29 -40.51 31.56
N VAL A 1036 -0.26 -39.93 30.94
CA VAL A 1036 -0.36 -39.12 29.71
C VAL A 1036 -0.97 -39.91 28.55
N ASN A 1037 -0.53 -41.16 28.39
CA ASN A 1037 -0.99 -42.04 27.31
C ASN A 1037 -2.30 -42.77 27.63
N ASN A 1038 -3.00 -42.34 28.68
CA ASN A 1038 -4.23 -42.96 29.15
C ASN A 1038 -5.35 -41.90 29.24
N PRO A 1039 -5.86 -41.39 28.10
CA PRO A 1039 -6.98 -40.45 28.10
C PRO A 1039 -8.27 -41.10 28.58
N VAL A 1040 -9.14 -40.31 29.20
CA VAL A 1040 -10.51 -40.66 29.50
C VAL A 1040 -11.38 -40.34 28.29
N GLU A 1041 -12.10 -41.35 27.80
CA GLU A 1041 -13.07 -41.20 26.72
C GLU A 1041 -14.48 -41.05 27.30
N VAL A 1042 -15.11 -39.91 27.03
CA VAL A 1042 -16.49 -39.65 27.43
C VAL A 1042 -17.36 -39.61 26.19
N TYR A 1043 -18.45 -40.38 26.24
CA TYR A 1043 -19.49 -40.40 25.24
C TYR A 1043 -20.78 -39.87 25.86
N ALA A 1044 -21.56 -39.11 25.09
CA ALA A 1044 -22.94 -38.79 25.42
C ALA A 1044 -23.77 -38.68 24.14
N GLU A 1045 -25.09 -38.69 24.31
CA GLU A 1045 -26.06 -38.65 23.23
C GLU A 1045 -26.95 -37.40 23.35
N VAL A 1046 -27.41 -36.89 22.22
CA VAL A 1046 -28.32 -35.75 22.14
C VAL A 1046 -29.49 -36.07 21.21
N TRP A 1047 -30.68 -35.62 21.60
CA TRP A 1047 -31.91 -35.73 20.83
C TRP A 1047 -32.52 -34.36 20.56
N ALA A 1048 -32.67 -34.02 19.28
CA ALA A 1048 -33.43 -32.88 18.80
C ALA A 1048 -34.28 -33.31 17.60
N GLN A 1049 -35.60 -33.11 17.70
CA GLN A 1049 -36.57 -33.52 16.68
C GLN A 1049 -36.28 -32.88 15.32
N GLY A 1050 -36.23 -33.69 14.26
CA GLY A 1050 -35.96 -33.26 12.89
C GLY A 1050 -34.48 -32.98 12.58
N LEU A 1051 -33.59 -33.12 13.57
CA LEU A 1051 -32.15 -32.91 13.44
C LEU A 1051 -31.37 -34.22 13.66
N THR A 1052 -31.39 -34.74 14.90
CA THR A 1052 -30.60 -35.92 15.31
C THR A 1052 -31.33 -37.24 15.08
N ASP A 1053 -32.62 -37.17 14.70
CA ASP A 1053 -33.43 -38.33 14.32
C ASP A 1053 -33.25 -38.71 12.84
N LYS A 1054 -32.37 -37.99 12.13
CA LYS A 1054 -31.92 -38.27 10.77
C LYS A 1054 -30.51 -38.87 10.80
N PRO A 1055 -30.13 -39.71 9.82
CA PRO A 1055 -28.77 -40.25 9.76
C PRO A 1055 -27.71 -39.16 9.54
N GLY A 1056 -26.57 -39.29 10.24
CA GLY A 1056 -25.44 -38.36 10.14
C GLY A 1056 -25.46 -37.29 11.22
N GLN A 1057 -24.36 -36.54 11.34
CA GLN A 1057 -24.25 -35.46 12.33
C GLN A 1057 -25.34 -34.40 12.08
N GLY A 1058 -26.09 -34.08 13.12
CA GLY A 1058 -27.02 -32.96 13.13
C GLY A 1058 -26.33 -31.68 12.68
N GLU A 1059 -26.86 -31.07 11.63
CA GLU A 1059 -26.35 -29.82 11.04
C GLU A 1059 -26.14 -28.74 12.11
N ASN A 1060 -24.94 -28.15 12.14
CA ASN A 1060 -24.50 -27.12 13.08
C ASN A 1060 -24.61 -27.49 14.58
N MET A 1061 -24.82 -28.77 14.92
CA MET A 1061 -24.75 -29.24 16.29
C MET A 1061 -23.30 -29.27 16.76
N ILE A 1062 -23.02 -28.56 17.86
CA ILE A 1062 -21.74 -28.62 18.55
C ILE A 1062 -21.93 -29.27 19.92
N ALA A 1063 -20.90 -30.00 20.35
CA ALA A 1063 -20.87 -30.67 21.63
C ALA A 1063 -19.55 -30.38 22.32
N GLN A 1064 -19.58 -30.24 23.63
CA GLN A 1064 -18.37 -30.04 24.45
C GLN A 1064 -18.41 -30.89 25.69
N LEU A 1065 -17.24 -31.39 26.08
CA LEU A 1065 -16.99 -32.04 27.37
C LEU A 1065 -16.37 -31.03 28.32
N GLY A 1066 -17.07 -30.79 29.41
CA GLY A 1066 -16.58 -30.08 30.58
C GLY A 1066 -15.97 -31.08 31.53
N TYR A 1067 -14.77 -30.82 32.02
CA TYR A 1067 -14.16 -31.57 33.11
C TYR A 1067 -13.48 -30.63 34.09
N ARG A 1068 -13.41 -31.05 35.36
CA ARG A 1068 -12.71 -30.32 36.42
C ARG A 1068 -12.28 -31.25 37.54
N TYR A 1069 -11.20 -30.88 38.22
CA TYR A 1069 -10.77 -31.52 39.45
C TYR A 1069 -11.53 -30.93 40.64
N ILE A 1070 -12.15 -31.77 41.46
CA ILE A 1070 -12.99 -31.30 42.59
C ILE A 1070 -12.41 -31.58 43.97
N GLY A 1071 -11.48 -32.53 44.08
CA GLY A 1071 -10.76 -32.74 45.33
C GLY A 1071 -10.17 -34.13 45.52
N ASP A 1072 -9.41 -34.23 46.60
CA ASP A 1072 -8.65 -35.42 46.95
C ASP A 1072 -9.48 -36.39 47.81
N THR A 1073 -9.58 -37.64 47.37
CA THR A 1073 -10.21 -38.75 48.09
C THR A 1073 -9.22 -39.88 48.40
N VAL A 1074 -7.98 -39.80 47.91
CA VAL A 1074 -6.98 -40.83 48.14
C VAL A 1074 -6.26 -40.44 49.42
N GLY A 1075 -6.68 -41.00 50.56
CA GLY A 1075 -6.20 -40.64 51.91
C GLY A 1075 -4.72 -40.93 52.20
N ASP A 1076 -3.88 -41.04 51.17
CA ASP A 1076 -2.45 -41.25 51.27
C ASP A 1076 -1.70 -39.92 51.02
N ALA A 1077 -1.02 -39.46 52.06
CA ALA A 1077 -0.22 -38.23 52.00
C ALA A 1077 0.98 -38.34 51.03
N VAL A 1078 1.48 -39.55 50.76
CA VAL A 1078 2.62 -39.77 49.86
C VAL A 1078 2.21 -39.47 48.42
N TYR A 1079 1.11 -40.06 47.96
CA TYR A 1079 0.63 -39.88 46.59
C TYR A 1079 0.17 -38.45 46.31
N ASN A 1080 -0.45 -37.78 47.28
CA ASN A 1080 -0.80 -36.37 47.16
C ASN A 1080 0.40 -35.45 46.97
N ALA A 1081 1.52 -35.75 47.62
CA ALA A 1081 2.74 -34.95 47.48
C ALA A 1081 3.37 -35.12 46.08
N VAL A 1082 3.24 -36.31 45.48
CA VAL A 1082 3.86 -36.64 44.19
C VAL A 1082 3.05 -36.12 42.99
N TYR A 1083 1.73 -36.36 42.98
CA TYR A 1083 0.89 -36.05 41.81
C TYR A 1083 0.21 -34.67 41.89
N ASN A 1084 -0.21 -34.21 43.07
CA ASN A 1084 -1.19 -33.12 43.17
C ASN A 1084 -0.61 -31.77 43.61
N LYS A 1085 0.65 -31.70 44.05
CA LYS A 1085 1.14 -30.48 44.71
C LYS A 1085 2.44 -29.95 44.15
N VAL A 1086 2.32 -28.98 43.24
CA VAL A 1086 3.34 -27.96 43.01
C VAL A 1086 3.10 -26.82 44.01
N GLU A 1087 4.11 -26.49 44.82
CA GLU A 1087 3.96 -25.47 45.86
C GLU A 1087 3.56 -24.09 45.28
N GLY A 1088 2.52 -23.48 45.86
CA GLY A 1088 2.03 -22.15 45.47
C GLY A 1088 1.14 -22.11 44.23
N VAL A 1089 0.82 -23.24 43.60
CA VAL A 1089 -0.10 -23.31 42.45
C VAL A 1089 -1.55 -23.39 42.93
N GLU A 1090 -2.43 -22.54 42.40
CA GLU A 1090 -3.87 -22.62 42.63
C GLU A 1090 -4.51 -23.55 41.59
N ILE A 1091 -5.24 -24.57 42.05
CA ILE A 1091 -5.95 -25.49 41.16
C ILE A 1091 -7.30 -24.85 40.82
N SER A 1092 -7.51 -24.51 39.55
CA SER A 1092 -8.80 -24.01 39.08
C SER A 1092 -9.90 -25.07 39.28
N LYS A 1093 -11.03 -24.64 39.84
CA LYS A 1093 -12.25 -25.44 39.98
C LYS A 1093 -13.28 -25.14 38.89
N ASP A 1094 -12.90 -24.31 37.93
CA ASP A 1094 -13.73 -23.98 36.79
C ASP A 1094 -13.73 -25.14 35.80
N TRP A 1095 -14.78 -25.20 34.98
CA TRP A 1095 -14.88 -26.19 33.93
C TRP A 1095 -13.87 -25.89 32.81
N THR A 1096 -13.04 -26.86 32.48
CA THR A 1096 -12.32 -26.86 31.21
C THR A 1096 -13.19 -27.52 30.15
N TRP A 1097 -13.45 -26.82 29.05
CA TRP A 1097 -14.29 -27.30 27.95
C TRP A 1097 -13.41 -27.73 26.78
N VAL A 1098 -13.66 -28.91 26.24
CA VAL A 1098 -13.06 -29.41 25.00
C VAL A 1098 -14.15 -29.82 24.04
N ASP A 1099 -13.95 -29.60 22.75
CA ASP A 1099 -14.91 -29.97 21.72
C ASP A 1099 -15.05 -31.49 21.62
N ALA A 1100 -16.29 -31.95 21.46
CA ALA A 1100 -16.63 -33.35 21.26
C ALA A 1100 -16.98 -33.60 19.80
N GLN A 1101 -16.49 -34.71 19.28
CA GLN A 1101 -16.66 -35.11 17.89
C GLN A 1101 -17.87 -36.05 17.75
N TYR A 1102 -18.62 -35.89 16.67
CA TYR A 1102 -19.65 -36.85 16.30
C TYR A 1102 -19.01 -38.21 15.98
N VAL A 1103 -19.55 -39.28 16.55
CA VAL A 1103 -19.04 -40.66 16.37
C VAL A 1103 -20.06 -41.62 15.76
N GLY A 1104 -21.27 -41.15 15.47
CA GLY A 1104 -22.32 -41.94 14.80
C GLY A 1104 -23.70 -41.76 15.43
N ASP A 1105 -24.68 -42.40 14.81
CA ASP A 1105 -26.07 -42.40 15.26
C ASP A 1105 -26.30 -43.49 16.33
N SER A 1106 -27.09 -43.18 17.35
CA SER A 1106 -27.57 -44.13 18.36
C SER A 1106 -29.10 -44.10 18.44
N GLY A 1107 -29.76 -44.96 17.66
CA GLY A 1107 -31.21 -44.92 17.54
C GLY A 1107 -31.67 -43.66 16.82
N ASN A 1108 -32.44 -42.80 17.50
CA ASN A 1108 -32.87 -41.49 16.98
C ASN A 1108 -32.01 -40.33 17.53
N ASN A 1109 -30.86 -40.63 18.13
CA ASN A 1109 -29.98 -39.67 18.77
C ASN A 1109 -28.65 -39.62 18.03
N ASP A 1110 -27.96 -38.48 18.12
CA ASP A 1110 -26.57 -38.39 17.71
C ASP A 1110 -25.67 -38.70 18.92
N LYS A 1111 -24.58 -39.44 18.68
CA LYS A 1111 -23.58 -39.75 19.69
C LYS A 1111 -22.31 -38.94 19.46
N TYR A 1112 -21.82 -38.31 20.52
CA TYR A 1112 -20.59 -37.52 20.51
C TYR A 1112 -19.57 -38.10 21.49
N MET A 1113 -18.29 -37.88 21.21
CA MET A 1113 -17.16 -38.31 22.04
C MET A 1113 -16.12 -37.22 22.16
N ALA A 1114 -15.63 -36.98 23.37
CA ALA A 1114 -14.43 -36.21 23.62
C ALA A 1114 -13.47 -36.98 24.51
N LYS A 1115 -12.19 -36.61 24.41
CA LYS A 1115 -11.14 -37.13 25.27
C LYS A 1115 -10.55 -36.03 26.11
N PHE A 1116 -10.20 -36.35 27.34
CA PHE A 1116 -9.32 -35.51 28.15
C PHE A 1116 -8.36 -36.40 28.93
N VAL A 1117 -7.22 -35.86 29.32
CA VAL A 1117 -6.23 -36.57 30.13
C VAL A 1117 -6.27 -36.00 31.54
N PRO A 1118 -6.73 -36.76 32.55
CA PRO A 1118 -6.66 -36.32 33.93
C PRO A 1118 -5.18 -36.26 34.37
N ASP A 1119 -4.76 -35.10 34.85
CA ASP A 1119 -3.37 -34.81 35.21
C ASP A 1119 -3.12 -34.78 36.73
N MET A 1120 -4.12 -35.17 37.53
CA MET A 1120 -4.10 -35.21 39.00
C MET A 1120 -4.80 -36.45 39.54
N VAL A 1121 -4.28 -36.99 40.63
CA VAL A 1121 -4.88 -38.10 41.38
C VAL A 1121 -6.00 -37.56 42.27
N GLY A 1122 -7.13 -38.23 42.36
CA GLY A 1122 -8.28 -37.79 43.16
C GLY A 1122 -9.57 -37.81 42.36
N THR A 1123 -10.57 -37.08 42.84
CA THR A 1123 -11.89 -37.07 42.23
C THR A 1123 -12.01 -35.99 41.16
N TRP A 1124 -12.39 -36.44 39.98
CA TRP A 1124 -12.72 -35.60 38.84
C TRP A 1124 -14.21 -35.61 38.61
N GLU A 1125 -14.72 -34.48 38.15
CA GLU A 1125 -16.10 -34.31 37.72
C GLU A 1125 -16.13 -33.94 36.24
N TYR A 1126 -17.09 -34.51 35.51
CA TYR A 1126 -17.25 -34.29 34.08
C TYR A 1126 -18.72 -34.24 33.67
N ILE A 1127 -19.02 -33.42 32.66
CA ILE A 1127 -20.36 -33.22 32.10
C ILE A 1127 -20.26 -32.89 30.62
N MET A 1128 -21.22 -33.31 29.79
CA MET A 1128 -21.27 -32.87 28.39
C MET A 1128 -22.39 -31.85 28.19
N ARG A 1129 -22.17 -30.93 27.25
CA ARG A 1129 -23.16 -29.94 26.81
C ARG A 1129 -23.26 -29.90 25.29
N PHE A 1130 -24.45 -29.57 24.80
CA PHE A 1130 -24.79 -29.53 23.40
C PHE A 1130 -25.44 -28.20 23.04
N SER A 1131 -25.14 -27.69 21.85
CA SER A 1131 -25.74 -26.47 21.32
C SER A 1131 -26.04 -26.63 19.85
N SER A 1132 -27.23 -26.21 19.44
CA SER A 1132 -27.63 -26.09 18.04
C SER A 1132 -27.65 -24.63 17.58
N ASN A 1133 -26.95 -23.73 18.28
CA ASN A 1133 -26.93 -22.29 18.04
C ASN A 1133 -25.56 -21.66 18.37
N GLN A 1134 -24.49 -22.35 17.98
CA GLN A 1134 -23.09 -21.94 18.13
C GLN A 1134 -22.67 -21.59 19.57
N GLY A 1135 -23.22 -22.30 20.54
CA GLY A 1135 -22.86 -22.13 21.95
C GLY A 1135 -23.50 -20.93 22.63
N HIS A 1136 -24.50 -20.29 22.00
CA HIS A 1136 -25.31 -19.28 22.64
C HIS A 1136 -26.17 -19.88 23.76
N ASP A 1137 -26.83 -21.01 23.48
CA ASP A 1137 -27.55 -21.80 24.46
C ASP A 1137 -26.94 -23.21 24.56
N TRP A 1138 -26.77 -23.68 25.80
CA TRP A 1138 -26.19 -24.99 26.10
C TRP A 1138 -27.19 -25.87 26.84
N THR A 1139 -27.43 -27.07 26.30
CA THR A 1139 -28.17 -28.13 26.97
C THR A 1139 -27.19 -29.15 27.54
N TYR A 1140 -27.16 -29.28 28.87
CA TYR A 1140 -26.28 -30.21 29.57
C TYR A 1140 -26.91 -31.61 29.65
N THR A 1141 -26.05 -32.63 29.75
CA THR A 1141 -26.49 -34.01 29.98
C THR A 1141 -27.30 -34.14 31.26
N LYS A 1142 -28.48 -34.75 31.14
CA LYS A 1142 -29.43 -34.95 32.23
C LYS A 1142 -29.25 -36.32 32.90
N GLY A 1143 -29.56 -36.38 34.19
CA GLY A 1143 -29.59 -37.64 34.94
C GLY A 1143 -30.79 -38.53 34.63
N PRO A 1144 -30.98 -39.64 35.37
CA PRO A 1144 -32.07 -40.60 35.15
C PRO A 1144 -33.48 -40.00 35.25
N ASP A 1145 -33.63 -38.85 35.91
CA ASP A 1145 -34.90 -38.14 36.03
C ASP A 1145 -35.26 -37.34 34.76
N GLY A 1146 -34.31 -37.18 33.83
CA GLY A 1146 -34.42 -36.41 32.61
C GLY A 1146 -34.54 -34.89 32.82
N LYS A 1147 -34.31 -34.37 34.03
CA LYS A 1147 -34.59 -32.96 34.38
C LYS A 1147 -33.39 -32.24 34.96
N THR A 1148 -32.67 -32.87 35.89
CA THR A 1148 -31.48 -32.26 36.49
C THR A 1148 -30.24 -32.49 35.65
N ASP A 1149 -29.45 -31.44 35.44
CA ASP A 1149 -28.09 -31.56 34.90
C ASP A 1149 -27.30 -32.47 35.83
N GLU A 1150 -26.72 -33.54 35.29
CA GLU A 1150 -25.95 -34.51 36.07
C GLU A 1150 -24.52 -34.52 35.57
N ALA A 1151 -23.62 -33.95 36.36
CA ALA A 1151 -22.20 -34.20 36.24
C ALA A 1151 -21.88 -35.55 36.88
N LYS A 1152 -21.05 -36.36 36.23
CA LYS A 1152 -20.56 -37.62 36.76
C LYS A 1152 -19.20 -37.43 37.42
N GLN A 1153 -18.90 -38.31 38.37
CA GLN A 1153 -17.63 -38.31 39.06
C GLN A 1153 -16.93 -39.65 38.87
N PHE A 1154 -15.61 -39.61 38.85
CA PHE A 1154 -14.75 -40.79 38.87
C PHE A 1154 -13.48 -40.47 39.64
N THR A 1155 -12.81 -41.51 40.13
CA THR A 1155 -11.56 -41.35 40.87
C THR A 1155 -10.39 -41.75 39.99
N VAL A 1156 -9.43 -40.85 39.88
CA VAL A 1156 -8.11 -41.12 39.31
C VAL A 1156 -7.21 -41.63 40.43
N VAL A 1157 -6.55 -42.76 40.22
CA VAL A 1157 -5.61 -43.37 41.16
C VAL A 1157 -4.17 -43.28 40.65
N PRO A 1158 -3.18 -43.33 41.55
CA PRO A 1158 -1.76 -43.39 41.19
C PRO A 1158 -1.43 -44.48 40.17
N SER A 1159 -0.40 -44.23 39.36
CA SER A 1159 0.25 -45.28 38.58
C SER A 1159 1.16 -46.11 39.50
N ASN A 1160 1.75 -47.19 38.97
CA ASN A 1160 2.77 -47.95 39.72
C ASN A 1160 4.08 -47.18 39.89
N ASP A 1161 4.28 -46.16 39.08
CA ASP A 1161 5.46 -45.35 39.02
C ASP A 1161 5.26 -44.06 39.82
N VAL A 1162 6.02 -43.96 40.90
CA VAL A 1162 6.02 -42.86 41.88
C VAL A 1162 7.38 -42.18 41.96
N GLU A 1163 8.30 -42.55 41.07
CA GLU A 1163 9.64 -41.96 41.04
C GLU A 1163 9.52 -40.56 40.43
N THR A 1164 9.81 -39.54 41.23
CA THR A 1164 9.76 -38.16 40.74
C THR A 1164 11.00 -37.84 39.92
N PRO A 1165 10.87 -37.11 38.78
CA PRO A 1165 12.02 -36.56 38.09
C PRO A 1165 12.87 -35.69 39.02
N THR A 1166 14.18 -35.60 38.81
CA THR A 1166 15.02 -34.59 39.43
C THR A 1166 14.51 -33.19 39.04
N ALA A 1167 14.61 -32.22 39.94
CA ALA A 1167 14.16 -30.86 39.65
C ALA A 1167 14.93 -30.28 38.44
N PRO A 1168 14.23 -29.72 37.43
CA PRO A 1168 14.91 -28.92 36.42
C PRO A 1168 15.52 -27.68 37.09
N VAL A 1169 16.61 -27.18 36.53
CA VAL A 1169 17.25 -25.95 37.03
C VAL A 1169 16.82 -24.79 36.16
N LEU A 1170 15.92 -23.94 36.66
CA LEU A 1170 15.46 -22.77 35.93
C LEU A 1170 16.47 -21.64 36.06
N GLN A 1171 17.04 -21.24 34.93
CA GLN A 1171 18.01 -20.17 34.86
C GLN A 1171 17.32 -18.83 35.03
N GLN A 1172 18.00 -17.91 35.72
CA GLN A 1172 17.53 -16.54 35.88
C GLN A 1172 17.42 -15.87 34.49
N PRO A 1173 16.22 -15.45 34.05
CA PRO A 1173 16.04 -14.80 32.76
C PRO A 1173 16.83 -13.49 32.69
N GLY A 1174 17.26 -13.14 31.47
CA GLY A 1174 17.72 -11.78 31.17
C GLY A 1174 16.58 -10.78 31.27
N ILE A 1175 16.91 -9.49 31.23
CA ILE A 1175 15.93 -8.43 31.00
C ILE A 1175 15.77 -8.33 29.48
N GLU A 1176 14.53 -8.35 28.99
CA GLU A 1176 14.15 -8.30 27.57
C GLU A 1176 12.93 -7.39 27.37
N SER A 1177 12.78 -6.82 26.18
CA SER A 1177 11.64 -5.97 25.83
C SER A 1177 10.40 -6.81 25.48
N SER A 1178 9.29 -6.54 26.17
CA SER A 1178 7.95 -7.06 25.90
C SER A 1178 7.85 -8.59 25.85
N ARG A 1179 8.83 -9.28 26.43
CA ARG A 1179 8.90 -10.74 26.51
C ARG A 1179 9.75 -11.17 27.69
N VAL A 1180 9.60 -12.42 28.12
CA VAL A 1180 10.52 -13.08 29.06
C VAL A 1180 10.92 -14.44 28.49
N THR A 1181 12.20 -14.62 28.21
CA THR A 1181 12.78 -15.89 27.75
C THR A 1181 13.28 -16.71 28.94
N LEU A 1182 12.57 -17.80 29.23
CA LEU A 1182 12.91 -18.78 30.25
C LEU A 1182 13.80 -19.86 29.62
N ASN A 1183 14.87 -20.25 30.30
CA ASN A 1183 15.72 -21.38 29.93
C ASN A 1183 15.95 -22.25 31.17
N TRP A 1184 15.92 -23.57 31.02
CA TRP A 1184 16.20 -24.49 32.12
C TRP A 1184 17.08 -25.65 31.67
N SER A 1185 17.78 -26.26 32.62
CA SER A 1185 18.46 -27.53 32.38
C SER A 1185 17.49 -28.70 32.61
N PRO A 1186 17.52 -29.74 31.75
CA PRO A 1186 16.64 -30.89 31.90
C PRO A 1186 16.89 -31.66 33.19
N SER A 1187 15.87 -32.39 33.63
CA SER A 1187 16.00 -33.43 34.66
C SER A 1187 16.89 -34.57 34.16
N ALA A 1188 17.70 -35.17 35.03
CA ALA A 1188 18.83 -36.03 34.63
C ALA A 1188 18.68 -37.53 34.97
N ASP A 1189 17.65 -37.92 35.73
CA ASP A 1189 17.49 -39.23 36.35
C ASP A 1189 16.31 -40.05 35.79
N ASP A 1190 15.32 -39.41 35.17
CA ASP A 1190 14.11 -40.07 34.66
C ASP A 1190 14.13 -40.21 33.11
N VAL A 1191 13.80 -41.41 32.62
CA VAL A 1191 13.78 -41.77 31.19
C VAL A 1191 12.40 -41.59 30.53
N ALA A 1192 11.39 -41.11 31.26
CA ALA A 1192 10.01 -40.97 30.78
C ALA A 1192 9.43 -39.58 31.00
N ILE A 1193 10.23 -38.51 30.89
CA ILE A 1193 9.74 -37.13 30.92
C ILE A 1193 8.71 -36.93 29.79
N PHE A 1194 7.51 -36.49 30.15
CA PHE A 1194 6.45 -36.11 29.22
C PHE A 1194 6.64 -34.70 28.69
N GLY A 1195 7.06 -33.79 29.57
CA GLY A 1195 7.23 -32.40 29.22
C GLY A 1195 7.50 -31.52 30.43
N TYR A 1196 7.51 -30.22 30.17
CA TYR A 1196 7.70 -29.18 31.17
C TYR A 1196 6.48 -28.28 31.23
N GLU A 1197 5.93 -28.08 32.42
CA GLU A 1197 4.88 -27.10 32.67
C GLU A 1197 5.50 -25.78 33.12
N ILE A 1198 5.08 -24.66 32.51
CA ILE A 1198 5.54 -23.31 32.83
C ILE A 1198 4.46 -22.61 33.64
N TYR A 1199 4.86 -22.05 34.78
CA TYR A 1199 3.97 -21.32 35.68
C TYR A 1199 4.42 -19.87 35.85
N LYS A 1200 3.45 -18.94 35.89
CA LYS A 1200 3.63 -17.49 36.08
C LYS A 1200 2.87 -17.01 37.32
N SER A 1201 3.44 -16.04 38.04
CA SER A 1201 2.77 -15.31 39.12
C SER A 1201 3.22 -13.86 39.19
N SER A 1202 2.39 -12.99 39.76
CA SER A 1202 2.78 -11.64 40.19
C SER A 1202 3.39 -11.62 41.61
N SER A 1203 3.43 -12.77 42.29
CA SER A 1203 3.91 -12.94 43.66
C SER A 1203 4.91 -14.09 43.75
N GLU A 1204 5.99 -13.90 44.52
CA GLU A 1204 7.07 -14.88 44.67
C GLU A 1204 6.58 -16.21 45.26
N THR A 1205 5.58 -16.16 46.14
CA THR A 1205 4.99 -17.34 46.78
C THR A 1205 3.73 -17.84 46.08
N GLY A 1206 3.34 -17.22 44.97
CA GLY A 1206 2.08 -17.50 44.26
C GLY A 1206 0.91 -16.60 44.70
N PRO A 1207 -0.30 -16.85 44.16
CA PRO A 1207 -0.66 -18.03 43.38
C PRO A 1207 0.02 -18.07 42.01
N PHE A 1208 0.60 -19.22 41.67
CA PHE A 1208 1.17 -19.52 40.36
C PHE A 1208 0.11 -20.13 39.45
N ILE A 1209 0.02 -19.65 38.22
CA ILE A 1209 -0.92 -20.09 37.19
C ILE A 1209 -0.12 -20.75 36.07
N LYS A 1210 -0.56 -21.92 35.58
CA LYS A 1210 0.05 -22.60 34.43
C LYS A 1210 -0.21 -21.79 33.17
N ILE A 1211 0.84 -21.37 32.47
CA ILE A 1211 0.75 -20.60 31.22
C ILE A 1211 1.10 -21.42 29.97
N ALA A 1212 1.85 -22.51 30.13
CA ALA A 1212 2.20 -23.38 29.01
C ALA A 1212 2.59 -24.79 29.46
N THR A 1213 2.58 -25.73 28.52
CA THR A 1213 3.21 -27.04 28.62
C THR A 1213 3.99 -27.29 27.33
N VAL A 1214 5.27 -27.62 27.44
CA VAL A 1214 6.16 -27.88 26.30
C VAL A 1214 6.67 -29.32 26.35
N SER A 1215 7.05 -29.87 25.20
CA SER A 1215 7.56 -31.25 25.11
C SER A 1215 8.87 -31.44 25.88
N ASP A 1216 9.19 -32.69 26.17
CA ASP A 1216 10.43 -33.13 26.84
C ASP A 1216 11.73 -32.68 26.15
N SER A 1217 11.67 -32.42 24.84
CA SER A 1217 12.78 -31.91 24.02
C SER A 1217 12.97 -30.39 24.07
N VAL A 1218 12.06 -29.65 24.72
CA VAL A 1218 12.06 -28.19 24.78
C VAL A 1218 12.50 -27.72 26.17
N TYR A 1219 13.59 -26.95 26.20
CA TYR A 1219 14.21 -26.45 27.44
C TYR A 1219 14.19 -24.92 27.57
N ASN A 1220 13.35 -24.29 26.76
CA ASN A 1220 13.14 -22.85 26.76
C ASN A 1220 11.68 -22.50 26.46
N TYR A 1221 11.23 -21.33 26.91
CA TYR A 1221 9.90 -20.80 26.62
C TYR A 1221 9.94 -19.27 26.63
N VAL A 1222 9.26 -18.64 25.67
CA VAL A 1222 9.14 -17.18 25.58
C VAL A 1222 7.72 -16.77 25.96
N ASP A 1223 7.58 -16.09 27.09
CA ASP A 1223 6.32 -15.47 27.50
C ASP A 1223 6.22 -14.07 26.87
N THR A 1224 5.30 -13.89 25.92
CA THR A 1224 4.99 -12.61 25.28
C THR A 1224 3.78 -11.92 25.89
N ASP A 1225 3.06 -12.57 26.82
CA ASP A 1225 1.94 -11.99 27.56
C ASP A 1225 2.45 -11.27 28.80
N VAL A 1226 3.34 -10.29 28.57
CA VAL A 1226 3.98 -9.50 29.62
C VAL A 1226 3.96 -8.03 29.25
N VAL A 1227 3.92 -7.20 30.29
CA VAL A 1227 3.96 -5.75 30.15
C VAL A 1227 5.29 -5.26 30.72
N ASN A 1228 6.00 -4.43 29.95
CA ASN A 1228 7.25 -3.83 30.41
C ASN A 1228 7.05 -3.07 31.73
N GLY A 1229 7.97 -3.24 32.67
CA GLY A 1229 7.94 -2.67 34.01
C GLY A 1229 7.22 -3.51 35.06
N ASN A 1230 6.42 -4.51 34.67
CA ASN A 1230 5.76 -5.40 35.63
C ASN A 1230 6.71 -6.51 36.12
N VAL A 1231 6.56 -6.90 37.39
CA VAL A 1231 7.33 -7.98 37.99
C VAL A 1231 6.56 -9.30 37.86
N TYR A 1232 7.25 -10.31 37.35
CA TYR A 1232 6.74 -11.66 37.19
C TYR A 1232 7.66 -12.67 37.88
N TYR A 1233 7.09 -13.75 38.39
CA TYR A 1233 7.80 -14.88 38.98
C TYR A 1233 7.45 -16.14 38.20
N TYR A 1234 8.46 -16.96 37.89
CA TYR A 1234 8.30 -18.16 37.09
C TYR A 1234 8.83 -19.41 37.79
N LYS A 1235 8.15 -20.53 37.51
CA LYS A 1235 8.59 -21.88 37.83
C LYS A 1235 8.43 -22.74 36.59
N VAL A 1236 9.37 -23.66 36.40
CA VAL A 1236 9.26 -24.77 35.45
C VAL A 1236 9.13 -26.08 36.24
N VAL A 1237 8.17 -26.91 35.86
CA VAL A 1237 7.92 -28.20 36.52
C VAL A 1237 8.19 -29.31 35.51
N ALA A 1238 9.11 -30.20 35.83
CA ALA A 1238 9.30 -31.43 35.06
C ALA A 1238 8.19 -32.41 35.39
N VAL A 1239 7.59 -32.99 34.35
CA VAL A 1239 6.48 -33.93 34.45
C VAL A 1239 6.82 -35.17 33.64
N ASP A 1240 6.70 -36.35 34.23
CA ASP A 1240 6.86 -37.62 33.51
C ASP A 1240 5.54 -38.13 32.89
N THR A 1241 5.60 -39.27 32.20
CA THR A 1241 4.41 -39.91 31.61
C THR A 1241 3.39 -40.42 32.64
N SER A 1242 3.79 -40.54 33.91
CA SER A 1242 2.95 -40.89 35.06
C SER A 1242 2.35 -39.65 35.76
N TYR A 1243 2.71 -38.43 35.35
CA TYR A 1243 2.44 -37.17 36.04
C TYR A 1243 3.11 -37.00 37.41
N ASN A 1244 4.23 -37.67 37.68
CA ASN A 1244 5.09 -37.29 38.80
C ASN A 1244 5.70 -35.92 38.51
N ARG A 1245 5.59 -34.99 39.46
CA ARG A 1245 5.99 -33.59 39.25
C ARG A 1245 7.14 -33.18 40.16
N THR A 1246 8.12 -32.50 39.59
CA THR A 1246 9.15 -31.81 40.37
C THR A 1246 9.36 -30.39 39.87
N ALA A 1247 9.16 -29.42 40.76
CA ALA A 1247 9.37 -28.01 40.46
C ALA A 1247 10.85 -27.62 40.51
N SER A 1248 11.24 -26.73 39.61
CA SER A 1248 12.48 -25.97 39.69
C SER A 1248 12.45 -24.93 40.82
N ASN A 1249 13.58 -24.24 41.00
CA ASN A 1249 13.66 -22.97 41.71
C ASN A 1249 12.75 -21.90 41.07
N THR A 1250 12.31 -20.91 41.87
CA THR A 1250 11.59 -19.74 41.36
C THR A 1250 12.57 -18.70 40.84
N VAL A 1251 12.27 -18.07 39.70
CA VAL A 1251 13.03 -16.94 39.15
C VAL A 1251 12.13 -15.71 39.01
N LYS A 1252 12.73 -14.52 39.12
CA LYS A 1252 12.02 -13.23 38.99
C LYS A 1252 12.38 -12.57 37.67
N ALA A 1253 11.42 -12.18 36.84
CA ALA A 1253 11.66 -11.38 35.66
C ALA A 1253 10.99 -10.01 35.77
N THR A 1254 11.59 -9.00 35.17
CA THR A 1254 10.99 -7.67 34.98
C THR A 1254 11.31 -7.26 33.56
N PRO A 1255 10.49 -7.65 32.56
CA PRO A 1255 10.69 -7.21 31.20
C PRO A 1255 10.71 -5.67 31.18
N ASP A 1256 11.66 -5.12 30.44
CA ASP A 1256 11.90 -3.68 30.35
C ASP A 1256 12.43 -3.36 28.96
N ILE A 1257 12.33 -2.11 28.54
CA ILE A 1257 12.87 -1.68 27.26
C ILE A 1257 14.39 -1.86 27.29
N ILE A 1258 14.91 -2.80 26.50
CA ILE A 1258 16.35 -3.07 26.41
C ILE A 1258 17.02 -2.21 25.33
N PRO A 1259 17.93 -1.32 25.73
CA PRO A 1259 18.91 -0.75 24.82
C PRO A 1259 19.95 -1.81 24.41
N ILE A 1260 20.03 -2.08 23.11
CA ILE A 1260 21.03 -2.92 22.44
C ILE A 1260 22.20 -2.06 21.95
N LYS A 1261 23.42 -2.47 22.27
CA LYS A 1261 24.64 -1.88 21.71
C LYS A 1261 24.89 -2.44 20.31
N VAL A 1262 24.44 -1.73 19.29
CA VAL A 1262 24.64 -2.08 17.88
C VAL A 1262 25.97 -1.50 17.40
N THR A 1263 26.91 -2.38 17.07
CA THR A 1263 28.21 -2.01 16.50
C THR A 1263 28.17 -2.16 14.98
N PHE A 1264 28.19 -1.02 14.29
CA PHE A 1264 28.31 -0.95 12.85
C PHE A 1264 29.79 -0.91 12.48
N ASN A 1265 30.25 -1.91 11.74
CA ASN A 1265 31.56 -1.95 11.12
C ASN A 1265 31.39 -1.75 9.62
N VAL A 1266 32.18 -0.86 9.04
CA VAL A 1266 32.19 -0.64 7.59
C VAL A 1266 33.60 -0.77 7.06
N THR A 1267 33.76 -1.60 6.03
CA THR A 1267 34.99 -1.65 5.23
C THR A 1267 34.83 -0.67 4.08
N ILE A 1268 35.77 0.27 3.96
CA ILE A 1268 35.77 1.28 2.91
C ILE A 1268 36.87 0.99 1.87
N PRO A 1269 36.77 1.56 0.66
CA PRO A 1269 37.83 1.41 -0.32
C PRO A 1269 39.16 2.03 0.15
N ASP A 1270 40.29 1.44 -0.25
CA ASP A 1270 41.64 1.87 0.13
C ASP A 1270 42.01 3.29 -0.38
N TYR A 1271 41.34 3.75 -1.43
CA TYR A 1271 41.47 5.10 -1.98
C TYR A 1271 40.64 6.17 -1.26
N THR A 1272 39.89 5.82 -0.23
CA THR A 1272 39.02 6.77 0.47
C THR A 1272 39.85 7.91 1.08
N PRO A 1273 39.53 9.19 0.82
CA PRO A 1273 40.18 10.32 1.48
C PRO A 1273 40.06 10.25 3.00
N ASP A 1274 41.07 10.73 3.73
CA ASP A 1274 41.13 10.70 5.20
C ASP A 1274 40.38 11.91 5.81
N ASP A 1275 39.11 12.08 5.45
CA ASP A 1275 38.21 13.13 5.98
C ASP A 1275 37.12 12.60 6.93
N GLY A 1276 37.20 11.32 7.30
CA GLY A 1276 36.27 10.67 8.23
C GLY A 1276 35.11 9.95 7.54
N VAL A 1277 34.48 9.03 8.26
CA VAL A 1277 33.30 8.28 7.81
C VAL A 1277 32.21 8.43 8.87
N ASN A 1278 31.00 8.65 8.43
CA ASN A 1278 29.80 8.87 9.23
C ASN A 1278 28.74 7.84 8.83
N ILE A 1279 27.89 7.48 9.78
CA ILE A 1279 26.69 6.68 9.51
C ILE A 1279 25.45 7.57 9.67
N ALA A 1280 24.76 7.83 8.57
CA ALA A 1280 23.54 8.62 8.55
C ALA A 1280 22.35 7.69 8.39
N GLY A 1281 21.29 7.90 9.14
CA GLY A 1281 20.15 7.01 9.12
C GLY A 1281 19.05 7.51 10.04
N ASN A 1282 17.97 6.77 10.17
CA ASN A 1282 16.87 7.09 11.07
C ASN A 1282 17.21 6.80 12.56
N PHE A 1283 18.41 7.18 13.00
CA PHE A 1283 18.83 7.04 14.39
C PHE A 1283 18.09 8.05 15.28
N PRO A 1284 17.69 7.67 16.52
CA PRO A 1284 16.89 8.52 17.41
C PRO A 1284 17.46 9.93 17.65
N ASP A 1285 18.79 10.03 17.79
CA ASP A 1285 19.47 11.30 18.13
C ASP A 1285 20.03 12.05 16.89
N ALA A 1286 19.90 11.48 15.69
CA ALA A 1286 20.58 11.97 14.49
C ALA A 1286 19.94 11.45 13.19
N PHE A 1287 18.72 11.92 12.91
CA PHE A 1287 17.95 11.50 11.73
C PHE A 1287 18.56 12.01 10.42
N TRP A 1288 18.98 11.08 9.55
CA TRP A 1288 19.52 11.28 8.20
C TRP A 1288 20.51 12.45 8.05
N ASN A 1289 21.34 12.67 9.08
CA ASN A 1289 22.40 13.67 9.02
C ASN A 1289 23.72 13.04 8.54
N PRO A 1290 24.23 13.38 7.34
CA PRO A 1290 25.46 12.81 6.76
C PRO A 1290 26.73 13.15 7.53
N ASN A 1291 26.67 14.09 8.49
CA ASN A 1291 27.76 14.49 9.36
C ASN A 1291 27.60 14.02 10.81
N ALA A 1292 26.49 13.38 11.16
CA ALA A 1292 26.30 12.83 12.50
C ALA A 1292 26.95 11.44 12.63
N ASN A 1293 26.99 10.91 13.87
CA ASN A 1293 27.49 9.57 14.17
C ASN A 1293 28.84 9.27 13.50
N GLN A 1294 29.82 10.14 13.72
CA GLN A 1294 31.17 9.95 13.19
C GLN A 1294 31.76 8.63 13.69
N MET A 1295 32.18 7.79 12.77
CA MET A 1295 32.74 6.48 13.06
C MET A 1295 34.24 6.58 13.39
N THR A 1296 34.71 5.67 14.24
CA THR A 1296 36.12 5.60 14.64
C THR A 1296 36.87 4.62 13.75
N LYS A 1297 38.08 4.97 13.31
CA LYS A 1297 38.94 4.08 12.51
C LYS A 1297 39.40 2.89 13.36
N ALA A 1298 38.93 1.69 13.02
CA ALA A 1298 39.19 0.43 13.73
C ALA A 1298 40.27 -0.44 13.07
N GLY A 1299 40.54 -0.21 11.78
CA GLY A 1299 41.58 -0.87 10.99
C GLY A 1299 42.09 0.03 9.85
N SER A 1300 42.96 -0.46 8.97
CA SER A 1300 43.51 0.35 7.86
C SER A 1300 42.41 0.94 6.98
N ASN A 1301 41.38 0.14 6.67
CA ASN A 1301 40.24 0.49 5.83
C ASN A 1301 38.89 0.17 6.50
N THR A 1302 38.86 0.09 7.83
CA THR A 1302 37.65 -0.30 8.57
C THR A 1302 37.32 0.76 9.60
N TYR A 1303 36.07 1.22 9.59
CA TYR A 1303 35.51 2.15 10.56
C TYR A 1303 34.44 1.46 11.40
N SER A 1304 34.31 1.85 12.65
CA SER A 1304 33.38 1.25 13.60
C SER A 1304 32.71 2.31 14.47
N ILE A 1305 31.44 2.12 14.77
CA ILE A 1305 30.70 2.88 15.77
C ILE A 1305 29.74 1.95 16.51
N THR A 1306 29.62 2.13 17.82
CA THR A 1306 28.62 1.44 18.63
C THR A 1306 27.54 2.44 19.04
N LEU A 1307 26.32 2.24 18.55
CA LEU A 1307 25.13 3.00 18.91
C LEU A 1307 24.27 2.18 19.87
N THR A 1308 23.54 2.84 20.76
CA THR A 1308 22.63 2.18 21.69
C THR A 1308 21.21 2.37 21.20
N LEU A 1309 20.56 1.31 20.75
CA LEU A 1309 19.27 1.33 20.07
C LEU A 1309 18.32 0.32 20.70
N ASN A 1310 17.02 0.60 20.72
CA ASN A 1310 16.07 -0.33 21.33
C ASN A 1310 15.88 -1.58 20.46
N GLU A 1311 15.80 -2.75 21.09
CA GLU A 1311 15.46 -3.99 20.38
C GLU A 1311 14.12 -3.85 19.63
N GLY A 1312 14.05 -4.39 18.41
CA GLY A 1312 12.92 -4.29 17.49
C GLY A 1312 12.90 -3.02 16.62
N THR A 1313 13.76 -2.04 16.89
CA THR A 1313 13.83 -0.81 16.06
C THR A 1313 14.28 -1.15 14.64
N GLN A 1314 13.54 -0.69 13.63
CA GLN A 1314 13.97 -0.77 12.24
C GLN A 1314 14.88 0.43 11.93
N ILE A 1315 16.12 0.17 11.55
CA ILE A 1315 17.08 1.21 11.17
C ILE A 1315 17.33 1.15 9.67
N GLU A 1316 17.10 2.28 9.00
CA GLU A 1316 17.60 2.56 7.66
C GLU A 1316 18.82 3.49 7.75
N TYR A 1317 19.86 3.23 6.97
CA TYR A 1317 21.09 4.00 7.01
C TYR A 1317 21.91 3.96 5.71
N LYS A 1318 22.82 4.93 5.59
CA LYS A 1318 23.88 5.02 4.58
C LYS A 1318 25.18 5.52 5.21
N TYR A 1319 26.30 5.18 4.58
CA TYR A 1319 27.59 5.75 4.92
C TYR A 1319 27.88 7.01 4.10
N ALA A 1320 28.34 8.06 4.77
CA ALA A 1320 28.72 9.34 4.16
C ALA A 1320 30.04 9.85 4.77
N ARG A 1321 30.68 10.82 4.12
CA ARG A 1321 31.88 11.51 4.64
C ARG A 1321 31.60 12.98 4.97
N GLY A 1322 30.54 13.23 5.75
CA GLY A 1322 30.15 14.56 6.22
C GLY A 1322 29.10 15.30 5.36
N SER A 1323 28.83 14.86 4.13
CA SER A 1323 27.78 15.43 3.27
C SER A 1323 27.21 14.39 2.30
N TRP A 1324 26.03 14.65 1.74
CA TRP A 1324 25.39 13.79 0.74
C TRP A 1324 26.13 13.76 -0.61
N ASP A 1325 26.96 14.75 -0.90
CA ASP A 1325 27.88 14.72 -2.04
C ASP A 1325 28.96 13.65 -1.89
N LYS A 1326 29.21 13.18 -0.67
CA LYS A 1326 30.25 12.21 -0.30
C LYS A 1326 29.64 10.93 0.28
N VAL A 1327 28.53 10.49 -0.29
CA VAL A 1327 27.79 9.27 0.12
C VAL A 1327 28.27 8.04 -0.64
N GLU A 1328 28.05 6.87 -0.05
CA GLU A 1328 28.33 5.59 -0.71
C GLU A 1328 27.53 5.38 -2.02
N LYS A 1329 28.12 4.64 -2.95
CA LYS A 1329 27.55 4.26 -4.26
C LYS A 1329 27.84 2.80 -4.58
N GLY A 1330 27.10 2.28 -5.56
CA GLY A 1330 27.28 0.94 -6.11
C GLY A 1330 28.59 0.79 -6.88
N GLU A 1331 28.96 -0.44 -7.22
CA GLU A 1331 30.21 -0.73 -7.94
C GLU A 1331 30.29 -0.05 -9.33
N TYR A 1332 29.15 0.23 -9.96
CA TYR A 1332 29.02 0.94 -11.24
C TYR A 1332 28.86 2.46 -11.08
N GLY A 1333 28.96 3.00 -9.85
CA GLY A 1333 28.73 4.42 -9.55
C GLY A 1333 27.24 4.81 -9.46
N ASN A 1334 26.34 3.85 -9.62
CA ASN A 1334 24.90 4.03 -9.45
C ASN A 1334 24.53 4.31 -7.98
N GLU A 1335 23.40 4.97 -7.77
CA GLU A 1335 22.76 5.02 -6.45
C GLU A 1335 22.47 3.62 -5.95
N ILE A 1336 22.61 3.43 -4.64
CA ILE A 1336 22.16 2.23 -3.94
C ILE A 1336 21.01 2.59 -3.02
N ASP A 1337 20.13 1.64 -2.78
CA ASP A 1337 19.07 1.77 -1.79
C ASP A 1337 19.64 1.91 -0.38
N ASN A 1338 18.85 2.49 0.52
CA ASN A 1338 19.21 2.57 1.93
C ASN A 1338 19.43 1.17 2.50
N ARG A 1339 20.49 0.99 3.28
CA ARG A 1339 20.70 -0.25 4.03
C ARG A 1339 19.66 -0.35 5.13
N LYS A 1340 19.17 -1.55 5.43
CA LYS A 1340 18.13 -1.78 6.44
C LYS A 1340 18.53 -2.87 7.42
N ILE A 1341 18.26 -2.67 8.71
CA ILE A 1341 18.37 -3.71 9.75
C ILE A 1341 17.18 -3.62 10.70
N THR A 1342 16.81 -4.75 11.30
CA THR A 1342 16.04 -4.77 12.55
C THR A 1342 17.01 -4.97 13.70
N VAL A 1343 16.94 -4.12 14.73
CA VAL A 1343 17.76 -4.26 15.92
C VAL A 1343 17.34 -5.52 16.66
N VAL A 1344 18.23 -6.51 16.69
CA VAL A 1344 18.00 -7.78 17.38
C VAL A 1344 19.14 -8.02 18.37
N ASN A 1345 18.83 -8.61 19.53
CA ASN A 1345 19.86 -9.02 20.46
C ASN A 1345 20.61 -10.25 19.93
N GLN A 1346 21.85 -10.08 19.47
CA GLN A 1346 22.73 -11.20 19.07
C GLN A 1346 23.45 -11.86 20.26
N GLY A 1347 23.12 -11.45 21.49
CA GLY A 1347 23.75 -11.91 22.74
C GLY A 1347 24.46 -10.77 23.48
N SER A 1348 24.46 -10.84 24.83
CA SER A 1348 25.02 -9.81 25.72
C SER A 1348 24.46 -8.39 25.50
N ASN A 1349 23.25 -8.25 24.96
CA ASN A 1349 22.63 -6.98 24.57
C ASN A 1349 23.48 -6.24 23.52
N THR A 1350 24.06 -7.00 22.60
CA THR A 1350 24.88 -6.46 21.50
C THR A 1350 24.36 -6.97 20.16
N MET A 1351 24.64 -6.20 19.11
CA MET A 1351 24.44 -6.58 17.72
C MET A 1351 25.66 -6.11 16.94
N VAL A 1352 26.14 -6.90 15.99
CA VAL A 1352 27.20 -6.50 15.07
C VAL A 1352 26.66 -6.49 13.65
N VAL A 1353 26.90 -5.39 12.95
CA VAL A 1353 26.56 -5.17 11.55
C VAL A 1353 27.87 -4.96 10.80
N ASN A 1354 28.11 -5.71 9.73
CA ASN A 1354 29.33 -5.59 8.92
C ASN A 1354 28.96 -5.23 7.49
N ASP A 1355 29.40 -4.05 7.04
CA ASP A 1355 29.13 -3.50 5.73
C ASP A 1355 30.40 -3.29 4.91
N THR A 1356 30.23 -3.13 3.61
CA THR A 1356 31.28 -2.68 2.68
C THR A 1356 30.76 -1.55 1.81
N VAL A 1357 31.46 -0.42 1.81
CA VAL A 1357 31.25 0.67 0.84
C VAL A 1357 32.03 0.32 -0.42
N GLN A 1358 31.35 0.27 -1.55
CA GLN A 1358 31.98 -0.06 -2.84
C GLN A 1358 32.66 1.17 -3.46
N ARG A 1359 31.96 2.32 -3.45
CA ARG A 1359 32.43 3.61 -3.99
C ARG A 1359 31.90 4.80 -3.20
N TRP A 1360 32.49 5.97 -3.43
CA TRP A 1360 32.00 7.27 -2.98
C TRP A 1360 31.55 8.13 -4.16
N ARG A 1361 30.44 8.87 -4.00
CA ARG A 1361 29.86 9.74 -5.03
C ARG A 1361 30.85 10.78 -5.57
N ASP A 1362 31.62 11.42 -4.70
CA ASP A 1362 32.59 12.47 -5.05
C ASP A 1362 33.94 11.94 -5.58
N VAL A 1363 34.15 10.63 -5.60
CA VAL A 1363 35.40 10.00 -6.07
C VAL A 1363 35.13 9.07 -7.26
N PRO A 1364 34.72 9.61 -8.44
CA PRO A 1364 34.51 8.81 -9.64
C PRO A 1364 35.83 8.19 -10.14
N ILE A 1365 36.96 8.86 -9.90
CA ILE A 1365 38.30 8.38 -10.23
C ILE A 1365 39.30 8.77 -9.14
N TYR A 1366 40.18 7.84 -8.77
CA TYR A 1366 41.29 8.07 -7.86
C TYR A 1366 42.62 7.64 -8.50
N ILE A 1367 43.67 8.45 -8.33
CA ILE A 1367 45.01 8.17 -8.85
C ILE A 1367 45.95 7.83 -7.70
N TYR A 1368 46.42 6.58 -7.66
CA TYR A 1368 47.41 6.12 -6.69
C TYR A 1368 48.81 6.66 -7.00
N SER A 1369 49.17 6.72 -8.29
CA SER A 1369 50.49 7.15 -8.75
C SER A 1369 50.45 7.52 -10.23
N PRO A 1370 51.25 8.49 -10.68
CA PRO A 1370 52.03 9.42 -9.88
C PRO A 1370 51.14 10.48 -9.24
N LYS A 1371 51.63 11.15 -8.20
CA LYS A 1371 50.98 12.37 -7.69
C LYS A 1371 51.14 13.50 -8.70
N ASP A 1372 50.20 14.43 -8.76
CA ASP A 1372 50.39 15.65 -9.54
C ASP A 1372 51.66 16.39 -9.10
N LYS A 1373 52.39 16.96 -10.08
CA LYS A 1373 53.69 17.63 -9.94
C LYS A 1373 54.84 16.70 -9.51
N THR A 1374 54.74 15.40 -9.73
CA THR A 1374 55.85 14.46 -9.51
C THR A 1374 57.06 14.86 -10.36
N ILE A 1375 58.25 14.86 -9.77
CA ILE A 1375 59.52 15.08 -10.49
C ILE A 1375 60.23 13.73 -10.60
N VAL A 1376 60.60 13.34 -11.81
CA VAL A 1376 61.39 12.13 -12.07
C VAL A 1376 62.75 12.51 -12.65
N ASP A 1377 63.74 11.66 -12.42
CA ASP A 1377 65.09 11.90 -12.93
C ASP A 1377 65.17 11.84 -14.47
N ALA A 1378 66.29 12.29 -15.01
CA ALA A 1378 66.52 12.30 -16.46
C ALA A 1378 66.51 10.89 -17.10
N ASN A 1379 66.76 9.82 -16.33
CA ASN A 1379 66.81 8.45 -16.82
C ASN A 1379 65.42 7.80 -16.91
N THR A 1380 64.42 8.37 -16.24
CA THR A 1380 63.04 7.88 -16.25
C THR A 1380 62.32 8.35 -17.53
N SER A 1381 62.27 7.50 -18.56
CA SER A 1381 61.66 7.82 -19.85
C SER A 1381 60.16 7.56 -19.95
N GLU A 1382 59.58 6.88 -18.97
CA GLU A 1382 58.17 6.51 -18.92
C GLU A 1382 57.71 6.45 -17.46
N ILE A 1383 56.41 6.62 -17.24
CA ILE A 1383 55.81 6.56 -15.90
C ILE A 1383 54.51 5.76 -15.92
N GLU A 1384 54.29 5.02 -14.83
CA GLU A 1384 53.10 4.20 -14.66
C GLU A 1384 52.00 5.00 -13.94
N ILE A 1385 50.88 5.19 -14.64
CA ILE A 1385 49.65 5.77 -14.10
C ILE A 1385 48.83 4.62 -13.51
N LYS A 1386 48.74 4.58 -12.19
CA LYS A 1386 47.88 3.66 -11.43
C LYS A 1386 46.71 4.41 -10.86
N GLY A 1387 45.50 3.93 -11.10
CA GLY A 1387 44.30 4.48 -10.52
C GLY A 1387 43.19 3.45 -10.35
N ASN A 1388 42.05 3.92 -9.89
CA ASN A 1388 40.83 3.13 -9.76
C ASN A 1388 39.62 4.02 -10.12
N THR A 1389 38.65 3.44 -10.82
CA THR A 1389 37.39 4.07 -11.23
C THR A 1389 36.22 3.09 -11.03
N TYR A 1390 34.97 3.50 -11.30
CA TYR A 1390 33.80 2.62 -11.24
C TYR A 1390 33.83 1.53 -12.32
N LYS A 1391 33.17 0.40 -12.05
CA LYS A 1391 33.13 -0.75 -12.95
C LYS A 1391 32.44 -0.39 -14.27
N GLY A 1392 33.02 -0.81 -15.38
CA GLY A 1392 32.51 -0.51 -16.72
C GLY A 1392 32.81 0.90 -17.26
N ALA A 1393 33.51 1.76 -16.50
CA ALA A 1393 33.91 3.07 -17.02
C ALA A 1393 34.77 2.96 -18.27
N LYS A 1394 34.56 3.87 -19.21
CA LYS A 1394 35.48 4.10 -20.31
C LYS A 1394 36.51 5.13 -19.86
N VAL A 1395 37.77 4.73 -19.80
CA VAL A 1395 38.88 5.59 -19.38
C VAL A 1395 39.81 5.85 -20.55
N THR A 1396 40.17 7.11 -20.77
CA THR A 1396 41.22 7.50 -21.71
C THR A 1396 42.34 8.25 -21.00
N ILE A 1397 43.59 7.97 -21.38
CA ILE A 1397 44.77 8.72 -20.94
C ILE A 1397 45.44 9.29 -22.18
N ASN A 1398 45.59 10.62 -22.27
CA ASN A 1398 46.03 11.34 -23.46
C ASN A 1398 45.26 10.91 -24.72
N ASP A 1399 43.93 10.82 -24.60
CA ASP A 1399 43.00 10.40 -25.65
C ASP A 1399 43.14 8.92 -26.08
N GLU A 1400 43.99 8.12 -25.41
CA GLU A 1400 44.13 6.68 -25.66
C GLU A 1400 43.24 5.87 -24.70
N SER A 1401 42.27 5.13 -25.24
CA SER A 1401 41.38 4.24 -24.47
C SER A 1401 42.09 2.96 -24.03
N PHE A 1402 41.74 2.43 -22.86
CA PHE A 1402 42.20 1.13 -22.38
C PHE A 1402 41.12 0.42 -21.54
N VAL A 1403 41.34 -0.86 -21.23
CA VAL A 1403 40.43 -1.67 -20.41
C VAL A 1403 40.96 -1.74 -18.98
N GLN A 1404 40.13 -1.33 -18.02
CA GLN A 1404 40.38 -1.50 -16.59
C GLN A 1404 40.18 -2.96 -16.13
N GLN A 1405 40.72 -3.30 -14.97
CA GLN A 1405 40.41 -4.57 -14.30
C GLN A 1405 38.97 -4.60 -13.80
N GLU A 1406 38.48 -5.79 -13.48
CA GLU A 1406 37.09 -6.02 -13.03
C GLU A 1406 36.70 -5.22 -11.78
N ASN A 1407 37.67 -4.95 -10.90
CA ASN A 1407 37.51 -4.11 -9.70
C ASN A 1407 37.70 -2.60 -9.96
N GLY A 1408 37.77 -2.19 -11.22
CA GLY A 1408 37.98 -0.80 -11.64
C GLY A 1408 39.42 -0.29 -11.53
N VAL A 1409 40.37 -1.11 -11.06
CA VAL A 1409 41.80 -0.74 -11.03
C VAL A 1409 42.33 -0.65 -12.45
N PHE A 1410 43.14 0.35 -12.72
CA PHE A 1410 43.87 0.47 -13.98
C PHE A 1410 45.33 0.84 -13.79
N THR A 1411 46.13 0.39 -14.75
CA THR A 1411 47.56 0.68 -14.84
C THR A 1411 47.92 0.96 -16.30
N LYS A 1412 48.49 2.12 -16.59
CA LYS A 1412 48.90 2.52 -17.95
C LYS A 1412 50.28 3.20 -17.91
N VAL A 1413 51.19 2.78 -18.77
CA VAL A 1413 52.51 3.42 -18.92
C VAL A 1413 52.41 4.57 -19.92
N VAL A 1414 52.91 5.75 -19.55
CA VAL A 1414 52.93 6.97 -20.37
C VAL A 1414 54.39 7.41 -20.58
N PRO A 1415 54.85 7.61 -21.82
CA PRO A 1415 56.20 8.11 -22.09
C PRO A 1415 56.34 9.58 -21.64
N LEU A 1416 57.52 9.94 -21.15
CA LEU A 1416 57.84 11.28 -20.65
C LEU A 1416 58.90 11.96 -21.51
N GLU A 1417 58.59 13.15 -22.00
CA GLU A 1417 59.54 14.09 -22.60
C GLU A 1417 60.32 14.86 -21.53
N TYR A 1418 61.50 15.39 -21.87
CA TYR A 1418 62.26 16.23 -20.95
C TYR A 1418 61.53 17.56 -20.67
N GLY A 1419 61.28 17.87 -19.39
CA GLY A 1419 60.48 19.01 -18.97
C GLY A 1419 59.14 18.58 -18.38
N VAL A 1420 58.15 19.49 -18.40
CA VAL A 1420 56.82 19.25 -17.84
C VAL A 1420 55.97 18.46 -18.85
N ASN A 1421 55.56 17.26 -18.46
CA ASN A 1421 54.59 16.44 -19.19
C ASN A 1421 53.23 16.64 -18.57
N THR A 1422 52.21 16.89 -19.40
CA THR A 1422 50.82 17.02 -18.97
C THR A 1422 50.07 15.79 -19.43
N ILE A 1423 49.54 15.02 -18.48
CA ILE A 1423 48.84 13.77 -18.70
C ILE A 1423 47.37 14.03 -18.44
N LYS A 1424 46.55 13.97 -19.48
CA LYS A 1424 45.10 14.14 -19.39
C LYS A 1424 44.44 12.78 -19.18
N ILE A 1425 43.54 12.68 -18.22
CA ILE A 1425 42.79 11.46 -17.91
C ILE A 1425 41.32 11.81 -17.97
N HIS A 1426 40.57 11.13 -18.84
CA HIS A 1426 39.14 11.30 -18.98
C HIS A 1426 38.43 10.00 -18.62
N VAL A 1427 37.34 10.10 -17.88
CA VAL A 1427 36.48 8.98 -17.48
C VAL A 1427 35.04 9.31 -17.85
N GLU A 1428 34.35 8.39 -18.49
CA GLU A 1428 32.93 8.48 -18.83
C GLU A 1428 32.21 7.13 -18.65
N PRO A 1429 30.91 7.10 -18.34
CA PRO A 1429 30.15 5.85 -18.18
C PRO A 1429 29.92 5.14 -19.51
N SER A 1430 29.85 3.81 -19.50
CA SER A 1430 29.45 3.03 -20.67
C SER A 1430 27.93 3.05 -20.86
N GLY A 1431 27.37 4.15 -21.36
CA GLY A 1431 25.92 4.28 -21.55
C GLY A 1431 25.38 5.68 -21.24
N ASP A 1432 24.06 5.85 -21.39
CA ASP A 1432 23.40 7.16 -21.43
C ASP A 1432 23.68 8.07 -20.20
N LYS A 1433 24.24 9.24 -20.52
CA LYS A 1433 24.01 10.60 -19.98
C LYS A 1433 24.00 10.87 -18.47
N ASN A 1434 24.55 10.01 -17.61
CA ASN A 1434 24.78 10.45 -16.22
C ASN A 1434 26.05 11.31 -16.11
N ASN A 1435 25.90 12.62 -16.29
CA ASN A 1435 26.99 13.60 -16.33
C ASN A 1435 27.81 13.67 -15.03
N GLU A 1436 27.26 13.20 -13.90
CA GLU A 1436 27.94 13.21 -12.60
C GLU A 1436 29.17 12.29 -12.54
N LEU A 1437 29.18 11.20 -13.32
CA LEU A 1437 30.29 10.23 -13.34
C LEU A 1437 31.41 10.63 -14.30
N THR A 1438 31.14 11.56 -15.22
CA THR A 1438 32.14 12.04 -16.17
C THR A 1438 33.16 12.93 -15.47
N LYS A 1439 34.45 12.59 -15.57
CA LYS A 1439 35.51 13.35 -14.91
C LYS A 1439 36.76 13.48 -15.76
N ASP A 1440 37.25 14.73 -15.86
CA ASP A 1440 38.55 15.06 -16.41
C ASP A 1440 39.55 15.40 -15.30
N ILE A 1441 40.72 14.77 -15.34
CA ILE A 1441 41.86 15.04 -14.47
C ILE A 1441 43.08 15.35 -15.32
N THR A 1442 43.91 16.27 -14.85
CA THR A 1442 45.23 16.53 -15.44
C THR A 1442 46.31 16.32 -14.39
N ILE A 1443 47.33 15.52 -14.73
CA ILE A 1443 48.51 15.29 -13.90
C ILE A 1443 49.73 15.84 -14.61
N THR A 1444 50.53 16.64 -13.91
CA THR A 1444 51.82 17.12 -14.40
C THR A 1444 52.97 16.28 -13.83
N VAL A 1445 53.85 15.80 -14.71
CA VAL A 1445 55.07 15.07 -14.33
C VAL A 1445 56.27 15.78 -14.96
N THR A 1446 57.17 16.28 -14.13
CA THR A 1446 58.39 16.95 -14.61
C THR A 1446 59.51 15.93 -14.70
N ARG A 1447 59.94 15.61 -15.92
CA ARG A 1447 61.17 14.85 -16.14
C ARG A 1447 62.35 15.81 -16.15
N GLU A 1448 63.30 15.61 -15.25
CA GLU A 1448 64.50 16.44 -15.18
C GLU A 1448 65.31 16.35 -16.48
N LYS A 1449 65.81 17.49 -16.97
CA LYS A 1449 66.78 17.49 -18.06
C LYS A 1449 68.08 16.89 -17.52
N PRO A 1450 68.80 16.05 -18.29
CA PRO A 1450 70.07 15.49 -17.82
C PRO A 1450 70.99 16.62 -17.40
N ALA A 1451 71.48 16.56 -16.16
CA ALA A 1451 72.46 17.50 -15.67
C ALA A 1451 73.64 17.51 -16.66
N ARG A 1452 73.85 18.63 -17.36
CA ARG A 1452 75.12 18.87 -18.05
C ARG A 1452 76.20 18.74 -16.98
N ARG A 1453 76.89 17.59 -16.91
CA ARG A 1453 78.18 17.51 -16.23
C ARG A 1453 79.15 18.39 -17.02
N GLN A 1454 79.16 19.68 -16.71
CA GLN A 1454 80.35 20.51 -16.80
C GLN A 1454 81.41 19.88 -15.88
N ASN A 1455 82.08 18.82 -16.34
CA ASN A 1455 83.41 18.44 -15.88
C ASN A 1455 84.17 17.48 -16.81
N LEU A 1456 83.73 17.32 -18.07
CA LEU A 1456 84.47 16.54 -19.07
C LEU A 1456 85.16 17.38 -20.15
N LEU A 1457 84.94 18.70 -20.21
CA LEU A 1457 85.81 19.59 -20.99
C LEU A 1457 87.10 19.96 -20.23
N LEU A 1458 87.06 20.03 -18.89
CA LEU A 1458 88.25 20.34 -18.07
C LEU A 1458 89.22 19.15 -17.96
N LEU A 1459 88.73 17.91 -17.88
CA LEU A 1459 89.62 16.73 -17.83
C LEU A 1459 90.33 16.43 -19.16
N HIS A 1460 89.78 16.84 -20.31
CA HIS A 1460 90.43 16.64 -21.60
C HIS A 1460 91.51 17.70 -21.88
N GLN A 1461 91.31 18.95 -21.45
CA GLN A 1461 92.33 20.00 -21.56
C GLN A 1461 93.51 19.78 -20.59
N GLN A 1462 93.28 19.21 -19.42
CA GLN A 1462 94.35 18.97 -18.44
C GLN A 1462 95.25 17.78 -18.81
N LYS A 1463 94.73 16.78 -19.54
CA LYS A 1463 95.56 15.71 -20.12
C LYS A 1463 96.39 16.18 -21.32
N GLN A 1464 95.87 17.09 -22.16
CA GLN A 1464 96.65 17.63 -23.27
C GLN A 1464 97.77 18.58 -22.80
N GLN A 1465 97.54 19.42 -21.77
CA GLN A 1465 98.61 20.28 -21.23
C GLN A 1465 99.73 19.49 -20.53
N ASN A 1466 99.42 18.36 -19.89
CA ASN A 1466 100.45 17.54 -19.24
C ASN A 1466 101.28 16.71 -20.24
N HIS A 1467 100.73 16.36 -21.41
CA HIS A 1467 101.52 15.75 -22.47
C HIS A 1467 102.43 16.76 -23.19
N LEU A 1468 101.96 18.00 -23.40
CA LEU A 1468 102.78 19.06 -24.01
C LEU A 1468 103.94 19.53 -23.11
N LYS A 1469 103.80 19.48 -21.78
CA LYS A 1469 104.91 19.80 -20.86
C LYS A 1469 106.01 18.74 -20.77
N LYS A 1470 105.73 17.48 -21.10
CA LYS A 1470 106.76 16.41 -21.09
C LYS A 1470 107.51 16.28 -22.42
N TYR A 1471 106.91 16.66 -23.55
CA TYR A 1471 107.58 16.61 -24.85
C TYR A 1471 108.59 17.75 -25.09
N HIS A 1472 108.58 18.81 -24.28
CA HIS A 1472 109.57 19.91 -24.32
C HIS A 1472 110.65 19.85 -23.24
N LYS A 1473 110.73 18.73 -22.49
CA LYS A 1473 111.87 18.45 -21.60
C LYS A 1473 112.72 17.26 -22.04
N ALA A 1474 112.34 16.59 -23.13
CA ALA A 1474 113.11 15.49 -23.73
C ALA A 1474 113.69 15.83 -25.12
N LYS A 1475 113.47 17.06 -25.58
CA LYS A 1475 114.33 17.80 -26.52
C LYS A 1475 114.86 19.01 -25.77
#